data_AF-A0A812RES5-F1
#
_entry.id   AF-A0A812RES5-F1
#
_cell.length_a   1.000
_cell.length_b   1.000
_cell.length_c   1.000
_cell.angle_alpha   90.00
_cell.angle_beta   90.00
_cell.angle_gamma   90.00
#
_symmetry.space_group_name_H-M   'P 1'
#
loop_
_entity.id
_entity.type
_entity.pdbx_description
1 polymer ?
#
loop_
_entity_poly.entity_id
_entity_poly.type
_entity_poly.pdbx_seq_one_letter_code
_entity_poly.pdbx_strand_id
1 'polypeptide(L)'
;MATDGKQSTARRDLLQQIETDVQKKWEEQKVFECDAPDSSSEKFMCTFPYPYMNGLLHIGHAFSLTKAIFAAHFNRLLGKKVLFPFGFHCTGMPIQAAANKLTREFDVYGKPYPIFPPGRPQPKESSPDVIEIDDDGVTMQWKPPASTGKKAIKEYVVHMKVQDQDFKIVKKLPPPSPEELKAAGNKVRAVLPIESGGCVYKVIAILEDGSSCPPSPESDQVSVDAAPKDKKSGATGGKRVAKKILAKSGDAAFQYEIMKAMGLAPDDIPKFVDPSYWLQYFPPLGVRDLKRLGTPVDFRRSFITTSANSFYDSFIRWQFRKLKQSDKIGFGKRPTIYSETDGQACMDHDRAEGEGVGPQEYTAIKIELLEWTDMMKKSFAKGSKVFLLAATLRAETMPGQTNCWILPSGQYGCYKGPDSEVYVCSHRSARNMSFQDILLPWGKPHCYMEVSGQELLGKKVKAPTTKYDHVFVLPLPTIKMDKGTGVVTSVPSDSPDDYAAYMDLMKSDKKREFYGVKKEWVVPFDLIPIIDVEIDGEVRTMAAQYMCEKLGVQSINDRVKLAEAHDTCYKLGFDKGVMSTGPFKGQPVKKAKFDFRNVMVQAKQAFTYSEPEKKVVSRSGDECVVASIDQWYLKYGEESWKGQIEGHLQSANFVSYNDRIKESFEDAIGWLKEWACSRSFGLGTQVPWDEQFVIESLSDSTIYMAYYTVAHLLHGEGNLDGAQGSPAKIQAADLTDDVWDFVFLNGPLPKKSKIPQKTLEKMQKEFRFWYPMDLRVSGKDLIQNHLTMALYNHACVWEKESDMWPKSFFCNGWLLVNNEKMSKSKGNFFTVEEIINNYSADTVRLAMANSGDTLEPANFDQTVCNKAVLTLAVFLETMKALVSGSEPLDAGDEKTRFVDKWFANEMNRLVLESKKFYETMYYREALRTCYFEFTSMFDQYRDICKAASCQPNKVLTLRYLEWQMITLSPICPHFCEHGWSVVLGKKGSVLDARYPAPTAPVDTSLSKQGDYMFNKVPHDFIKLLEKATKNGTAKSAVVYVAKEFPDWKKTVLAKLRARQDAKKLPLVSQEELKANAEASAQWKEIMTELMQDASLKPFGKHLGPFAAFKRDEAAAFGPSALDASLPFDELALIAENVPYLQQKLQVKVEVRSTDSASPDHKDAAGNSQPGKPGIHFEVESSKGGGGGGKAKAAPAEKPASNGKAAPKAASKAETISDLKKLNEHLSTRSYVDGGCKPSQADAAQLAATSDTVSSDQFPHVARWHRHISSFTPTQRAAW
;
A
#
# COMPACT_ATOMS: atom_id res chain seq x y z
N MET A 1 14.94 -21.27 40.99
CA MET A 1 14.53 -19.85 41.14
C MET A 1 15.28 -19.03 40.11
N ALA A 2 14.61 -18.63 39.04
CA ALA A 2 14.96 -17.54 38.13
C ALA A 2 13.61 -17.11 37.53
N THR A 3 13.01 -16.07 38.08
CA THR A 3 11.68 -15.58 37.72
C THR A 3 11.81 -14.64 36.52
N ASP A 4 11.32 -15.08 35.36
CA ASP A 4 11.05 -14.21 34.21
C ASP A 4 10.08 -13.10 34.64
N GLY A 5 10.51 -11.85 34.50
CA GLY A 5 9.72 -10.67 34.84
C GLY A 5 8.51 -10.51 33.92
N LYS A 6 7.34 -10.98 34.36
CA LYS A 6 6.05 -10.61 33.75
C LYS A 6 5.80 -9.11 34.00
N GLN A 7 5.70 -8.32 32.95
CA GLN A 7 5.14 -6.96 33.02
C GLN A 7 3.72 -7.02 33.62
N SER A 8 3.40 -6.12 34.55
CA SER A 8 2.08 -6.06 35.18
C SER A 8 1.00 -5.74 34.14
N THR A 9 -0.02 -6.62 34.01
CA THR A 9 -1.15 -6.45 33.09
C THR A 9 -2.32 -5.65 33.68
N ALA A 10 -2.25 -5.25 34.96
CA ALA A 10 -3.39 -4.69 35.70
C ALA A 10 -4.05 -3.47 35.03
N ARG A 11 -3.26 -2.58 34.39
CA ARG A 11 -3.80 -1.40 33.67
C ARG A 11 -4.55 -1.78 32.40
N ARG A 12 -4.04 -2.78 31.66
CA ARG A 12 -4.74 -3.32 30.49
C ARG A 12 -6.05 -3.96 30.93
N ASP A 13 -6.00 -4.77 31.98
CA ASP A 13 -7.16 -5.50 32.50
C ASP A 13 -8.23 -4.52 33.02
N LEU A 14 -7.83 -3.39 33.64
CA LEU A 14 -8.73 -2.30 33.99
C LEU A 14 -9.47 -1.71 32.78
N LEU A 15 -8.77 -1.44 31.68
CA LEU A 15 -9.38 -0.90 30.46
C LEU A 15 -10.35 -1.92 29.83
N GLN A 16 -9.98 -3.20 29.78
CA GLN A 16 -10.85 -4.26 29.27
C GLN A 16 -12.12 -4.44 30.13
N GLN A 17 -12.01 -4.28 31.46
CA GLN A 17 -13.16 -4.30 32.35
C GLN A 17 -14.11 -3.12 32.05
N ILE A 18 -13.55 -1.91 31.90
CA ILE A 18 -14.32 -0.71 31.53
C ILE A 18 -15.04 -0.92 30.19
N GLU A 19 -14.34 -1.45 29.19
CA GLU A 19 -14.90 -1.75 27.87
C GLU A 19 -16.09 -2.71 27.97
N THR A 20 -15.94 -3.78 28.76
CA THR A 20 -17.01 -4.77 28.98
C THR A 20 -18.24 -4.15 29.64
N ASP A 21 -18.04 -3.35 30.70
CA ASP A 21 -19.13 -2.71 31.43
C ASP A 21 -19.89 -1.70 30.54
N VAL A 22 -19.16 -0.91 29.76
CA VAL A 22 -19.74 0.07 28.83
C VAL A 22 -20.48 -0.62 27.67
N GLN A 23 -19.89 -1.66 27.08
CA GLN A 23 -20.53 -2.40 25.98
C GLN A 23 -21.86 -3.02 26.43
N LYS A 24 -21.88 -3.64 27.62
CA LYS A 24 -23.10 -4.16 28.22
C LYS A 24 -24.16 -3.07 28.42
N LYS A 25 -23.77 -1.93 28.98
CA LYS A 25 -24.66 -0.77 29.15
C LYS A 25 -25.26 -0.30 27.82
N TRP A 26 -24.44 -0.20 26.76
CA TRP A 26 -24.91 0.24 25.45
C TRP A 26 -25.83 -0.77 24.77
N GLU A 27 -25.58 -2.07 24.95
CA GLU A 27 -26.45 -3.15 24.45
C GLU A 27 -27.81 -3.12 25.14
N GLU A 28 -27.84 -3.00 26.47
CA GLU A 28 -29.09 -2.86 27.25
C GLU A 28 -29.89 -1.60 26.85
N GLN A 29 -29.18 -0.50 26.57
CA GLN A 29 -29.78 0.79 26.19
C GLN A 29 -30.07 0.92 24.70
N LYS A 30 -29.62 -0.02 23.86
CA LYS A 30 -29.79 -0.01 22.40
C LYS A 30 -29.36 1.30 21.73
N VAL A 31 -28.27 1.91 22.22
CA VAL A 31 -27.86 3.30 21.86
C VAL A 31 -27.52 3.53 20.38
N PHE A 32 -27.28 2.45 19.64
CA PHE A 32 -26.95 2.48 18.20
C PHE A 32 -28.12 2.03 17.30
N GLU A 33 -29.24 1.57 17.86
CA GLU A 33 -30.44 1.25 17.08
C GLU A 33 -31.15 2.57 16.69
N CYS A 34 -31.22 2.85 15.38
CA CYS A 34 -31.86 4.07 14.89
C CYS A 34 -32.86 3.77 13.78
N ASP A 35 -34.12 4.12 14.02
CA ASP A 35 -35.19 4.16 13.02
C ASP A 35 -35.27 5.59 12.41
N ALA A 36 -35.87 5.72 11.23
CA ALA A 36 -36.10 7.00 10.59
C ALA A 36 -37.12 7.84 11.39
N PRO A 37 -36.76 9.05 11.85
CA PRO A 37 -37.63 9.88 12.69
C PRO A 37 -38.85 10.41 11.91
N ASP A 38 -39.90 10.83 12.63
CA ASP A 38 -41.07 11.49 12.03
C ASP A 38 -40.83 12.98 11.71
N SER A 39 -39.88 13.62 12.40
CA SER A 39 -39.50 15.02 12.21
C SER A 39 -38.35 15.19 11.22
N SER A 40 -38.24 16.36 10.57
CA SER A 40 -37.02 16.72 9.83
C SER A 40 -35.83 16.72 10.79
N SER A 41 -34.79 15.96 10.45
CA SER A 41 -33.58 15.84 11.23
C SER A 41 -32.42 15.63 10.27
N GLU A 42 -31.29 16.27 10.55
CA GLU A 42 -30.08 16.00 9.79
C GLU A 42 -29.63 14.55 10.04
N LYS A 43 -29.29 13.86 8.95
CA LYS A 43 -28.87 12.47 8.97
C LYS A 43 -27.43 12.32 8.51
N PHE A 44 -26.80 11.24 8.94
CA PHE A 44 -25.50 10.81 8.45
C PHE A 44 -25.48 9.29 8.35
N MET A 45 -25.50 8.79 7.11
CA MET A 45 -25.35 7.38 6.79
C MET A 45 -23.95 7.14 6.26
N CYS A 46 -23.14 6.40 7.01
CA CYS A 46 -21.86 5.91 6.52
C CYS A 46 -21.91 4.38 6.35
N THR A 47 -21.04 3.84 5.49
CA THR A 47 -20.93 2.39 5.32
C THR A 47 -19.49 1.96 5.04
N PHE A 48 -19.24 0.68 5.32
CA PHE A 48 -18.00 -0.03 4.99
C PHE A 48 -18.33 -1.19 4.03
N PRO A 49 -17.49 -1.48 3.02
CA PRO A 49 -17.58 -2.71 2.25
C PRO A 49 -17.60 -3.94 3.16
N TYR A 50 -18.75 -4.59 3.23
CA TYR A 50 -18.90 -5.83 3.97
C TYR A 50 -17.76 -6.84 3.66
N PRO A 51 -17.06 -7.35 4.67
CA PRO A 51 -15.91 -8.23 4.45
C PRO A 51 -16.34 -9.62 3.98
N TYR A 52 -15.46 -10.32 3.27
CA TYR A 52 -15.65 -11.72 2.90
C TYR A 52 -15.59 -12.63 4.12
N MET A 53 -16.51 -13.60 4.21
CA MET A 53 -16.68 -14.51 5.36
C MET A 53 -15.95 -15.85 5.20
N ASN A 54 -14.77 -15.83 4.59
CA ASN A 54 -13.88 -17.01 4.48
C ASN A 54 -12.89 -17.13 5.67
N GLY A 55 -13.10 -16.35 6.74
CA GLY A 55 -12.26 -16.35 7.92
C GLY A 55 -12.63 -15.24 8.91
N LEU A 56 -11.85 -15.11 9.98
CA LEU A 56 -11.99 -14.05 10.98
C LEU A 56 -11.52 -12.69 10.46
N LEU A 57 -12.10 -11.62 11.02
CA LEU A 57 -11.64 -10.26 10.72
C LEU A 57 -10.23 -10.04 11.27
N HIS A 58 -9.34 -9.50 10.44
CA HIS A 58 -8.00 -9.08 10.86
C HIS A 58 -7.89 -7.57 11.01
N ILE A 59 -6.79 -7.11 11.62
CA ILE A 59 -6.58 -5.69 11.92
C ILE A 59 -6.54 -4.78 10.68
N GLY A 60 -6.20 -5.32 9.50
CA GLY A 60 -6.36 -4.59 8.23
C GLY A 60 -7.82 -4.17 7.94
N HIS A 61 -8.80 -5.04 8.23
CA HIS A 61 -10.21 -4.68 8.14
C HIS A 61 -10.57 -3.62 9.18
N ALA A 62 -10.12 -3.83 10.43
CA ALA A 62 -10.36 -2.88 11.52
C ALA A 62 -9.82 -1.47 11.19
N PHE A 63 -8.61 -1.37 10.62
CA PHE A 63 -8.03 -0.09 10.23
C PHE A 63 -8.91 0.70 9.26
N SER A 64 -9.28 0.09 8.12
CA SER A 64 -10.18 0.74 7.17
C SER A 64 -11.52 1.06 7.81
N LEU A 65 -12.11 0.11 8.52
CA LEU A 65 -13.39 0.26 9.20
C LEU A 65 -13.41 1.42 10.21
N THR A 66 -12.33 1.62 10.96
CA THR A 66 -12.27 2.64 12.02
C THR A 66 -12.51 4.05 11.51
N LYS A 67 -12.20 4.36 10.25
CA LYS A 67 -12.49 5.69 9.69
C LYS A 67 -14.00 5.94 9.62
N ALA A 68 -14.81 4.93 9.27
CA ALA A 68 -16.27 5.03 9.31
C ALA A 68 -16.80 5.13 10.74
N ILE A 69 -16.21 4.37 11.67
CA ILE A 69 -16.56 4.40 13.11
C ILE A 69 -16.33 5.80 13.68
N PHE A 70 -15.16 6.39 13.45
CA PHE A 70 -14.80 7.71 13.97
C PHE A 70 -15.70 8.79 13.36
N ALA A 71 -15.98 8.72 12.06
CA ALA A 71 -16.93 9.61 11.40
C ALA A 71 -18.34 9.49 11.99
N ALA A 72 -18.81 8.26 12.26
CA ALA A 72 -20.13 8.01 12.84
C ALA A 72 -20.26 8.65 14.24
N HIS A 73 -19.32 8.38 15.15
CA HIS A 73 -19.34 8.99 16.47
C HIS A 73 -19.22 10.51 16.43
N PHE A 74 -18.33 11.05 15.59
CA PHE A 74 -18.17 12.50 15.46
C PHE A 74 -19.46 13.18 14.95
N ASN A 75 -20.13 12.61 13.95
CA ASN A 75 -21.40 13.16 13.46
C ASN A 75 -22.54 13.07 14.49
N ARG A 76 -22.51 12.10 15.42
CA ARG A 76 -23.43 12.10 16.58
C ARG A 76 -23.19 13.30 17.49
N LEU A 77 -21.93 13.66 17.74
CA LEU A 77 -21.58 14.84 18.54
C LEU A 77 -22.04 16.15 17.87
N LEU A 78 -22.13 16.18 16.54
CA LEU A 78 -22.72 17.30 15.79
C LEU A 78 -24.26 17.32 15.85
N GLY A 79 -24.88 16.29 16.43
CA GLY A 79 -26.32 16.18 16.62
C GLY A 79 -27.11 15.57 15.48
N LYS A 80 -26.43 14.98 14.50
CA LYS A 80 -27.08 14.25 13.41
C LYS A 80 -27.60 12.90 13.90
N LYS A 81 -28.68 12.42 13.27
CA LYS A 81 -29.08 11.01 13.36
C LYS A 81 -28.11 10.18 12.54
N VAL A 82 -27.44 9.24 13.17
CA VAL A 82 -26.38 8.45 12.52
C VAL A 82 -26.83 7.03 12.30
N LEU A 83 -26.65 6.54 11.08
CA LEU A 83 -26.81 5.14 10.74
C LEU A 83 -25.48 4.60 10.22
N PHE A 84 -24.92 3.63 10.95
CA PHE A 84 -23.81 2.83 10.50
C PHE A 84 -24.21 1.35 10.50
N PRO A 85 -24.63 0.78 9.36
CA PRO A 85 -25.02 -0.61 9.26
C PRO A 85 -23.84 -1.49 8.80
N PHE A 86 -23.93 -2.80 9.03
CA PHE A 86 -22.86 -3.73 8.67
C PHE A 86 -23.39 -5.10 8.24
N GLY A 87 -23.02 -5.56 7.06
CA GLY A 87 -23.36 -6.86 6.48
C GLY A 87 -22.12 -7.74 6.30
N PHE A 88 -22.33 -8.96 5.82
CA PHE A 88 -21.28 -9.99 5.73
C PHE A 88 -21.32 -10.68 4.36
N HIS A 89 -20.26 -10.52 3.57
CA HIS A 89 -20.23 -10.97 2.18
C HIS A 89 -19.85 -12.44 2.09
N CYS A 90 -20.76 -13.26 1.60
CA CYS A 90 -20.59 -14.71 1.44
C CYS A 90 -20.65 -15.14 -0.03
N THR A 91 -21.00 -14.23 -0.94
CA THR A 91 -21.03 -14.46 -2.39
C THR A 91 -19.62 -14.65 -2.92
N GLY A 92 -19.45 -15.56 -3.86
CA GLY A 92 -18.20 -15.83 -4.55
C GLY A 92 -17.66 -17.24 -4.32
N MET A 93 -16.45 -17.46 -4.83
CA MET A 93 -15.78 -18.76 -4.84
C MET A 93 -14.87 -19.05 -3.65
N PRO A 94 -14.26 -18.09 -2.92
CA PRO A 94 -13.26 -18.43 -1.89
C PRO A 94 -13.75 -19.42 -0.82
N ILE A 95 -14.99 -19.28 -0.37
CA ILE A 95 -15.61 -20.19 0.61
C ILE A 95 -15.77 -21.60 0.01
N GLN A 96 -16.38 -21.69 -1.17
CA GLN A 96 -16.58 -22.95 -1.87
C GLN A 96 -15.25 -23.65 -2.19
N ALA A 97 -14.24 -22.89 -2.63
CA ALA A 97 -12.91 -23.41 -2.93
C ALA A 97 -12.21 -23.93 -1.66
N ALA A 98 -12.34 -23.23 -0.54
CA ALA A 98 -11.80 -23.68 0.75
C ALA A 98 -12.50 -24.96 1.24
N ALA A 99 -13.82 -25.04 1.13
CA ALA A 99 -14.60 -26.23 1.46
C ALA A 99 -14.19 -27.44 0.60
N ASN A 100 -14.11 -27.26 -0.73
CA ASN A 100 -13.67 -28.30 -1.67
C ASN A 100 -12.23 -28.77 -1.39
N LYS A 101 -11.33 -27.83 -1.09
CA LYS A 101 -9.94 -28.14 -0.73
C LYS A 101 -9.89 -28.99 0.55
N LEU A 102 -10.68 -28.66 1.55
CA LEU A 102 -10.77 -29.43 2.79
C LEU A 102 -11.36 -30.83 2.56
N THR A 103 -12.41 -30.94 1.74
CA THR A 103 -12.99 -32.24 1.33
C THR A 103 -11.93 -33.13 0.71
N ARG A 104 -11.18 -32.60 -0.27
CA ARG A 104 -10.08 -33.35 -0.90
C ARG A 104 -8.99 -33.74 0.09
N GLU A 105 -8.65 -32.89 1.04
CA GLU A 105 -7.67 -33.22 2.07
C GLU A 105 -8.16 -34.37 2.96
N PHE A 106 -9.43 -34.40 3.33
CA PHE A 106 -10.00 -35.52 4.08
C PHE A 106 -10.06 -36.81 3.26
N ASP A 107 -10.40 -36.72 1.97
CA ASP A 107 -10.45 -37.89 1.08
C ASP A 107 -9.05 -38.52 0.88
N VAL A 108 -8.02 -37.68 0.78
CA VAL A 108 -6.65 -38.13 0.51
C VAL A 108 -5.90 -38.53 1.79
N TYR A 109 -6.08 -37.81 2.89
CA TYR A 109 -5.25 -37.95 4.11
C TYR A 109 -6.01 -38.47 5.34
N GLY A 110 -7.32 -38.71 5.22
CA GLY A 110 -8.17 -39.26 6.27
C GLY A 110 -8.94 -38.20 7.08
N LYS A 111 -10.06 -38.62 7.70
CA LYS A 111 -10.98 -37.79 8.52
C LYS A 111 -11.14 -38.41 9.92
N PRO A 112 -11.34 -37.62 11.00
CA PRO A 112 -11.35 -36.16 11.08
C PRO A 112 -9.97 -35.51 11.24
N TYR A 113 -8.93 -36.31 11.49
CA TYR A 113 -7.56 -35.84 11.68
C TYR A 113 -6.68 -36.30 10.51
N PRO A 114 -6.56 -35.49 9.45
CA PRO A 114 -5.77 -35.86 8.29
C PRO A 114 -4.30 -36.01 8.68
N ILE A 115 -3.68 -37.11 8.24
CA ILE A 115 -2.26 -37.36 8.45
C ILE A 115 -1.52 -36.91 7.20
N PHE A 116 -1.04 -35.67 7.23
CA PHE A 116 -0.25 -35.15 6.13
C PHE A 116 1.12 -35.83 6.06
N PRO A 117 1.68 -36.01 4.86
CA PRO A 117 3.05 -36.49 4.71
C PRO A 117 4.01 -35.56 5.47
N PRO A 118 5.05 -36.09 6.14
CA PRO A 118 5.98 -35.26 6.90
C PRO A 118 6.71 -34.28 5.95
N GLY A 119 6.48 -32.98 6.19
CA GLY A 119 6.99 -31.86 5.38
C GLY A 119 5.88 -31.12 4.65
N ARG A 120 5.99 -29.79 4.54
CA ARG A 120 5.18 -29.04 3.55
C ARG A 120 5.33 -29.76 2.21
N PRO A 121 4.28 -29.87 1.37
CA PRO A 121 4.48 -30.19 -0.04
C PRO A 121 5.28 -29.03 -0.64
N GLN A 122 6.60 -29.11 -0.51
CA GLN A 122 7.50 -28.28 -1.25
C GLN A 122 7.40 -28.74 -2.70
N PRO A 123 7.42 -27.83 -3.68
CA PRO A 123 7.78 -28.23 -5.04
C PRO A 123 9.04 -29.08 -4.92
N LYS A 124 9.03 -30.27 -5.55
CA LYS A 124 10.14 -31.23 -5.55
C LYS A 124 11.47 -30.48 -5.45
N GLU A 125 12.17 -30.61 -4.32
CA GLU A 125 13.60 -30.37 -4.34
C GLU A 125 14.14 -31.28 -5.46
N SER A 126 14.74 -30.65 -6.47
CA SER A 126 15.61 -31.35 -7.38
C SER A 126 16.62 -32.15 -6.55
N SER A 127 16.94 -33.31 -7.07
CA SER A 127 17.71 -34.40 -6.48
C SER A 127 19.13 -33.99 -5.98
N PRO A 128 19.83 -34.87 -5.26
CA PRO A 128 20.67 -34.52 -4.11
C PRO A 128 22.03 -33.92 -4.44
N ASP A 129 22.42 -32.95 -3.61
CA ASP A 129 23.76 -32.69 -3.05
C ASP A 129 24.99 -33.04 -3.91
N VAL A 130 25.62 -32.00 -4.45
CA VAL A 130 27.05 -31.85 -4.83
C VAL A 130 27.69 -33.07 -5.51
N ILE A 131 27.72 -33.06 -6.84
CA ILE A 131 28.55 -33.93 -7.66
C ILE A 131 29.98 -33.36 -7.68
N GLU A 132 30.89 -33.96 -6.92
CA GLU A 132 32.34 -33.78 -7.15
C GLU A 132 32.79 -34.79 -8.20
N ILE A 133 33.39 -34.28 -9.27
CA ILE A 133 34.02 -35.07 -10.33
C ILE A 133 35.53 -34.96 -10.11
N ASP A 134 36.20 -36.09 -9.90
CA ASP A 134 37.64 -36.22 -9.86
C ASP A 134 38.12 -37.32 -10.82
N ASP A 135 39.43 -37.51 -10.92
CA ASP A 135 40.04 -38.48 -11.85
C ASP A 135 39.65 -39.95 -11.53
N ASP A 136 39.01 -40.20 -10.38
CA ASP A 136 38.60 -41.53 -9.89
C ASP A 136 37.09 -41.82 -10.09
N GLY A 137 36.28 -40.83 -10.48
CA GLY A 137 34.86 -41.01 -10.83
C GLY A 137 33.93 -39.89 -10.35
N VAL A 138 32.63 -40.21 -10.24
CA VAL A 138 31.60 -39.31 -9.72
C VAL A 138 31.30 -39.65 -8.28
N THR A 139 31.61 -38.74 -7.35
CA THR A 139 31.15 -38.87 -5.96
C THR A 139 29.68 -38.49 -5.86
N MET A 140 28.82 -39.45 -5.47
CA MET A 140 27.43 -39.20 -5.08
C MET A 140 27.23 -39.28 -3.57
N GLN A 141 26.33 -38.43 -3.05
CA GLN A 141 25.85 -38.50 -1.68
C GLN A 141 24.32 -38.49 -1.64
N TRP A 142 23.72 -39.30 -0.77
CA TRP A 142 22.27 -39.33 -0.53
C TRP A 142 21.96 -39.56 0.94
N LYS A 143 20.77 -39.18 1.38
CA LYS A 143 20.28 -39.53 2.72
C LYS A 143 19.62 -40.91 2.68
N PRO A 144 19.73 -41.72 3.75
CA PRO A 144 18.89 -42.89 3.92
C PRO A 144 17.39 -42.55 3.80
N PRO A 145 16.54 -43.50 3.36
CA PRO A 145 15.10 -43.32 3.35
C PRO A 145 14.56 -42.88 4.72
N ALA A 146 13.69 -41.88 4.74
CA ALA A 146 13.14 -41.34 5.99
C ALA A 146 12.26 -42.34 6.78
N SER A 147 11.77 -43.40 6.13
CA SER A 147 11.07 -44.51 6.76
C SER A 147 11.29 -45.80 5.96
N THR A 148 11.66 -46.87 6.66
CA THR A 148 11.79 -48.24 6.13
C THR A 148 10.68 -49.16 6.66
N GLY A 149 9.63 -48.60 7.29
CA GLY A 149 8.58 -49.39 7.93
C GLY A 149 9.07 -50.19 9.14
N LYS A 150 10.04 -49.67 9.90
CA LYS A 150 10.75 -50.32 11.03
C LYS A 150 11.69 -51.48 10.66
N LYS A 151 12.00 -51.66 9.38
CA LYS A 151 12.92 -52.72 8.90
C LYS A 151 14.34 -52.18 8.69
N ALA A 152 15.36 -53.01 8.89
CA ALA A 152 16.74 -52.64 8.59
C ALA A 152 17.02 -52.66 7.07
N ILE A 153 17.89 -51.77 6.61
CA ILE A 153 18.37 -51.73 5.22
C ILE A 153 19.45 -52.79 5.07
N LYS A 154 19.35 -53.64 4.06
CA LYS A 154 20.34 -54.67 3.72
C LYS A 154 21.44 -54.14 2.81
N GLU A 155 21.06 -53.43 1.75
CA GLU A 155 22.00 -52.81 0.80
C GLU A 155 21.35 -51.63 0.05
N TYR A 156 22.18 -50.71 -0.44
CA TYR A 156 21.83 -49.69 -1.43
C TYR A 156 22.31 -50.16 -2.80
N VAL A 157 21.43 -50.13 -3.79
CA VAL A 157 21.72 -50.48 -5.18
C VAL A 157 21.66 -49.20 -6.02
N VAL A 158 22.78 -48.84 -6.62
CA VAL A 158 22.92 -47.67 -7.47
C VAL A 158 22.80 -48.10 -8.94
N HIS A 159 21.87 -47.44 -9.64
CA HIS A 159 21.64 -47.61 -11.06
C HIS A 159 22.18 -46.41 -11.83
N MET A 160 22.75 -46.65 -13.01
CA MET A 160 23.20 -45.63 -13.96
C MET A 160 22.54 -45.86 -15.32
N LYS A 161 22.22 -44.77 -16.00
CA LYS A 161 21.76 -44.73 -17.38
C LYS A 161 22.68 -43.79 -18.17
N VAL A 162 23.13 -44.21 -19.34
CA VAL A 162 23.92 -43.38 -20.27
C VAL A 162 22.98 -42.94 -21.40
N GLN A 163 22.78 -41.62 -21.53
CA GLN A 163 21.85 -41.03 -22.51
C GLN A 163 20.45 -41.68 -22.43
N ASP A 164 19.91 -42.23 -23.53
CA ASP A 164 18.57 -42.80 -23.58
C ASP A 164 18.50 -44.32 -23.29
N GLN A 165 19.60 -44.96 -22.89
CA GLN A 165 19.64 -46.41 -22.59
C GLN A 165 18.82 -46.80 -21.33
N ASP A 166 18.65 -48.10 -21.06
CA ASP A 166 18.05 -48.58 -19.81
C ASP A 166 18.99 -48.43 -18.62
N PHE A 167 18.41 -48.27 -17.42
CA PHE A 167 19.17 -48.21 -16.16
C PHE A 167 19.83 -49.55 -15.82
N LYS A 168 21.15 -49.55 -15.68
CA LYS A 168 21.94 -50.72 -15.27
C LYS A 168 22.47 -50.54 -13.85
N ILE A 169 22.58 -51.62 -13.08
CA ILE A 169 23.18 -51.58 -11.75
C ILE A 169 24.68 -51.37 -11.91
N VAL A 170 25.20 -50.28 -11.34
CA VAL A 170 26.64 -49.96 -11.38
C VAL A 170 27.33 -50.17 -10.05
N LYS A 171 26.60 -50.15 -8.93
CA LYS A 171 27.18 -50.39 -7.61
C LYS A 171 26.16 -50.93 -6.62
N LYS A 172 26.60 -51.81 -5.72
CA LYS A 172 25.87 -52.24 -4.53
C LYS A 172 26.71 -51.93 -3.30
N LEU A 173 26.08 -51.38 -2.27
CA LEU A 173 26.76 -50.87 -1.07
C LEU A 173 26.02 -51.34 0.17
N PRO A 174 26.71 -51.91 1.18
CA PRO A 174 26.08 -52.16 2.47
C PRO A 174 25.70 -50.84 3.17
N PRO A 175 24.74 -50.85 4.11
CA PRO A 175 24.46 -49.66 4.92
C PRO A 175 25.70 -49.29 5.76
N PRO A 176 26.08 -48.01 5.86
CA PRO A 176 27.14 -47.59 6.77
C PRO A 176 26.74 -47.85 8.22
N SER A 177 27.73 -48.01 9.10
CA SER A 177 27.46 -48.09 10.54
C SER A 177 26.86 -46.77 11.06
N PRO A 178 26.08 -46.78 12.17
CA PRO A 178 25.51 -45.56 12.74
C PRO A 178 26.54 -44.46 13.07
N GLU A 179 27.76 -44.87 13.43
CA GLU A 179 28.87 -43.96 13.74
C GLU A 179 29.41 -43.27 12.47
N GLU A 180 29.59 -44.03 11.38
CA GLU A 180 30.00 -43.51 10.07
C GLU A 180 28.94 -42.57 9.49
N LEU A 181 27.65 -42.94 9.62
CA LEU A 181 26.53 -42.11 9.16
C LEU A 181 26.47 -40.77 9.89
N LYS A 182 26.71 -40.78 11.20
CA LYS A 182 26.73 -39.56 12.02
C LYS A 182 27.94 -38.68 11.68
N ALA A 183 29.12 -39.28 11.46
CA ALA A 183 30.32 -38.57 11.04
C ALA A 183 30.17 -37.91 9.65
N ALA A 184 29.40 -38.54 8.75
CA ALA A 184 29.11 -38.05 7.41
C ALA A 184 27.88 -37.13 7.31
N GLY A 185 27.36 -36.61 8.43
CA GLY A 185 26.21 -35.69 8.44
C GLY A 185 24.88 -36.33 8.03
N ASN A 186 24.68 -37.60 8.39
CA ASN A 186 23.54 -38.45 8.05
C ASN A 186 23.37 -38.72 6.54
N LYS A 187 24.48 -38.83 5.80
CA LYS A 187 24.49 -39.14 4.36
C LYS A 187 25.33 -40.39 4.08
N VAL A 188 24.91 -41.15 3.07
CA VAL A 188 25.66 -42.25 2.47
C VAL A 188 26.42 -41.68 1.28
N ARG A 189 27.72 -42.01 1.16
CA ARG A 189 28.60 -41.54 0.07
C ARG A 189 29.09 -42.72 -0.75
N ALA A 190 29.13 -42.56 -2.08
CA ALA A 190 29.74 -43.54 -2.98
C ALA A 190 30.39 -42.88 -4.19
N VAL A 191 31.59 -43.35 -4.55
CA VAL A 191 32.24 -43.02 -5.83
C VAL A 191 31.75 -44.01 -6.90
N LEU A 192 31.25 -43.49 -8.01
CA LEU A 192 30.64 -44.24 -9.11
C LEU A 192 31.44 -44.04 -10.39
N PRO A 193 31.53 -45.06 -11.26
CA PRO A 193 32.18 -44.92 -12.55
C PRO A 193 31.37 -43.96 -13.43
N ILE A 194 32.06 -43.16 -14.25
CA ILE A 194 31.47 -42.31 -15.27
C ILE A 194 31.79 -42.88 -16.66
N GLU A 195 30.80 -42.92 -17.55
CA GLU A 195 30.97 -43.36 -18.94
C GLU A 195 30.90 -42.18 -19.93
N SER A 196 31.44 -42.36 -21.13
CA SER A 196 31.38 -41.34 -22.20
C SER A 196 29.94 -41.18 -22.71
N GLY A 197 29.40 -39.97 -22.63
CA GLY A 197 27.98 -39.69 -22.85
C GLY A 197 27.27 -39.43 -21.51
N GLY A 198 26.42 -38.40 -21.44
CA GLY A 198 25.90 -37.94 -20.15
C GLY A 198 25.16 -39.03 -19.36
N CYS A 199 25.65 -39.29 -18.14
CA CYS A 199 25.21 -40.33 -17.23
C CYS A 199 24.22 -39.78 -16.20
N VAL A 200 23.16 -40.53 -15.90
CA VAL A 200 22.15 -40.23 -14.87
C VAL A 200 22.09 -41.39 -13.88
N TYR A 201 22.03 -41.10 -12.58
CA TYR A 201 22.08 -42.11 -11.52
C TYR A 201 20.83 -42.07 -10.64
N LYS A 202 20.45 -43.22 -10.07
CA LYS A 202 19.44 -43.31 -8.99
C LYS A 202 19.80 -44.43 -8.02
N VAL A 203 19.30 -44.33 -6.79
CA VAL A 203 19.60 -45.29 -5.71
C VAL A 203 18.33 -45.94 -5.21
N ILE A 204 18.36 -47.25 -5.01
CA ILE A 204 17.27 -48.04 -4.44
C ILE A 204 17.78 -48.71 -3.16
N ALA A 205 17.09 -48.53 -2.03
CA ALA A 205 17.41 -49.26 -0.80
C ALA A 205 16.65 -50.60 -0.77
N ILE A 206 17.38 -51.69 -0.53
CA ILE A 206 16.84 -53.04 -0.37
C ILE A 206 16.81 -53.37 1.13
N LEU A 207 15.68 -53.87 1.61
CA LEU A 207 15.47 -54.24 3.02
C LEU A 207 15.85 -55.72 3.26
N GLU A 208 16.01 -56.12 4.51
CA GLU A 208 16.45 -57.49 4.87
C GLU A 208 15.56 -58.63 4.33
N ASP A 209 14.27 -58.38 4.15
CA ASP A 209 13.30 -59.35 3.62
C ASP A 209 13.27 -59.43 2.08
N GLY A 210 14.12 -58.66 1.40
CA GLY A 210 14.21 -58.59 -0.06
C GLY A 210 13.27 -57.59 -0.73
N SER A 211 12.41 -56.90 0.03
CA SER A 211 11.61 -55.79 -0.49
C SER A 211 12.46 -54.53 -0.72
N SER A 212 12.04 -53.66 -1.65
CA SER A 212 12.75 -52.41 -1.99
C SER A 212 11.94 -51.17 -1.65
N CYS A 213 12.64 -50.11 -1.21
CA CYS A 213 12.06 -48.77 -1.12
C CYS A 213 11.89 -48.17 -2.52
N PRO A 214 10.99 -47.17 -2.70
CA PRO A 214 10.92 -46.41 -3.95
C PRO A 214 12.30 -45.87 -4.35
N PRO A 215 12.66 -45.87 -5.65
CA PRO A 215 13.92 -45.31 -6.11
C PRO A 215 14.07 -43.84 -5.71
N SER A 216 15.29 -43.41 -5.43
CA SER A 216 15.60 -41.99 -5.31
C SER A 216 15.23 -41.26 -6.61
N PRO A 217 14.99 -39.94 -6.54
CA PRO A 217 15.04 -39.10 -7.73
C PRO A 217 16.32 -39.34 -8.52
N GLU A 218 16.20 -39.24 -9.85
CA GLU A 218 17.35 -39.32 -10.76
C GLU A 218 18.27 -38.11 -10.55
N SER A 219 19.59 -38.33 -10.58
CA SER A 219 20.59 -37.26 -10.48
C SER A 219 20.55 -36.35 -11.70
N ASP A 220 21.17 -35.17 -11.59
CA ASP A 220 21.54 -34.39 -12.77
C ASP A 220 22.44 -35.24 -13.69
N GLN A 221 22.41 -34.92 -14.99
CA GLN A 221 23.24 -35.57 -16.00
C GLN A 221 24.71 -35.16 -15.85
N VAL A 222 25.62 -36.14 -15.77
CA VAL A 222 27.07 -35.92 -15.58
C VAL A 222 27.85 -36.42 -16.80
N SER A 223 28.75 -35.62 -17.37
CA SER A 223 29.58 -35.99 -18.53
C SER A 223 31.04 -35.58 -18.35
N VAL A 224 31.98 -36.41 -18.83
CA VAL A 224 33.43 -36.16 -18.83
C VAL A 224 33.89 -35.13 -19.88
N ASP A 225 33.05 -34.76 -20.86
CA ASP A 225 33.47 -33.93 -22.00
C ASP A 225 33.39 -32.41 -21.78
N ALA A 226 33.03 -31.96 -20.57
CA ALA A 226 32.88 -30.55 -20.24
C ALA A 226 34.20 -29.90 -19.75
N ALA A 227 35.21 -29.79 -20.62
CA ALA A 227 36.39 -28.97 -20.33
C ALA A 227 36.11 -27.46 -20.57
N PRO A 228 36.47 -26.55 -19.64
CA PRO A 228 36.21 -25.12 -19.78
C PRO A 228 37.25 -24.43 -20.69
N LYS A 229 36.80 -23.65 -21.68
CA LYS A 229 37.65 -22.71 -22.43
C LYS A 229 37.79 -21.37 -21.68
N ASP A 230 39.04 -20.92 -21.64
CA ASP A 230 39.57 -19.58 -21.30
C ASP A 230 39.82 -19.21 -19.82
N LYS A 231 41.03 -19.58 -19.38
CA LYS A 231 41.80 -18.95 -18.31
C LYS A 231 42.58 -17.73 -18.84
N LYS A 232 42.10 -16.52 -18.59
CA LYS A 232 42.95 -15.32 -18.37
C LYS A 232 42.27 -14.28 -17.49
N SER A 233 42.31 -14.50 -16.17
CA SER A 233 42.59 -13.45 -15.17
C SER A 233 42.78 -14.13 -13.81
N GLY A 234 43.94 -13.91 -13.20
CA GLY A 234 44.29 -14.51 -11.92
C GLY A 234 43.58 -13.82 -10.77
N ALA A 235 42.84 -14.60 -9.98
CA ALA A 235 42.59 -14.35 -8.56
C ALA A 235 42.12 -15.65 -7.89
N THR A 236 42.64 -15.87 -6.68
CA THR A 236 42.52 -17.03 -5.82
C THR A 236 41.08 -17.39 -5.41
N GLY A 237 40.85 -18.70 -5.28
CA GLY A 237 39.73 -19.40 -4.62
C GLY A 237 38.49 -18.59 -4.22
N GLY A 238 37.42 -18.71 -5.00
CA GLY A 238 36.08 -18.27 -4.64
C GLY A 238 35.01 -19.11 -5.32
N LYS A 239 34.20 -19.81 -4.53
CA LYS A 239 33.00 -20.54 -4.97
C LYS A 239 32.11 -19.61 -5.80
N ARG A 240 31.78 -20.00 -7.04
CA ARG A 240 30.80 -19.31 -7.88
C ARG A 240 29.41 -19.41 -7.22
N VAL A 241 28.94 -18.29 -6.67
CA VAL A 241 27.55 -18.11 -6.24
C VAL A 241 26.72 -17.75 -7.47
N ALA A 242 25.85 -18.66 -7.91
CA ALA A 242 24.81 -18.36 -8.89
C ALA A 242 23.61 -17.70 -8.19
N LYS A 243 22.99 -16.77 -8.91
CA LYS A 243 22.20 -15.65 -8.43
C LYS A 243 20.74 -16.03 -8.11
N LYS A 244 20.26 -15.42 -7.03
CA LYS A 244 18.92 -15.36 -6.45
C LYS A 244 17.85 -14.89 -7.45
N ILE A 245 16.99 -15.81 -7.92
CA ILE A 245 15.64 -15.54 -8.43
C ILE A 245 14.73 -16.69 -7.97
N LEU A 246 14.10 -16.54 -6.81
CA LEU A 246 12.81 -17.15 -6.50
C LEU A 246 12.24 -16.44 -5.27
N ALA A 247 11.36 -15.48 -5.51
CA ALA A 247 10.49 -14.92 -4.50
C ALA A 247 9.19 -14.54 -5.20
N LYS A 248 8.28 -15.52 -5.32
CA LYS A 248 6.82 -15.38 -5.49
C LYS A 248 6.20 -16.74 -5.86
N SER A 249 6.05 -17.58 -4.86
CA SER A 249 4.96 -18.55 -4.74
C SER A 249 4.75 -18.72 -3.24
N GLY A 250 3.55 -18.38 -2.75
CA GLY A 250 3.22 -18.53 -1.34
C GLY A 250 3.22 -20.01 -0.96
N ASP A 251 3.81 -20.33 0.19
CA ASP A 251 3.72 -21.64 0.82
C ASP A 251 2.25 -22.11 0.88
N ALA A 252 1.86 -23.13 0.14
CA ALA A 252 0.54 -23.73 0.32
C ALA A 252 0.56 -24.62 1.58
N ALA A 253 0.14 -24.05 2.71
CA ALA A 253 -0.30 -24.83 3.86
C ALA A 253 -1.59 -25.60 3.53
N PHE A 254 -1.77 -26.79 4.10
CA PHE A 254 -3.02 -27.54 3.99
C PHE A 254 -4.17 -26.72 4.60
N GLN A 255 -5.37 -26.80 4.02
CA GLN A 255 -6.55 -26.08 4.49
C GLN A 255 -6.87 -26.43 5.94
N TYR A 256 -6.80 -27.71 6.30
CA TYR A 256 -6.95 -28.15 7.68
C TYR A 256 -5.96 -27.44 8.64
N GLU A 257 -4.69 -27.30 8.25
CA GLU A 257 -3.68 -26.61 9.06
C GLU A 257 -3.99 -25.11 9.18
N ILE A 258 -4.46 -24.47 8.10
CA ILE A 258 -4.90 -23.07 8.13
C ILE A 258 -6.05 -22.89 9.10
N MET A 259 -7.04 -23.79 9.07
CA MET A 259 -8.21 -23.75 9.95
C MET A 259 -7.82 -23.95 11.41
N LYS A 260 -6.92 -24.90 11.70
CA LYS A 260 -6.35 -25.08 13.04
C LYS A 260 -5.56 -23.84 13.50
N ALA A 261 -4.78 -23.23 12.62
CA ALA A 261 -4.03 -22.00 12.90
C ALA A 261 -4.94 -20.77 13.10
N MET A 262 -6.20 -20.81 12.62
CA MET A 262 -7.23 -19.82 12.93
C MET A 262 -7.87 -20.03 14.32
N GLY A 263 -7.45 -21.05 15.08
CA GLY A 263 -7.98 -21.35 16.41
C GLY A 263 -9.20 -22.25 16.41
N LEU A 264 -9.56 -22.88 15.28
CA LEU A 264 -10.67 -23.84 15.24
C LEU A 264 -10.30 -25.14 15.95
N ALA A 265 -11.22 -25.64 16.78
CA ALA A 265 -11.09 -26.94 17.40
C ALA A 265 -11.06 -28.04 16.31
N PRO A 266 -10.14 -29.01 16.37
CA PRO A 266 -10.06 -30.10 15.40
C PRO A 266 -11.38 -30.82 15.13
N ASP A 267 -12.25 -30.93 16.14
CA ASP A 267 -13.53 -31.63 16.05
C ASP A 267 -14.61 -30.84 15.28
N ASP A 268 -14.44 -29.52 15.15
CA ASP A 268 -15.37 -28.66 14.41
C ASP A 268 -14.99 -28.47 12.94
N ILE A 269 -13.70 -28.66 12.60
CA ILE A 269 -13.19 -28.53 11.22
C ILE A 269 -13.94 -29.43 10.22
N PRO A 270 -14.29 -30.70 10.52
CA PRO A 270 -15.04 -31.57 9.63
C PRO A 270 -16.36 -31.01 9.07
N LYS A 271 -17.00 -30.04 9.75
CA LYS A 271 -18.26 -29.43 9.31
C LYS A 271 -18.07 -28.46 8.14
N PHE A 272 -16.87 -27.91 7.98
CA PHE A 272 -16.54 -26.92 6.96
C PHE A 272 -16.32 -27.51 5.55
N VAL A 273 -16.50 -28.82 5.37
CA VAL A 273 -16.65 -29.43 4.03
C VAL A 273 -17.94 -28.97 3.36
N ASP A 274 -18.95 -28.61 4.15
CA ASP A 274 -20.15 -27.96 3.66
C ASP A 274 -19.91 -26.43 3.62
N PRO A 275 -19.91 -25.81 2.43
CA PRO A 275 -19.75 -24.36 2.30
C PRO A 275 -20.82 -23.57 3.08
N SER A 276 -22.02 -24.12 3.28
CA SER A 276 -23.11 -23.47 4.02
C SER A 276 -22.80 -23.29 5.51
N TYR A 277 -21.97 -24.18 6.09
CA TYR A 277 -21.57 -24.06 7.49
C TYR A 277 -20.69 -22.83 7.74
N TRP A 278 -19.93 -22.38 6.73
CA TRP A 278 -19.12 -21.15 6.83
C TRP A 278 -19.99 -19.92 7.07
N LEU A 279 -21.16 -19.86 6.40
CA LEU A 279 -22.16 -18.78 6.50
C LEU A 279 -22.82 -18.74 7.89
N GLN A 280 -22.83 -19.86 8.61
CA GLN A 280 -23.37 -19.95 9.98
C GLN A 280 -22.30 -19.67 11.03
N TYR A 281 -21.02 -19.98 10.73
CA TYR A 281 -19.94 -19.92 11.71
C TYR A 281 -19.26 -18.54 11.79
N PHE A 282 -18.78 -18.01 10.66
CA PHE A 282 -17.96 -16.79 10.66
C PHE A 282 -18.76 -15.49 10.86
N PRO A 283 -19.94 -15.29 10.25
CA PRO A 283 -20.67 -14.03 10.41
C PRO A 283 -21.04 -13.68 11.87
N PRO A 284 -21.52 -14.62 12.71
CA PRO A 284 -21.75 -14.33 14.14
C PRO A 284 -20.47 -13.94 14.90
N LEU A 285 -19.32 -14.55 14.57
CA LEU A 285 -18.03 -14.16 15.15
C LEU A 285 -17.60 -12.76 14.68
N GLY A 286 -17.91 -12.39 13.43
CA GLY A 286 -17.77 -11.04 12.93
C GLY A 286 -18.59 -10.02 13.75
N VAL A 287 -19.86 -10.33 14.03
CA VAL A 287 -20.72 -9.50 14.91
C VAL A 287 -20.08 -9.35 16.29
N ARG A 288 -19.65 -10.46 16.91
CA ARG A 288 -18.96 -10.46 18.20
C ARG A 288 -17.75 -9.53 18.20
N ASP A 289 -16.87 -9.68 17.21
CA ASP A 289 -15.62 -8.91 17.14
C ASP A 289 -15.87 -7.42 16.93
N LEU A 290 -16.89 -7.06 16.15
CA LEU A 290 -17.32 -5.68 15.95
C LEU A 290 -17.93 -5.07 17.21
N LYS A 291 -18.80 -5.80 17.92
CA LYS A 291 -19.32 -5.38 19.24
C LYS A 291 -18.17 -5.14 20.23
N ARG A 292 -17.19 -6.05 20.29
CA ARG A 292 -16.00 -5.92 21.16
C ARG A 292 -15.09 -4.77 20.79
N LEU A 293 -15.00 -4.40 19.51
CA LEU A 293 -14.28 -3.20 19.06
C LEU A 293 -15.05 -1.91 19.42
N GLY A 294 -16.31 -1.99 19.86
CA GLY A 294 -17.16 -0.85 20.18
C GLY A 294 -17.65 -0.11 18.95
N THR A 295 -17.96 -0.82 17.87
CA THR A 295 -18.48 -0.19 16.64
C THR A 295 -19.90 0.35 16.86
N PRO A 296 -20.25 1.55 16.39
CA PRO A 296 -21.60 2.13 16.53
C PRO A 296 -22.58 1.55 15.50
N VAL A 297 -22.66 0.22 15.43
CA VAL A 297 -23.43 -0.51 14.40
C VAL A 297 -24.84 -0.83 14.88
N ASP A 298 -25.83 -0.60 14.01
CA ASP A 298 -27.19 -1.13 14.18
C ASP A 298 -27.25 -2.57 13.65
N PHE A 299 -26.98 -3.55 14.53
CA PHE A 299 -26.91 -4.97 14.17
C PHE A 299 -28.26 -5.58 13.78
N ARG A 300 -29.38 -4.90 13.99
CA ARG A 300 -30.68 -5.34 13.43
C ARG A 300 -30.67 -5.33 11.90
N ARG A 301 -29.79 -4.52 11.30
CA ARG A 301 -29.63 -4.33 9.85
C ARG A 301 -28.54 -5.23 9.26
N SER A 302 -27.96 -6.13 10.06
CA SER A 302 -26.95 -7.07 9.60
C SER A 302 -27.57 -8.26 8.89
N PHE A 303 -26.90 -8.71 7.83
CA PHE A 303 -27.31 -9.83 7.01
C PHE A 303 -26.11 -10.51 6.35
N ILE A 304 -26.28 -11.75 5.90
CA ILE A 304 -25.37 -12.42 4.96
C ILE A 304 -25.87 -12.30 3.53
N THR A 305 -24.97 -12.41 2.55
CA THR A 305 -25.35 -12.47 1.14
C THR A 305 -25.60 -13.92 0.68
N THR A 306 -25.80 -14.11 -0.63
CA THR A 306 -26.18 -15.37 -1.32
C THR A 306 -27.66 -15.72 -1.25
N SER A 307 -28.05 -16.72 -2.03
CA SER A 307 -29.39 -17.32 -2.01
C SER A 307 -29.79 -17.97 -0.68
N ALA A 308 -28.83 -18.23 0.23
CA ALA A 308 -29.14 -18.65 1.60
C ALA A 308 -29.97 -17.59 2.35
N ASN A 309 -29.79 -16.31 2.01
CA ASN A 309 -30.65 -15.23 2.48
C ASN A 309 -31.69 -14.88 1.42
N SER A 310 -32.89 -15.42 1.58
CA SER A 310 -34.00 -15.23 0.63
C SER A 310 -34.43 -13.77 0.44
N PHE A 311 -34.30 -12.91 1.47
CA PHE A 311 -34.64 -11.49 1.37
C PHE A 311 -33.62 -10.72 0.53
N TYR A 312 -32.32 -10.97 0.76
CA TYR A 312 -31.25 -10.35 -0.01
C TYR A 312 -31.21 -10.88 -1.45
N ASP A 313 -31.46 -12.19 -1.64
CA ASP A 313 -31.60 -12.80 -2.96
C ASP A 313 -32.68 -12.08 -3.79
N SER A 314 -33.87 -11.84 -3.22
CA SER A 314 -34.93 -11.07 -3.88
C SER A 314 -34.46 -9.67 -4.30
N PHE A 315 -33.75 -8.96 -3.42
CA PHE A 315 -33.21 -7.62 -3.72
C PHE A 315 -32.20 -7.65 -4.89
N ILE A 316 -31.26 -8.60 -4.91
CA ILE A 316 -30.28 -8.74 -5.99
C ILE A 316 -30.94 -9.16 -7.31
N ARG A 317 -31.94 -10.05 -7.26
CA ARG A 317 -32.71 -10.42 -8.45
C ARG A 317 -33.44 -9.20 -9.05
N TRP A 318 -34.04 -8.36 -8.21
CA TRP A 318 -34.63 -7.08 -8.64
C TRP A 318 -33.59 -6.17 -9.30
N GLN A 319 -32.44 -5.94 -8.65
CA GLN A 319 -31.36 -5.12 -9.19
C GLN A 319 -30.95 -5.58 -10.60
N PHE A 320 -30.70 -6.88 -10.77
CA PHE A 320 -30.23 -7.42 -12.04
C PHE A 320 -31.29 -7.30 -13.14
N ARG A 321 -32.58 -7.45 -12.80
CA ARG A 321 -33.66 -7.19 -13.76
C ARG A 321 -33.68 -5.72 -14.18
N LYS A 322 -33.44 -4.77 -13.28
CA LYS A 322 -33.30 -3.34 -13.64
C LYS A 322 -32.14 -3.08 -14.59
N LEU A 323 -30.96 -3.63 -14.28
CA LEU A 323 -29.80 -3.52 -15.16
C LEU A 323 -30.06 -4.11 -16.55
N LYS A 324 -30.76 -5.24 -16.63
CA LYS A 324 -31.15 -5.85 -17.91
C LYS A 324 -32.20 -5.02 -18.66
N GLN A 325 -33.20 -4.48 -17.96
CA GLN A 325 -34.24 -3.62 -18.55
C GLN A 325 -33.65 -2.33 -19.13
N SER A 326 -32.59 -1.79 -18.51
CA SER A 326 -31.86 -0.61 -18.98
C SER A 326 -30.76 -0.93 -20.01
N ASP A 327 -30.77 -2.14 -20.60
CA ASP A 327 -29.78 -2.64 -21.57
C ASP A 327 -28.31 -2.55 -21.11
N LYS A 328 -28.06 -2.58 -19.79
CA LYS A 328 -26.70 -2.51 -19.21
C LYS A 328 -26.02 -3.87 -19.10
N ILE A 329 -26.73 -4.96 -19.38
CA ILE A 329 -26.23 -6.34 -19.36
C ILE A 329 -26.20 -6.89 -20.79
N GLY A 330 -25.04 -7.40 -21.21
CA GLY A 330 -24.83 -8.15 -22.45
C GLY A 330 -24.55 -9.64 -22.19
N PHE A 331 -24.58 -10.43 -23.25
CA PHE A 331 -24.21 -11.85 -23.24
C PHE A 331 -23.30 -12.15 -24.43
N GLY A 332 -22.21 -12.89 -24.20
CA GLY A 332 -21.31 -13.28 -25.27
C GLY A 332 -20.12 -14.09 -24.78
N LYS A 333 -19.38 -14.66 -25.73
CA LYS A 333 -18.19 -15.46 -25.42
C LYS A 333 -17.03 -14.59 -24.97
N ARG A 334 -16.39 -14.97 -23.86
CA ARG A 334 -15.24 -14.27 -23.28
C ARG A 334 -14.04 -15.19 -23.10
N PRO A 335 -12.82 -14.72 -23.39
CA PRO A 335 -11.61 -15.47 -23.12
C PRO A 335 -11.42 -15.61 -21.62
N THR A 336 -11.45 -16.84 -21.12
CA THR A 336 -11.30 -17.16 -19.70
C THR A 336 -10.34 -18.31 -19.52
N ILE A 337 -9.52 -18.27 -18.47
CA ILE A 337 -8.67 -19.41 -18.09
C ILE A 337 -9.57 -20.60 -17.75
N TYR A 338 -9.30 -21.76 -18.34
CA TYR A 338 -10.18 -22.92 -18.33
C TYR A 338 -9.38 -24.20 -18.12
N SER A 339 -9.88 -25.09 -17.27
CA SER A 339 -9.36 -26.45 -17.14
C SER A 339 -10.30 -27.40 -17.88
N GLU A 340 -9.72 -28.15 -18.81
CA GLU A 340 -10.40 -29.20 -19.54
C GLU A 340 -10.80 -30.35 -18.62
N THR A 341 -9.90 -30.73 -17.71
CA THR A 341 -10.14 -31.83 -16.76
C THR A 341 -11.26 -31.49 -15.79
N ASP A 342 -11.28 -30.25 -15.29
CA ASP A 342 -12.33 -29.80 -14.37
C ASP A 342 -13.62 -29.39 -15.10
N GLY A 343 -13.59 -29.29 -16.43
CA GLY A 343 -14.75 -28.92 -17.25
C GLY A 343 -15.26 -27.50 -16.98
N GLN A 344 -14.46 -26.63 -16.36
CA GLN A 344 -14.89 -25.31 -15.91
C GLN A 344 -13.79 -24.25 -16.03
N ALA A 345 -14.20 -22.99 -15.89
CA ALA A 345 -13.26 -21.87 -15.79
C ALA A 345 -12.36 -22.04 -14.55
N CYS A 346 -11.04 -22.02 -14.74
CA CYS A 346 -10.05 -22.24 -13.68
C CYS A 346 -9.59 -20.89 -13.08
N MET A 347 -10.15 -20.55 -11.95
CA MET A 347 -9.94 -19.27 -11.28
C MET A 347 -8.71 -19.33 -10.37
N ASP A 348 -8.25 -18.18 -9.86
CA ASP A 348 -7.00 -18.12 -9.09
C ASP A 348 -6.95 -19.15 -7.96
N HIS A 349 -8.03 -19.32 -7.20
CA HIS A 349 -8.07 -20.28 -6.10
C HIS A 349 -8.13 -21.75 -6.55
N ASP A 350 -8.53 -22.01 -7.79
CA ASP A 350 -8.57 -23.35 -8.40
C ASP A 350 -7.21 -23.74 -9.00
N ARG A 351 -6.25 -22.83 -9.00
CA ARG A 351 -4.90 -23.04 -9.54
C ARG A 351 -3.97 -23.62 -8.48
N ALA A 352 -3.11 -24.52 -8.92
CA ALA A 352 -1.91 -24.95 -8.21
C ALA A 352 -0.68 -24.11 -8.61
N GLU A 353 -0.66 -23.58 -9.84
CA GLU A 353 0.40 -22.71 -10.36
C GLU A 353 -0.24 -21.59 -11.21
N GLY A 354 0.31 -20.37 -11.15
CA GLY A 354 -0.15 -19.26 -11.99
C GLY A 354 -1.33 -18.46 -11.42
N GLU A 355 -1.43 -18.28 -10.11
CA GLU A 355 -2.35 -17.30 -9.50
C GLU A 355 -2.09 -15.89 -10.06
N GLY A 356 -3.16 -15.17 -10.42
CA GLY A 356 -3.13 -13.82 -11.00
C GLY A 356 -2.79 -13.78 -12.49
N VAL A 357 -2.56 -14.92 -13.13
CA VAL A 357 -2.28 -15.00 -14.58
C VAL A 357 -3.59 -14.84 -15.37
N GLY A 358 -3.63 -13.85 -16.25
CA GLY A 358 -4.78 -13.62 -17.12
C GLY A 358 -4.63 -14.24 -18.51
N PRO A 359 -5.73 -14.25 -19.30
CA PRO A 359 -5.63 -14.40 -20.75
C PRO A 359 -4.79 -13.27 -21.36
N GLN A 360 -3.79 -13.63 -22.14
CA GLN A 360 -3.00 -12.71 -22.97
C GLN A 360 -3.41 -12.89 -24.43
N GLU A 361 -3.87 -11.80 -25.01
CA GLU A 361 -4.33 -11.79 -26.39
C GLU A 361 -3.18 -11.56 -27.37
N TYR A 362 -3.07 -12.43 -28.37
CA TYR A 362 -2.11 -12.38 -29.47
C TYR A 362 -2.80 -12.13 -30.82
N THR A 363 -2.03 -11.63 -31.78
CA THR A 363 -2.42 -11.63 -33.19
C THR A 363 -1.68 -12.78 -33.88
N ALA A 364 -2.40 -13.77 -34.37
CA ALA A 364 -1.86 -14.87 -35.18
C ALA A 364 -1.82 -14.45 -36.65
N ILE A 365 -0.61 -14.19 -37.15
CA ILE A 365 -0.36 -13.80 -38.53
C ILE A 365 -0.30 -15.05 -39.40
N LYS A 366 -1.05 -15.05 -40.51
CA LYS A 366 -1.04 -16.16 -41.48
C LYS A 366 0.08 -15.94 -42.49
N ILE A 367 1.18 -16.69 -42.38
CA ILE A 367 2.30 -16.66 -43.33
C ILE A 367 2.13 -17.82 -44.31
N GLU A 368 1.81 -17.54 -45.57
CA GLU A 368 1.50 -18.58 -46.57
C GLU A 368 2.77 -19.32 -47.01
N LEU A 369 2.75 -20.65 -46.94
CA LEU A 369 3.84 -21.51 -47.41
C LEU A 369 3.70 -21.74 -48.92
N LEU A 370 4.60 -21.13 -49.69
CA LEU A 370 4.62 -21.21 -51.15
C LEU A 370 5.29 -22.51 -51.64
N GLU A 371 6.24 -23.04 -50.87
CA GLU A 371 6.96 -24.27 -51.17
C GLU A 371 6.69 -25.35 -50.13
N TRP A 372 5.99 -26.41 -50.54
CA TRP A 372 5.60 -27.49 -49.63
C TRP A 372 6.69 -28.55 -49.49
N THR A 373 6.71 -29.24 -48.34
CA THR A 373 7.51 -30.46 -48.16
C THR A 373 6.92 -31.60 -49.00
N ASP A 374 7.72 -32.63 -49.28
CA ASP A 374 7.23 -33.76 -50.10
C ASP A 374 6.14 -34.55 -49.38
N MET A 375 6.14 -34.57 -48.05
CA MET A 375 5.07 -35.14 -47.24
C MET A 375 3.78 -34.33 -47.34
N MET A 376 3.86 -33.00 -47.32
CA MET A 376 2.70 -32.12 -47.48
C MET A 376 2.06 -32.26 -48.87
N LYS A 377 2.88 -32.37 -49.93
CA LYS A 377 2.39 -32.59 -51.31
C LYS A 377 1.61 -33.91 -51.47
N LYS A 378 1.94 -34.93 -50.68
CA LYS A 378 1.22 -36.22 -50.66
C LYS A 378 -0.05 -36.16 -49.82
N SER A 379 -0.04 -35.34 -48.77
CA SER A 379 -1.11 -35.32 -47.75
C SER A 379 -2.23 -34.32 -48.06
N PHE A 380 -1.95 -33.27 -48.84
CA PHE A 380 -2.90 -32.20 -49.10
C PHE A 380 -3.31 -32.10 -50.58
N ALA A 381 -4.60 -31.84 -50.82
CA ALA A 381 -5.15 -31.73 -52.16
C ALA A 381 -4.61 -30.49 -52.90
N LYS A 382 -4.53 -30.61 -54.23
CA LYS A 382 -4.11 -29.53 -55.14
C LYS A 382 -5.12 -28.39 -55.06
N GLY A 383 -4.77 -27.30 -54.37
CA GLY A 383 -5.65 -26.16 -54.08
C GLY A 383 -5.76 -25.78 -52.59
N SER A 384 -5.26 -26.64 -51.69
CA SER A 384 -5.15 -26.30 -50.25
C SER A 384 -4.18 -25.13 -50.05
N LYS A 385 -4.37 -24.33 -49.00
CA LYS A 385 -3.40 -23.29 -48.60
C LYS A 385 -2.82 -23.62 -47.24
N VAL A 386 -1.49 -23.69 -47.15
CA VAL A 386 -0.79 -24.00 -45.90
C VAL A 386 -0.24 -22.70 -45.32
N PHE A 387 -0.55 -22.41 -44.06
CA PHE A 387 -0.09 -21.21 -43.37
C PHE A 387 0.72 -21.57 -42.13
N LEU A 388 1.91 -20.99 -42.01
CA LEU A 388 2.62 -20.93 -40.74
C LEU A 388 1.96 -19.84 -39.89
N LEU A 389 1.45 -20.19 -38.71
CA LEU A 389 0.81 -19.21 -37.83
C LEU A 389 1.87 -18.60 -36.93
N ALA A 390 2.17 -17.31 -37.08
CA ALA A 390 3.13 -16.61 -36.23
C ALA A 390 2.42 -15.69 -35.23
N ALA A 391 2.65 -15.88 -33.93
CA ALA A 391 2.02 -15.07 -32.89
C ALA A 391 2.82 -13.78 -32.59
N THR A 392 2.15 -12.63 -32.60
CA THR A 392 2.77 -11.33 -32.25
C THR A 392 1.89 -10.48 -31.34
N LEU A 393 2.53 -9.67 -30.48
CA LEU A 393 1.89 -8.61 -29.69
C LEU A 393 1.97 -7.24 -30.36
N ARG A 394 2.69 -7.14 -31.49
CA ARG A 394 2.99 -5.91 -32.20
C ARG A 394 2.60 -6.04 -33.67
N ALA A 395 1.29 -6.04 -33.94
CA ALA A 395 0.78 -6.20 -35.31
C ALA A 395 1.19 -5.04 -36.22
N GLU A 396 1.45 -3.85 -35.66
CA GLU A 396 1.90 -2.68 -36.41
C GLU A 396 3.27 -2.87 -37.08
N THR A 397 4.07 -3.84 -36.62
CA THR A 397 5.43 -4.05 -37.13
C THR A 397 5.51 -4.97 -38.35
N MET A 398 4.39 -5.60 -38.73
CA MET A 398 4.33 -6.58 -39.81
C MET A 398 4.82 -6.11 -41.20
N PRO A 399 4.72 -4.81 -41.57
CA PRO A 399 5.35 -4.32 -42.81
C PRO A 399 6.87 -4.48 -42.83
N GLY A 400 7.51 -4.59 -41.67
CA GLY A 400 8.96 -4.67 -41.51
C GLY A 400 9.54 -6.09 -41.59
N GLN A 401 8.75 -7.09 -42.01
CA GLN A 401 9.17 -8.48 -42.01
C GLN A 401 10.25 -8.79 -43.08
N THR A 402 11.37 -9.37 -42.64
CA THR A 402 12.48 -9.82 -43.51
C THR A 402 12.51 -11.33 -43.70
N ASN A 403 12.01 -12.09 -42.72
CA ASN A 403 11.99 -13.56 -42.72
C ASN A 403 10.97 -14.10 -41.71
N CYS A 404 10.80 -15.42 -41.68
CA CYS A 404 10.02 -16.13 -40.66
C CYS A 404 10.97 -16.98 -39.81
N TRP A 405 10.86 -16.95 -38.48
CA TRP A 405 11.68 -17.75 -37.59
C TRP A 405 10.99 -19.06 -37.21
N ILE A 406 11.77 -20.15 -37.21
CA ILE A 406 11.32 -21.46 -36.74
C ILE A 406 12.40 -22.13 -35.88
N LEU A 407 11.97 -22.97 -34.93
CA LEU A 407 12.88 -23.79 -34.14
C LEU A 407 13.20 -25.07 -34.92
N PRO A 408 14.45 -25.34 -35.35
CA PRO A 408 14.75 -26.51 -36.18
C PRO A 408 14.44 -27.84 -35.49
N SER A 409 14.69 -27.93 -34.18
CA SER A 409 14.35 -29.08 -33.33
C SER A 409 12.89 -29.12 -32.88
N GLY A 410 12.09 -28.11 -33.21
CA GLY A 410 10.68 -28.04 -32.85
C GLY A 410 9.83 -29.02 -33.67
N GLN A 411 8.84 -29.60 -33.02
CA GLN A 411 7.80 -30.42 -33.66
C GLN A 411 6.51 -29.60 -33.79
N TYR A 412 5.95 -29.57 -35.00
CA TYR A 412 4.78 -28.78 -35.37
C TYR A 412 3.69 -29.68 -35.93
N GLY A 413 2.43 -29.37 -35.60
CA GLY A 413 1.27 -30.06 -36.17
C GLY A 413 0.69 -29.27 -37.35
N CYS A 414 0.20 -29.97 -38.35
CA CYS A 414 -0.56 -29.42 -39.48
C CYS A 414 -2.06 -29.64 -39.22
N TYR A 415 -2.73 -28.61 -38.72
CA TYR A 415 -4.14 -28.67 -38.30
C TYR A 415 -5.10 -28.18 -39.38
N LYS A 416 -6.31 -28.73 -39.38
CA LYS A 416 -7.39 -28.29 -40.26
C LYS A 416 -7.87 -26.88 -39.88
N GLY A 417 -7.67 -25.91 -40.77
CA GLY A 417 -8.26 -24.58 -40.69
C GLY A 417 -9.60 -24.47 -41.44
N PRO A 418 -10.22 -23.28 -41.42
CA PRO A 418 -11.40 -22.97 -42.24
C PRO A 418 -11.08 -22.99 -43.74
N ASP A 419 -12.10 -23.06 -44.61
CA ASP A 419 -11.99 -22.83 -46.06
C ASP A 419 -10.89 -23.63 -46.81
N SER A 420 -10.62 -24.88 -46.40
CA SER A 420 -9.52 -25.73 -46.93
C SER A 420 -8.10 -25.19 -46.64
N GLU A 421 -7.96 -24.34 -45.63
CA GLU A 421 -6.67 -23.93 -45.09
C GLU A 421 -6.09 -25.00 -44.15
N VAL A 422 -4.75 -25.04 -44.06
CA VAL A 422 -4.00 -25.88 -43.12
C VAL A 422 -3.11 -24.97 -42.29
N TYR A 423 -3.19 -25.08 -40.97
CA TYR A 423 -2.44 -24.25 -40.03
C TYR A 423 -1.30 -25.04 -39.41
N VAL A 424 -0.08 -24.51 -39.50
CA VAL A 424 1.12 -25.10 -38.93
C VAL A 424 1.50 -24.31 -37.68
N CYS A 425 1.44 -24.97 -36.52
CA CYS A 425 1.74 -24.39 -35.23
C CYS A 425 2.09 -25.47 -34.18
N SER A 426 2.50 -25.04 -32.98
CA SER A 426 2.75 -25.93 -31.84
C SER A 426 1.47 -26.61 -31.37
N HIS A 427 1.57 -27.85 -30.87
CA HIS A 427 0.43 -28.58 -30.31
C HIS A 427 -0.27 -27.82 -29.17
N ARG A 428 0.50 -27.12 -28.33
CA ARG A 428 -0.03 -26.30 -27.23
C ARG A 428 -0.92 -25.15 -27.73
N SER A 429 -0.48 -24.44 -28.77
CA SER A 429 -1.27 -23.36 -29.36
C SER A 429 -2.51 -23.88 -30.08
N ALA A 430 -2.39 -25.02 -30.78
CA ALA A 430 -3.52 -25.66 -31.43
C ALA A 430 -4.59 -26.11 -30.42
N ARG A 431 -4.17 -26.67 -29.28
CA ARG A 431 -5.08 -26.98 -28.16
C ARG A 431 -5.78 -25.71 -27.69
N ASN A 432 -5.06 -24.63 -27.36
CA ASN A 432 -5.67 -23.35 -26.95
C ASN A 432 -6.68 -22.81 -27.98
N MET A 433 -6.31 -22.78 -29.26
CA MET A 433 -7.17 -22.33 -30.36
C MET A 433 -8.45 -23.17 -30.48
N SER A 434 -8.40 -24.46 -30.15
CA SER A 434 -9.59 -25.32 -30.18
C SER A 434 -10.63 -24.95 -29.12
N PHE A 435 -10.21 -24.43 -27.97
CA PHE A 435 -11.11 -23.95 -26.92
C PHE A 435 -11.71 -22.57 -27.22
N GLN A 436 -11.28 -21.93 -28.31
CA GLN A 436 -11.68 -20.58 -28.73
C GLN A 436 -12.48 -20.56 -30.04
N ASP A 437 -13.00 -21.72 -30.46
CA ASP A 437 -13.74 -21.91 -31.71
C ASP A 437 -12.93 -21.63 -33.00
N ILE A 438 -11.59 -21.66 -32.91
CA ILE A 438 -10.71 -21.42 -34.07
C ILE A 438 -10.36 -22.74 -34.77
N LEU A 439 -9.94 -23.76 -34.01
CA LEU A 439 -9.60 -25.09 -34.53
C LEU A 439 -10.59 -26.14 -34.01
N LEU A 440 -11.51 -26.56 -34.86
CA LEU A 440 -12.58 -27.49 -34.46
C LEU A 440 -12.17 -28.97 -34.66
N PRO A 441 -12.80 -29.93 -33.93
CA PRO A 441 -13.76 -29.74 -32.82
C PRO A 441 -13.16 -29.18 -31.52
N TRP A 442 -14.03 -28.60 -30.68
CA TRP A 442 -13.65 -27.97 -29.42
C TRP A 442 -12.87 -28.92 -28.49
N GLY A 443 -11.72 -28.47 -28.00
CA GLY A 443 -10.77 -29.25 -27.18
C GLY A 443 -9.95 -30.32 -27.93
N LYS A 444 -10.32 -30.66 -29.17
CA LYS A 444 -9.72 -31.76 -29.94
C LYS A 444 -9.43 -31.34 -31.38
N PRO A 445 -8.42 -30.47 -31.61
CA PRO A 445 -8.13 -29.97 -32.95
C PRO A 445 -7.71 -31.10 -33.90
N HIS A 446 -8.24 -31.09 -35.13
CA HIS A 446 -7.93 -32.13 -36.11
C HIS A 446 -6.55 -31.93 -36.74
N CYS A 447 -5.58 -32.76 -36.35
CA CYS A 447 -4.22 -32.79 -36.90
C CYS A 447 -4.13 -33.77 -38.06
N TYR A 448 -3.73 -33.30 -39.25
CA TYR A 448 -3.52 -34.16 -40.42
C TYR A 448 -2.20 -34.92 -40.36
N MET A 449 -1.12 -34.23 -39.98
CA MET A 449 0.24 -34.76 -39.90
C MET A 449 1.12 -33.86 -39.03
N GLU A 450 2.29 -34.37 -38.65
CA GLU A 450 3.34 -33.59 -37.99
C GLU A 450 4.47 -33.27 -38.98
N VAL A 451 5.17 -32.16 -38.74
CA VAL A 451 6.32 -31.70 -39.52
C VAL A 451 7.38 -31.15 -38.57
N SER A 452 8.63 -31.52 -38.82
CA SER A 452 9.76 -30.97 -38.05
C SER A 452 10.13 -29.57 -38.55
N GLY A 453 10.59 -28.70 -37.65
CA GLY A 453 11.05 -27.35 -38.03
C GLY A 453 12.21 -27.39 -39.04
N GLN A 454 13.04 -28.43 -38.99
CA GLN A 454 14.13 -28.66 -39.94
C GLN A 454 13.63 -28.85 -41.39
N GLU A 455 12.47 -29.49 -41.59
CA GLU A 455 11.91 -29.70 -42.94
C GLU A 455 11.32 -28.42 -43.56
N LEU A 456 10.94 -27.46 -42.71
CA LEU A 456 10.39 -26.16 -43.11
C LEU A 456 11.48 -25.13 -43.40
N LEU A 457 12.70 -25.37 -42.93
CA LEU A 457 13.83 -24.46 -43.10
C LEU A 457 14.15 -24.24 -44.58
N GLY A 458 14.32 -22.98 -44.98
CA GLY A 458 14.65 -22.59 -46.34
C GLY A 458 13.49 -22.59 -47.34
N LYS A 459 12.27 -22.91 -46.92
CA LYS A 459 11.08 -22.80 -47.78
C LYS A 459 10.69 -21.35 -48.00
N LYS A 460 10.22 -21.05 -49.20
CA LYS A 460 9.63 -19.73 -49.51
C LYS A 460 8.27 -19.57 -48.86
N VAL A 461 8.07 -18.42 -48.24
CA VAL A 461 6.81 -18.02 -47.62
C VAL A 461 6.41 -16.61 -48.05
N LYS A 462 5.11 -16.36 -48.11
CA LYS A 462 4.55 -15.03 -48.33
C LYS A 462 4.06 -14.48 -46.98
N ALA A 463 4.82 -13.53 -46.43
CA ALA A 463 4.40 -12.81 -45.24
C ALA A 463 3.40 -11.71 -45.61
N PRO A 464 2.31 -11.50 -44.85
CA PRO A 464 1.40 -10.41 -45.10
C PRO A 464 2.07 -9.04 -44.95
N THR A 465 1.67 -8.06 -45.76
CA THR A 465 2.01 -6.62 -45.65
C THR A 465 3.49 -6.23 -45.83
N THR A 466 4.42 -7.18 -45.92
CA THR A 466 5.82 -6.87 -46.28
C THR A 466 5.93 -6.42 -47.74
N LYS A 467 6.98 -5.64 -48.06
CA LYS A 467 7.30 -5.21 -49.42
C LYS A 467 7.87 -6.33 -50.30
N TYR A 468 8.32 -7.43 -49.69
CA TYR A 468 8.93 -8.55 -50.39
C TYR A 468 7.88 -9.53 -50.92
N ASP A 469 7.99 -9.91 -52.20
CA ASP A 469 7.08 -10.90 -52.82
C ASP A 469 7.08 -12.25 -52.08
N HIS A 470 8.24 -12.62 -51.54
CA HIS A 470 8.43 -13.76 -50.66
C HIS A 470 9.62 -13.51 -49.72
N VAL A 471 9.63 -14.22 -48.61
CA VAL A 471 10.78 -14.32 -47.68
C VAL A 471 11.04 -15.81 -47.38
N PHE A 472 12.04 -16.10 -46.56
CA PHE A 472 12.42 -17.48 -46.22
C PHE A 472 12.16 -17.82 -44.75
N VAL A 473 11.94 -19.11 -44.49
CA VAL A 473 11.96 -19.67 -43.14
C VAL A 473 13.40 -19.88 -42.69
N LEU A 474 13.79 -19.23 -41.59
CA LEU A 474 15.13 -19.22 -41.04
C LEU A 474 15.15 -19.79 -39.61
N PRO A 475 16.30 -20.33 -39.16
CA PRO A 475 16.44 -20.96 -37.85
C PRO A 475 16.57 -19.94 -36.72
N LEU A 476 15.84 -20.17 -35.62
CA LEU A 476 16.02 -19.45 -34.37
C LEU A 476 15.98 -20.42 -33.18
N PRO A 477 17.15 -20.80 -32.61
CA PRO A 477 17.22 -21.83 -31.57
C PRO A 477 16.65 -21.40 -30.21
N THR A 478 16.38 -20.11 -30.01
CA THR A 478 15.88 -19.54 -28.76
C THR A 478 14.35 -19.51 -28.66
N ILE A 479 13.63 -19.96 -29.71
CA ILE A 479 12.17 -20.03 -29.70
C ILE A 479 11.69 -20.99 -28.60
N LYS A 480 10.68 -20.55 -27.88
CA LYS A 480 10.00 -21.30 -26.83
C LYS A 480 8.72 -21.92 -27.40
N MET A 481 8.65 -23.24 -27.46
CA MET A 481 7.48 -23.97 -27.98
C MET A 481 6.26 -23.90 -27.06
N ASP A 482 6.45 -23.50 -25.81
CA ASP A 482 5.43 -23.28 -24.79
C ASP A 482 4.90 -21.83 -24.76
N LYS A 483 5.30 -20.96 -25.69
CA LYS A 483 4.80 -19.57 -25.77
C LYS A 483 4.38 -19.22 -27.19
N GLY A 484 3.13 -18.80 -27.35
CA GLY A 484 2.56 -18.53 -28.67
C GLY A 484 2.51 -19.79 -29.54
N THR A 485 2.59 -19.60 -30.85
CA THR A 485 2.44 -20.69 -31.83
C THR A 485 3.72 -21.50 -32.10
N GLY A 486 4.85 -21.14 -31.49
CA GLY A 486 6.17 -21.71 -31.81
C GLY A 486 6.75 -21.23 -33.16
N VAL A 487 6.07 -20.32 -33.86
CA VAL A 487 6.55 -19.64 -35.07
C VAL A 487 6.58 -18.15 -34.78
N VAL A 488 7.66 -17.46 -35.15
CA VAL A 488 7.88 -16.06 -34.81
C VAL A 488 8.13 -15.24 -36.08
N THR A 489 7.53 -14.06 -36.17
CA THR A 489 7.81 -13.09 -37.24
C THR A 489 9.14 -12.40 -37.00
N SER A 490 9.96 -12.19 -38.02
CA SER A 490 11.23 -11.45 -37.88
C SER A 490 11.05 -10.00 -38.31
N VAL A 491 11.18 -9.05 -37.38
CA VAL A 491 11.19 -7.60 -37.68
C VAL A 491 12.45 -6.92 -37.11
N PRO A 492 13.61 -7.08 -37.78
CA PRO A 492 14.91 -6.63 -37.27
C PRO A 492 15.07 -5.13 -37.03
N SER A 493 14.19 -4.28 -37.58
CA SER A 493 14.23 -2.82 -37.36
C SER A 493 13.82 -2.41 -35.95
N ASP A 494 12.94 -3.19 -35.31
CA ASP A 494 12.21 -2.80 -34.09
C ASP A 494 12.19 -3.89 -33.00
N SER A 495 12.76 -5.06 -33.30
CA SER A 495 12.97 -6.16 -32.37
C SER A 495 14.47 -6.46 -32.24
N PRO A 496 15.09 -6.17 -31.07
CA PRO A 496 16.52 -6.42 -30.84
C PRO A 496 16.94 -7.89 -31.00
N ASP A 497 16.08 -8.82 -30.58
CA ASP A 497 16.32 -10.26 -30.74
C ASP A 497 16.38 -10.66 -32.22
N ASP A 498 15.45 -10.12 -33.03
CA ASP A 498 15.44 -10.35 -34.47
C ASP A 498 16.66 -9.73 -35.14
N TYR A 499 17.04 -8.50 -34.77
CA TYR A 499 18.23 -7.83 -35.27
C TYR A 499 19.50 -8.67 -35.03
N ALA A 500 19.71 -9.13 -33.79
CA ALA A 500 20.89 -9.90 -33.44
C ALA A 500 20.92 -11.25 -34.17
N ALA A 501 19.80 -11.97 -34.21
CA ALA A 501 19.70 -13.26 -34.91
C ALA A 501 19.92 -13.11 -36.42
N TYR A 502 19.31 -12.08 -37.02
CA TYR A 502 19.41 -11.80 -38.44
C TYR A 502 20.81 -11.38 -38.84
N MET A 503 21.44 -10.48 -38.07
CA MET A 503 22.82 -10.05 -38.31
C MET A 503 23.83 -11.17 -38.11
N ASP A 504 23.59 -12.09 -37.17
CA ASP A 504 24.40 -13.30 -37.00
C ASP A 504 24.42 -14.15 -38.27
N LEU A 505 23.25 -14.33 -38.90
CA LEU A 505 23.11 -15.04 -40.18
C LEU A 505 23.58 -14.22 -41.37
N MET A 506 23.62 -12.89 -41.29
CA MET A 506 24.07 -12.00 -42.38
C MET A 506 25.59 -11.84 -42.41
N LYS A 507 26.26 -11.75 -41.25
CA LYS A 507 27.69 -11.46 -41.14
C LYS A 507 28.60 -12.70 -41.13
N SER A 508 28.09 -13.89 -40.77
CA SER A 508 28.92 -15.09 -40.57
C SER A 508 28.62 -16.21 -41.57
N ASP A 509 29.57 -16.52 -42.47
CA ASP A 509 29.50 -17.72 -43.34
C ASP A 509 29.44 -19.01 -42.50
N LYS A 510 30.22 -19.09 -41.42
CA LYS A 510 30.25 -20.27 -40.54
C LYS A 510 28.91 -20.56 -39.88
N LYS A 511 28.18 -19.53 -39.43
CA LYS A 511 26.84 -19.72 -38.83
C LYS A 511 25.82 -20.15 -39.90
N ARG A 512 25.91 -19.61 -41.12
CA ARG A 512 25.08 -20.05 -42.24
C ARG A 512 25.31 -21.53 -42.57
N GLU A 513 26.57 -21.95 -42.69
CA GLU A 513 26.93 -23.35 -42.91
C GLU A 513 26.42 -24.26 -41.79
N PHE A 514 26.62 -23.85 -40.53
CA PHE A 514 26.18 -24.63 -39.35
C PHE A 514 24.67 -24.91 -39.36
N TYR A 515 23.85 -23.93 -39.74
CA TYR A 515 22.40 -24.11 -39.79
C TYR A 515 21.85 -24.52 -41.18
N GLY A 516 22.73 -24.76 -42.17
CA GLY A 516 22.31 -25.07 -43.54
C GLY A 516 21.56 -23.92 -44.25
N VAL A 517 21.83 -22.66 -43.88
CA VAL A 517 21.19 -21.47 -44.45
C VAL A 517 21.98 -21.00 -45.68
N LYS A 518 21.31 -20.85 -46.82
CA LYS A 518 21.94 -20.31 -48.03
C LYS A 518 22.06 -18.79 -47.98
N LYS A 519 23.13 -18.25 -48.58
CA LYS A 519 23.37 -16.79 -48.66
C LYS A 519 22.21 -16.04 -49.33
N GLU A 520 21.61 -16.65 -50.36
CA GLU A 520 20.45 -16.11 -51.10
C GLU A 520 19.17 -15.97 -50.25
N TRP A 521 19.08 -16.63 -49.10
CA TRP A 521 17.92 -16.53 -48.21
C TRP A 521 17.94 -15.32 -47.28
N VAL A 522 19.08 -14.65 -47.17
CA VAL A 522 19.31 -13.56 -46.19
C VAL A 522 19.78 -12.29 -46.87
N VAL A 523 20.80 -12.37 -47.73
CA VAL A 523 21.46 -11.19 -48.30
C VAL A 523 20.54 -10.25 -49.09
N PRO A 524 19.54 -10.72 -49.86
CA PRO A 524 18.64 -9.82 -50.61
C PRO A 524 17.62 -9.03 -49.78
N PHE A 525 17.49 -9.32 -48.47
CA PHE A 525 16.43 -8.76 -47.63
C PHE A 525 16.99 -7.71 -46.66
N ASP A 526 17.01 -6.46 -47.12
CA ASP A 526 17.37 -5.30 -46.30
C ASP A 526 16.36 -5.03 -45.16
N LEU A 527 16.84 -4.37 -44.11
CA LEU A 527 16.02 -3.93 -42.99
C LEU A 527 15.05 -2.83 -43.44
N ILE A 528 13.82 -2.89 -42.93
CA ILE A 528 12.75 -1.96 -43.29
C ILE A 528 12.42 -1.07 -42.07
N PRO A 529 12.64 0.25 -42.14
CA PRO A 529 12.27 1.16 -41.05
C PRO A 529 10.73 1.28 -40.98
N ILE A 530 10.17 1.18 -39.77
CA ILE A 530 8.71 1.19 -39.56
C ILE A 530 8.24 2.14 -38.46
N ILE A 531 9.06 2.42 -37.44
CA ILE A 531 8.69 3.25 -36.31
C ILE A 531 9.84 4.20 -35.98
N ASP A 532 9.48 5.46 -35.78
CA ASP A 532 10.36 6.51 -35.31
C ASP A 532 10.19 6.64 -33.79
N VAL A 533 11.29 6.49 -33.05
CA VAL A 533 11.30 6.53 -31.57
C VAL A 533 12.35 7.53 -31.11
N GLU A 534 11.97 8.44 -30.22
CA GLU A 534 12.93 9.33 -29.56
C GLU A 534 13.72 8.55 -28.48
N ILE A 535 15.02 8.37 -28.71
CA ILE A 535 15.95 7.70 -27.81
C ILE A 535 17.15 8.62 -27.60
N ASP A 536 17.49 8.91 -26.34
CA ASP A 536 18.56 9.85 -25.95
C ASP A 536 18.42 11.27 -26.56
N GLY A 537 17.19 11.73 -26.79
CA GLY A 537 16.90 13.06 -27.35
C GLY A 537 17.01 13.15 -28.89
N GLU A 538 17.27 12.03 -29.58
CA GLU A 538 17.28 11.95 -31.03
C GLU A 538 16.23 10.95 -31.54
N VAL A 539 15.58 11.28 -32.67
CA VAL A 539 14.62 10.38 -33.31
C VAL A 539 15.38 9.27 -34.05
N ARG A 540 15.10 8.02 -33.70
CA ARG A 540 15.69 6.81 -34.30
C ARG A 540 14.63 6.06 -35.09
N THR A 541 14.89 5.83 -36.38
CA THR A 541 13.97 5.15 -37.32
C THR A 541 14.18 3.62 -37.39
N MET A 542 15.24 3.12 -36.75
CA MET A 542 15.56 1.70 -36.56
C MET A 542 16.04 1.49 -35.12
N ALA A 543 15.10 1.58 -34.18
CA ALA A 543 15.39 1.57 -32.75
C ALA A 543 16.18 0.33 -32.30
N ALA A 544 15.86 -0.85 -32.85
CA ALA A 544 16.55 -2.09 -32.49
C ALA A 544 18.00 -2.10 -32.95
N GLN A 545 18.26 -1.67 -34.19
CA GLN A 545 19.62 -1.52 -34.70
C GLN A 545 20.44 -0.58 -33.81
N TYR A 546 19.92 0.62 -33.55
CA TYR A 546 20.61 1.62 -32.74
C TYR A 546 20.96 1.10 -31.34
N MET A 547 19.99 0.48 -30.65
CA MET A 547 20.22 -0.02 -29.30
C MET A 547 21.18 -1.21 -29.26
N CYS A 548 21.08 -2.13 -30.24
CA CYS A 548 22.02 -3.25 -30.35
C CYS A 548 23.45 -2.78 -30.62
N GLU A 549 23.63 -1.80 -31.51
CA GLU A 549 24.95 -1.20 -31.79
C GLU A 549 25.49 -0.43 -30.58
N LYS A 550 24.65 0.39 -29.93
CA LYS A 550 25.01 1.16 -28.72
C LYS A 550 25.46 0.28 -27.56
N LEU A 551 24.75 -0.82 -27.30
CA LEU A 551 25.08 -1.77 -26.23
C LEU A 551 26.19 -2.76 -26.63
N GLY A 552 26.65 -2.71 -27.88
CA GLY A 552 27.66 -3.61 -28.43
C GLY A 552 27.21 -5.07 -28.36
N VAL A 553 25.98 -5.35 -28.80
CA VAL A 553 25.45 -6.71 -28.97
C VAL A 553 26.14 -7.35 -30.16
N GLN A 554 26.78 -8.50 -29.94
CA GLN A 554 27.53 -9.22 -30.97
C GLN A 554 26.85 -10.53 -31.39
N SER A 555 25.98 -11.07 -30.55
CA SER A 555 25.34 -12.37 -30.75
C SER A 555 24.00 -12.43 -30.04
N ILE A 556 23.10 -13.29 -30.52
CA ILE A 556 21.82 -13.59 -29.83
C ILE A 556 22.01 -14.14 -28.40
N ASN A 557 23.21 -14.62 -28.08
CA ASN A 557 23.54 -15.13 -26.75
C ASN A 557 23.79 -14.03 -25.69
N ASP A 558 23.86 -12.76 -26.08
CA ASP A 558 24.09 -11.61 -25.19
C ASP A 558 22.82 -11.24 -24.39
N ARG A 559 22.25 -12.20 -23.68
CA ARG A 559 20.90 -12.14 -23.06
C ARG A 559 20.65 -10.91 -22.18
N VAL A 560 21.66 -10.44 -21.45
CA VAL A 560 21.53 -9.26 -20.58
C VAL A 560 21.38 -7.98 -21.40
N LYS A 561 22.23 -7.80 -22.42
CA LYS A 561 22.21 -6.64 -23.31
C LYS A 561 20.96 -6.63 -24.19
N LEU A 562 20.56 -7.79 -24.68
CA LEU A 562 19.34 -7.94 -25.48
C LEU A 562 18.08 -7.65 -24.66
N ALA A 563 18.02 -8.08 -23.39
CA ALA A 563 16.90 -7.72 -22.51
C ALA A 563 16.81 -6.20 -22.28
N GLU A 564 17.94 -5.53 -22.07
CA GLU A 564 17.99 -4.07 -21.92
C GLU A 564 17.57 -3.34 -23.21
N ALA A 565 18.07 -3.79 -24.36
CA ALA A 565 17.66 -3.28 -25.67
C ALA A 565 16.15 -3.47 -25.90
N HIS A 566 15.64 -4.68 -25.64
CA HIS A 566 14.24 -5.05 -25.82
C HIS A 566 13.34 -4.18 -24.96
N ASP A 567 13.61 -4.05 -23.65
CA ASP A 567 12.81 -3.25 -22.75
C ASP A 567 12.76 -1.77 -23.16
N THR A 568 13.89 -1.24 -23.63
CA THR A 568 13.99 0.15 -24.09
C THR A 568 13.19 0.37 -25.38
N CYS A 569 13.43 -0.44 -26.41
CA CYS A 569 12.74 -0.35 -27.69
C CYS A 569 11.24 -0.58 -27.54
N TYR A 570 10.83 -1.54 -26.69
CA TYR A 570 9.42 -1.89 -26.52
C TYR A 570 8.64 -0.82 -25.74
N LYS A 571 9.17 -0.33 -24.61
CA LYS A 571 8.49 0.71 -23.80
C LYS A 571 8.46 2.05 -24.54
N LEU A 572 9.60 2.53 -25.01
CA LEU A 572 9.65 3.81 -25.72
C LEU A 572 8.92 3.74 -27.06
N GLY A 573 9.02 2.62 -27.78
CA GLY A 573 8.30 2.42 -29.03
C GLY A 573 6.78 2.45 -28.84
N PHE A 574 6.26 1.93 -27.72
CA PHE A 574 4.83 1.98 -27.44
C PHE A 574 4.35 3.36 -26.98
N ASP A 575 5.08 4.00 -26.06
CA ASP A 575 4.64 5.26 -25.44
C ASP A 575 4.95 6.50 -26.28
N LYS A 576 6.08 6.50 -27.01
CA LYS A 576 6.58 7.65 -27.77
C LYS A 576 6.77 7.36 -29.27
N GLY A 577 6.55 6.13 -29.73
CA GLY A 577 6.77 5.77 -31.11
C GLY A 577 5.71 6.34 -32.06
N VAL A 578 6.16 6.75 -33.24
CA VAL A 578 5.31 7.20 -34.36
C VAL A 578 5.58 6.33 -35.57
N MET A 579 4.53 5.88 -36.27
CA MET A 579 4.68 5.07 -37.47
C MET A 579 5.39 5.87 -38.58
N SER A 580 6.48 5.34 -39.12
CA SER A 580 7.30 6.01 -40.14
C SER A 580 6.98 5.54 -41.56
N THR A 581 6.46 4.32 -41.71
CA THR A 581 6.04 3.72 -42.98
C THR A 581 4.71 2.98 -42.87
N GLY A 582 4.10 2.63 -44.00
CA GLY A 582 2.83 1.90 -44.07
C GLY A 582 1.57 2.79 -44.04
N PRO A 583 0.37 2.16 -44.00
CA PRO A 583 -0.93 2.84 -44.15
C PRO A 583 -1.28 3.84 -43.02
N PHE A 584 -0.60 3.76 -41.87
CA PHE A 584 -0.84 4.63 -40.71
C PHE A 584 0.36 5.55 -40.41
N LYS A 585 1.16 5.89 -41.43
CA LYS A 585 2.30 6.80 -41.28
C LYS A 585 1.89 8.11 -40.57
N GLY A 586 2.69 8.53 -39.60
CA GLY A 586 2.47 9.73 -38.78
C GLY A 586 1.56 9.51 -37.55
N GLN A 587 0.97 8.33 -37.40
CA GLN A 587 0.12 8.01 -36.27
C GLN A 587 0.94 7.48 -35.07
N PRO A 588 0.57 7.80 -33.81
CA PRO A 588 1.18 7.19 -32.64
C PRO A 588 0.97 5.68 -32.59
N VAL A 589 2.01 4.92 -32.24
CA VAL A 589 2.00 3.44 -32.17
C VAL A 589 0.88 2.91 -31.27
N LYS A 590 0.62 3.59 -30.14
CA LYS A 590 -0.43 3.24 -29.17
C LYS A 590 -1.82 3.12 -29.80
N LYS A 591 -2.10 3.90 -30.85
CA LYS A 591 -3.34 3.83 -31.64
C LYS A 591 -3.17 2.90 -32.85
N ALA A 592 -2.07 3.06 -33.60
CA ALA A 592 -1.83 2.32 -34.83
C ALA A 592 -1.79 0.79 -34.63
N LYS A 593 -1.31 0.30 -33.48
CA LYS A 593 -1.31 -1.13 -33.12
C LYS A 593 -2.68 -1.78 -33.26
N PHE A 594 -3.73 -1.14 -32.76
CA PHE A 594 -5.09 -1.70 -32.81
C PHE A 594 -5.71 -1.55 -34.19
N ASP A 595 -5.51 -0.39 -34.84
CA ASP A 595 -6.03 -0.14 -36.18
C ASP A 595 -5.43 -1.12 -37.21
N PHE A 596 -4.11 -1.34 -37.16
CA PHE A 596 -3.41 -2.26 -38.05
C PHE A 596 -3.88 -3.70 -37.87
N ARG A 597 -4.02 -4.14 -36.61
CA ARG A 597 -4.56 -5.46 -36.28
C ARG A 597 -5.94 -5.66 -36.90
N ASN A 598 -6.83 -4.69 -36.75
CA ASN A 598 -8.19 -4.76 -37.29
C ASN A 598 -8.20 -4.88 -38.81
N VAL A 599 -7.35 -4.11 -39.51
CA VAL A 599 -7.20 -4.20 -40.98
C VAL A 599 -6.72 -5.58 -41.41
N MET A 600 -5.72 -6.15 -40.74
CA MET A 600 -5.22 -7.49 -41.07
C MET A 600 -6.27 -8.58 -40.85
N VAL A 601 -7.04 -8.47 -39.76
CA VAL A 601 -8.12 -9.41 -39.43
C VAL A 601 -9.25 -9.33 -40.47
N GLN A 602 -9.67 -8.12 -40.84
CA GLN A 602 -10.68 -7.91 -41.90
C GLN A 602 -10.22 -8.44 -43.25
N ALA A 603 -8.93 -8.30 -43.58
CA ALA A 603 -8.32 -8.85 -44.79
C ALA A 603 -8.11 -10.39 -44.74
N LYS A 604 -8.52 -11.05 -43.64
CA LYS A 604 -8.28 -12.49 -43.36
C LYS A 604 -6.80 -12.89 -43.37
N GLN A 605 -5.89 -11.93 -43.19
CA GLN A 605 -4.43 -12.14 -43.13
C GLN A 605 -3.95 -12.49 -41.72
N ALA A 606 -4.78 -12.24 -40.70
CA ALA A 606 -4.53 -12.59 -39.33
C ALA A 606 -5.85 -12.91 -38.62
N PHE A 607 -5.76 -13.50 -37.43
CA PHE A 607 -6.88 -13.60 -36.50
C PHE A 607 -6.38 -13.43 -35.06
N THR A 608 -7.31 -13.26 -34.14
CA THR A 608 -7.03 -13.06 -32.73
C THR A 608 -7.18 -14.37 -31.98
N TYR A 609 -6.25 -14.66 -31.08
CA TYR A 609 -6.39 -15.78 -30.14
C TYR A 609 -5.68 -15.43 -28.84
N SER A 610 -6.08 -16.07 -27.76
CA SER A 610 -5.54 -15.83 -26.43
C SER A 610 -4.83 -17.06 -25.88
N GLU A 611 -3.82 -16.87 -25.05
CA GLU A 611 -3.20 -17.92 -24.25
C GLU A 611 -3.02 -17.44 -22.81
N PRO A 612 -2.84 -18.31 -21.83
CA PRO A 612 -2.41 -17.89 -20.51
C PRO A 612 -1.08 -17.13 -20.60
N GLU A 613 -0.97 -15.92 -20.01
CA GLU A 613 0.26 -15.09 -20.06
C GLU A 613 1.49 -15.86 -19.57
N LYS A 614 1.26 -16.76 -18.61
CA LYS A 614 2.23 -17.71 -18.06
C LYS A 614 1.56 -19.06 -17.90
N LYS A 615 2.34 -20.12 -17.67
CA LYS A 615 1.80 -21.44 -17.36
C LYS A 615 0.82 -21.34 -16.17
N VAL A 616 -0.36 -21.90 -16.36
CA VAL A 616 -1.37 -22.06 -15.32
C VAL A 616 -1.67 -23.54 -15.20
N VAL A 617 -1.64 -24.04 -13.97
CA VAL A 617 -1.96 -25.44 -13.68
C VAL A 617 -3.10 -25.46 -12.69
N SER A 618 -4.17 -26.19 -13.00
CA SER A 618 -5.29 -26.41 -12.07
C SER A 618 -4.85 -27.29 -10.90
N ARG A 619 -5.65 -27.33 -9.84
CA ARG A 619 -5.43 -28.27 -8.72
C ARG A 619 -5.61 -29.75 -9.12
N SER A 620 -6.34 -30.06 -10.19
CA SER A 620 -6.40 -31.41 -10.74
C SER A 620 -5.12 -31.82 -11.48
N GLY A 621 -4.19 -30.88 -11.69
CA GLY A 621 -2.91 -31.10 -12.37
C GLY A 621 -2.98 -30.85 -13.88
N ASP A 622 -4.11 -30.33 -14.38
CA ASP A 622 -4.31 -29.97 -15.78
C ASP A 622 -3.61 -28.65 -16.11
N GLU A 623 -2.90 -28.58 -17.24
CA GLU A 623 -2.38 -27.31 -17.73
C GLU A 623 -3.53 -26.54 -18.39
N CYS A 624 -3.94 -25.44 -17.77
CA CYS A 624 -5.09 -24.67 -18.21
C CYS A 624 -4.83 -23.98 -19.56
N VAL A 625 -5.92 -23.76 -20.27
CA VAL A 625 -5.98 -23.05 -21.56
C VAL A 625 -6.78 -21.77 -21.41
N VAL A 626 -6.84 -20.94 -22.45
CA VAL A 626 -7.89 -19.93 -22.57
C VAL A 626 -9.02 -20.48 -23.42
N ALA A 627 -10.23 -20.50 -22.87
CA ALA A 627 -11.45 -20.89 -23.57
C ALA A 627 -12.38 -19.70 -23.78
N SER A 628 -13.12 -19.71 -24.90
CA SER A 628 -14.20 -18.78 -25.19
C SER A 628 -15.49 -19.30 -24.56
N ILE A 629 -15.78 -18.91 -23.32
CA ILE A 629 -16.96 -19.35 -22.58
C ILE A 629 -18.07 -18.31 -22.63
N ASP A 630 -19.32 -18.77 -22.74
CA ASP A 630 -20.48 -17.90 -22.69
C ASP A 630 -20.63 -17.27 -21.30
N GLN A 631 -20.84 -15.96 -21.25
CA GLN A 631 -20.92 -15.23 -19.99
C GLN A 631 -21.80 -13.98 -20.11
N TRP A 632 -22.60 -13.71 -19.08
CA TRP A 632 -23.25 -12.42 -18.88
C TRP A 632 -22.25 -11.39 -18.36
N TYR A 633 -22.29 -10.19 -18.91
CA TYR A 633 -21.37 -9.09 -18.57
C TYR A 633 -22.09 -7.73 -18.50
N LEU A 634 -21.55 -6.82 -17.69
CA LEU A 634 -21.99 -5.43 -17.57
C LEU A 634 -21.24 -4.54 -18.57
N LYS A 635 -21.95 -3.64 -19.25
CA LYS A 635 -21.45 -2.76 -20.31
C LYS A 635 -20.94 -1.40 -19.76
N TYR A 636 -20.03 -1.40 -18.79
CA TYR A 636 -19.55 -0.14 -18.18
C TYR A 636 -18.84 0.81 -19.16
N GLY A 637 -18.27 0.30 -20.25
CA GLY A 637 -17.63 1.09 -21.30
C GLY A 637 -18.60 1.83 -22.24
N GLU A 638 -19.92 1.78 -22.00
CA GLU A 638 -20.89 2.56 -22.74
C GLU A 638 -20.71 4.05 -22.43
N GLU A 639 -20.43 4.86 -23.46
CA GLU A 639 -20.12 6.29 -23.30
C GLU A 639 -21.21 7.09 -22.59
N SER A 640 -22.49 6.74 -22.78
CA SER A 640 -23.61 7.42 -22.10
C SER A 640 -23.55 7.22 -20.58
N TRP A 641 -23.27 6.00 -20.13
CA TRP A 641 -23.24 5.62 -18.73
C TRP A 641 -21.98 6.13 -18.06
N LYS A 642 -20.85 6.01 -18.76
CA LYS A 642 -19.56 6.60 -18.37
C LYS A 642 -19.68 8.11 -18.15
N GLY A 643 -20.28 8.83 -19.10
CA GLY A 643 -20.46 10.29 -19.02
C GLY A 643 -21.30 10.74 -17.83
N GLN A 644 -22.29 9.94 -17.40
CA GLN A 644 -23.06 10.22 -16.17
C GLN A 644 -22.16 10.20 -14.92
N ILE A 645 -21.26 9.22 -14.82
CA ILE A 645 -20.37 9.08 -13.66
C ILE A 645 -19.29 10.17 -13.66
N GLU A 646 -18.69 10.45 -14.81
CA GLU A 646 -17.75 11.56 -14.96
C GLU A 646 -18.41 12.89 -14.55
N GLY A 647 -19.65 13.14 -14.99
CA GLY A 647 -20.43 14.29 -14.57
C GLY A 647 -20.67 14.36 -13.07
N HIS A 648 -20.97 13.23 -12.42
CA HIS A 648 -21.15 13.17 -10.96
C HIS A 648 -19.87 13.53 -10.19
N LEU A 649 -18.73 12.97 -10.60
CA LEU A 649 -17.42 13.23 -9.97
C LEU A 649 -16.98 14.70 -10.06
N GLN A 650 -17.45 15.43 -11.08
CA GLN A 650 -17.20 16.86 -11.24
C GLN A 650 -18.28 17.73 -10.58
N SER A 651 -19.38 17.14 -10.10
CA SER A 651 -20.47 17.88 -9.47
C SER A 651 -20.13 18.31 -8.04
N ALA A 652 -20.79 19.36 -7.55
CA ALA A 652 -20.69 19.79 -6.15
C ALA A 652 -21.32 18.79 -5.15
N ASN A 653 -22.09 17.80 -5.64
CA ASN A 653 -22.74 16.79 -4.83
C ASN A 653 -21.80 15.62 -4.47
N PHE A 654 -20.62 15.55 -5.10
CA PHE A 654 -19.61 14.54 -4.83
C PHE A 654 -18.42 15.16 -4.07
N VAL A 655 -18.06 14.56 -2.94
CA VAL A 655 -16.92 14.97 -2.13
C VAL A 655 -15.86 13.87 -2.16
N SER A 656 -14.66 14.24 -2.63
CA SER A 656 -13.44 13.49 -2.43
C SER A 656 -12.60 14.16 -1.34
N TYR A 657 -12.28 13.42 -0.27
CA TYR A 657 -11.46 13.93 0.84
C TYR A 657 -9.98 14.16 0.45
N ASN A 658 -9.58 13.74 -0.75
CA ASN A 658 -8.23 13.90 -1.31
C ASN A 658 -8.31 13.88 -2.85
N ASP A 659 -7.60 14.80 -3.52
CA ASP A 659 -7.55 14.90 -4.98
C ASP A 659 -7.09 13.61 -5.67
N ARG A 660 -6.13 12.89 -5.06
CA ARG A 660 -5.61 11.62 -5.60
C ARG A 660 -6.64 10.50 -5.61
N ILE A 661 -7.64 10.55 -4.72
CA ILE A 661 -8.76 9.60 -4.75
C ILE A 661 -9.60 9.85 -5.99
N LYS A 662 -9.89 11.13 -6.29
CA LYS A 662 -10.66 11.52 -7.48
C LYS A 662 -9.95 11.12 -8.77
N GLU A 663 -8.65 11.42 -8.89
CA GLU A 663 -7.81 10.98 -10.02
C GLU A 663 -7.87 9.45 -10.21
N SER A 664 -7.82 8.69 -9.12
CA SER A 664 -7.89 7.22 -9.19
C SER A 664 -9.26 6.71 -9.67
N PHE A 665 -10.36 7.43 -9.38
CA PHE A 665 -11.67 7.12 -9.93
C PHE A 665 -11.75 7.47 -11.42
N GLU A 666 -11.20 8.61 -11.83
CA GLU A 666 -11.13 9.02 -13.24
C GLU A 666 -10.35 7.99 -14.08
N ASP A 667 -9.19 7.53 -13.58
CA ASP A 667 -8.41 6.45 -14.19
C ASP A 667 -9.21 5.14 -14.28
N ALA A 668 -9.91 4.77 -13.21
CA ALA A 668 -10.73 3.56 -13.17
C ALA A 668 -11.87 3.61 -14.19
N ILE A 669 -12.55 4.76 -14.31
CA ILE A 669 -13.61 4.99 -15.29
C ILE A 669 -13.09 4.95 -16.72
N GLY A 670 -11.91 5.52 -16.97
CA GLY A 670 -11.27 5.46 -18.29
C GLY A 670 -10.84 4.04 -18.71
N TRP A 671 -10.52 3.18 -17.73
CA TRP A 671 -10.09 1.81 -17.97
C TRP A 671 -11.24 0.80 -18.05
N LEU A 672 -12.29 0.98 -17.26
CA LEU A 672 -13.38 0.01 -17.11
C LEU A 672 -14.22 -0.09 -18.39
N LYS A 673 -14.28 -1.28 -18.99
CA LYS A 673 -15.05 -1.57 -20.20
C LYS A 673 -16.19 -2.53 -19.92
N GLU A 674 -15.99 -3.81 -20.20
CA GLU A 674 -16.99 -4.83 -20.00
C GLU A 674 -16.56 -5.68 -18.81
N TRP A 675 -17.48 -5.93 -17.88
CA TRP A 675 -17.20 -6.68 -16.67
C TRP A 675 -18.02 -7.96 -16.63
N ALA A 676 -17.35 -9.10 -16.61
CA ALA A 676 -17.97 -10.41 -16.45
C ALA A 676 -18.71 -10.52 -15.11
N CYS A 677 -20.04 -10.40 -15.11
CA CYS A 677 -20.86 -10.32 -13.88
C CYS A 677 -21.47 -11.67 -13.45
N SER A 678 -21.22 -12.74 -14.22
CA SER A 678 -21.74 -14.08 -13.96
C SER A 678 -20.65 -15.15 -13.90
N ARG A 679 -20.90 -16.25 -13.21
CA ARG A 679 -20.04 -17.43 -13.09
C ARG A 679 -20.88 -18.70 -13.20
N SER A 680 -20.27 -19.80 -13.64
CA SER A 680 -20.91 -21.12 -13.71
C SER A 680 -20.87 -21.89 -12.38
N PHE A 681 -20.09 -21.41 -11.40
CA PHE A 681 -19.83 -22.10 -10.13
C PHE A 681 -19.54 -21.09 -9.01
N GLY A 682 -19.85 -21.47 -7.75
CA GLY A 682 -19.65 -20.66 -6.55
C GLY A 682 -20.94 -20.37 -5.78
N LEU A 683 -20.82 -19.67 -4.65
CA LEU A 683 -21.97 -19.23 -3.85
C LEU A 683 -22.49 -17.88 -4.36
N GLY A 684 -23.80 -17.65 -4.31
CA GLY A 684 -24.38 -16.36 -4.70
C GLY A 684 -25.87 -16.42 -5.00
N THR A 685 -26.36 -15.32 -5.54
CA THR A 685 -27.70 -15.21 -6.15
C THR A 685 -27.64 -15.69 -7.60
N GLN A 686 -28.60 -16.50 -8.03
CA GLN A 686 -28.69 -16.92 -9.44
C GLN A 686 -29.17 -15.79 -10.34
N VAL A 687 -28.71 -15.78 -11.59
CA VAL A 687 -29.17 -14.82 -12.60
C VAL A 687 -30.67 -15.05 -12.86
N PRO A 688 -31.55 -14.04 -12.69
CA PRO A 688 -33.00 -14.26 -12.61
C PRO A 688 -33.68 -14.81 -13.87
N TRP A 689 -33.03 -14.72 -15.02
CA TRP A 689 -33.53 -15.18 -16.32
C TRP A 689 -32.68 -16.32 -16.89
N ASP A 690 -31.65 -16.76 -16.17
CA ASP A 690 -30.71 -17.77 -16.64
C ASP A 690 -29.99 -18.44 -15.46
N GLU A 691 -30.72 -19.28 -14.72
CA GLU A 691 -30.32 -19.80 -13.41
C GLU A 691 -29.11 -20.77 -13.44
N GLN A 692 -28.62 -21.12 -14.64
CA GLN A 692 -27.34 -21.84 -14.78
C GLN A 692 -26.14 -20.99 -14.34
N PHE A 693 -26.31 -19.66 -14.30
CA PHE A 693 -25.29 -18.72 -13.87
C PHE A 693 -25.58 -18.15 -12.48
N VAL A 694 -24.51 -17.99 -11.71
CA VAL A 694 -24.50 -17.30 -10.42
C VAL A 694 -23.87 -15.93 -10.60
N ILE A 695 -24.45 -14.91 -9.98
CA ILE A 695 -23.92 -13.54 -9.99
C ILE A 695 -22.64 -13.51 -9.15
N GLU A 696 -21.60 -12.88 -9.70
CA GLU A 696 -20.31 -12.76 -9.03
C GLU A 696 -20.29 -11.66 -7.97
N SER A 697 -19.35 -11.76 -7.05
CA SER A 697 -19.33 -10.99 -5.81
C SER A 697 -19.09 -9.50 -5.98
N LEU A 698 -18.37 -9.03 -7.01
CA LEU A 698 -18.21 -7.60 -7.26
C LEU A 698 -19.42 -6.96 -7.96
N SER A 699 -20.37 -7.76 -8.45
CA SER A 699 -21.56 -7.29 -9.16
C SER A 699 -22.80 -7.28 -8.26
N ASP A 700 -22.94 -8.24 -7.34
CA ASP A 700 -24.00 -8.24 -6.30
C ASP A 700 -23.73 -7.25 -5.15
N SER A 701 -22.54 -6.64 -5.10
CA SER A 701 -22.11 -5.76 -4.03
C SER A 701 -22.31 -4.26 -4.32
N THR A 702 -23.05 -3.88 -5.36
CA THR A 702 -22.93 -2.50 -5.88
C THR A 702 -23.93 -1.50 -5.32
N ILE A 703 -25.13 -1.94 -4.88
CA ILE A 703 -26.18 -1.04 -4.34
C ILE A 703 -26.79 -1.51 -3.01
N TYR A 704 -26.23 -2.53 -2.36
CA TYR A 704 -26.77 -3.10 -1.11
C TYR A 704 -26.88 -2.11 0.05
N MET A 705 -26.27 -0.92 -0.07
CA MET A 705 -26.40 0.14 0.91
C MET A 705 -27.85 0.62 1.00
N ALA A 706 -28.62 0.57 -0.09
CA ALA A 706 -30.06 0.79 -0.06
C ALA A 706 -30.78 -0.29 0.77
N TYR A 707 -30.37 -1.56 0.63
CA TYR A 707 -30.93 -2.68 1.41
C TYR A 707 -30.74 -2.52 2.93
N TYR A 708 -29.60 -1.96 3.38
CA TYR A 708 -29.39 -1.65 4.81
C TYR A 708 -30.50 -0.79 5.43
N THR A 709 -31.11 0.10 4.64
CA THR A 709 -32.15 1.01 5.14
C THR A 709 -33.42 0.28 5.57
N VAL A 710 -33.68 -0.90 5.00
CA VAL A 710 -34.87 -1.71 5.31
C VAL A 710 -34.57 -3.04 5.99
N ALA A 711 -33.29 -3.45 6.05
CA ALA A 711 -32.86 -4.74 6.59
C ALA A 711 -33.38 -5.05 8.00
N HIS A 712 -33.46 -4.05 8.91
CA HIS A 712 -34.00 -4.26 10.27
C HIS A 712 -35.48 -4.66 10.33
N LEU A 713 -36.24 -4.40 9.26
CA LEU A 713 -37.63 -4.86 9.14
C LEU A 713 -37.71 -6.29 8.61
N LEU A 714 -36.64 -6.80 7.99
CA LEU A 714 -36.57 -8.11 7.33
C LEU A 714 -35.81 -9.15 8.16
N HIS A 715 -34.71 -8.76 8.80
CA HIS A 715 -33.82 -9.64 9.56
C HIS A 715 -34.08 -9.50 11.06
N GLY A 716 -33.83 -8.31 11.64
CA GLY A 716 -33.75 -8.15 13.09
C GLY A 716 -32.40 -8.63 13.64
N GLU A 717 -32.15 -8.40 14.93
CA GLU A 717 -30.86 -8.75 15.53
C GLU A 717 -30.66 -10.27 15.60
N GLY A 718 -29.48 -10.74 15.21
CA GLY A 718 -29.10 -12.17 15.27
C GLY A 718 -29.64 -13.05 14.13
N ASN A 719 -30.53 -12.55 13.28
CA ASN A 719 -31.14 -13.29 12.17
C ASN A 719 -30.46 -12.97 10.83
N LEU A 720 -29.18 -13.29 10.71
CA LEU A 720 -28.34 -12.85 9.59
C LEU A 720 -28.76 -13.43 8.23
N ASP A 721 -29.26 -14.66 8.19
CA ASP A 721 -29.73 -15.34 6.98
C ASP A 721 -31.23 -15.12 6.70
N GLY A 722 -31.96 -14.53 7.63
CA GLY A 722 -33.41 -14.32 7.51
C GLY A 722 -34.25 -15.56 7.86
N ALA A 723 -33.65 -16.67 8.29
CA ALA A 723 -34.35 -17.93 8.54
C ALA A 723 -35.31 -17.88 9.74
N GLN A 724 -35.09 -16.97 10.70
CA GLN A 724 -35.94 -16.82 11.89
C GLN A 724 -37.23 -16.02 11.64
N GLY A 725 -37.49 -15.63 10.38
CA GLY A 725 -38.64 -14.83 9.98
C GLY A 725 -38.44 -13.33 10.18
N SER A 726 -39.25 -12.53 9.48
CA SER A 726 -39.16 -11.07 9.51
C SER A 726 -39.84 -10.44 10.73
N PRO A 727 -39.19 -9.47 11.43
CA PRO A 727 -39.83 -8.69 12.49
C PRO A 727 -41.11 -7.97 12.03
N ALA A 728 -41.16 -7.53 10.77
CA ALA A 728 -42.32 -6.91 10.16
C ALA A 728 -43.33 -7.92 9.56
N LYS A 729 -43.13 -9.23 9.79
CA LYS A 729 -43.95 -10.34 9.27
C LYS A 729 -44.02 -10.39 7.74
N ILE A 730 -42.93 -10.00 7.07
CA ILE A 730 -42.80 -10.05 5.61
C ILE A 730 -42.23 -11.42 5.20
N GLN A 731 -42.80 -12.03 4.15
CA GLN A 731 -42.22 -13.21 3.52
C GLN A 731 -41.38 -12.79 2.31
N ALA A 732 -40.24 -13.44 2.08
CA ALA A 732 -39.35 -13.09 0.97
C ALA A 732 -40.05 -13.19 -0.40
N ALA A 733 -40.96 -14.15 -0.56
CA ALA A 733 -41.74 -14.33 -1.79
C ALA A 733 -42.73 -13.17 -2.07
N ASP A 734 -43.08 -12.36 -1.07
CA ASP A 734 -43.97 -11.20 -1.24
C ASP A 734 -43.20 -9.92 -1.61
N LEU A 735 -41.86 -9.95 -1.63
CA LEU A 735 -40.99 -8.86 -2.09
C LEU A 735 -40.81 -8.94 -3.61
N THR A 736 -41.83 -8.51 -4.35
CA THR A 736 -41.82 -8.47 -5.82
C THR A 736 -41.08 -7.24 -6.36
N ASP A 737 -40.82 -7.20 -7.67
CA ASP A 737 -40.22 -6.03 -8.32
C ASP A 737 -41.05 -4.75 -8.09
N ASP A 738 -42.39 -4.84 -8.13
CA ASP A 738 -43.28 -3.69 -7.83
C ASP A 738 -43.10 -3.19 -6.39
N VAL A 739 -42.87 -4.09 -5.43
CA VAL A 739 -42.61 -3.72 -4.02
C VAL A 739 -41.28 -3.00 -3.90
N TRP A 740 -40.23 -3.51 -4.53
CA TRP A 740 -38.92 -2.85 -4.52
C TRP A 740 -38.93 -1.51 -5.25
N ASP A 741 -39.67 -1.41 -6.36
CA ASP A 741 -39.86 -0.16 -7.10
C ASP A 741 -40.59 0.89 -6.25
N PHE A 742 -41.62 0.49 -5.51
CA PHE A 742 -42.30 1.40 -4.57
C PHE A 742 -41.33 1.90 -3.49
N VAL A 743 -40.58 1.00 -2.86
CA VAL A 743 -39.67 1.34 -1.75
C VAL A 743 -38.50 2.22 -2.21
N PHE A 744 -37.85 1.87 -3.32
CA PHE A 744 -36.58 2.49 -3.71
C PHE A 744 -36.67 3.49 -4.87
N LEU A 745 -37.67 3.39 -5.74
CA LEU A 745 -37.77 4.19 -6.98
C LEU A 745 -38.97 5.14 -7.02
N ASN A 746 -39.65 5.36 -5.89
CA ASN A 746 -40.89 6.16 -5.83
C ASN A 746 -41.96 5.62 -6.81
N GLY A 747 -41.97 4.30 -7.02
CA GLY A 747 -42.98 3.63 -7.83
C GLY A 747 -44.39 3.74 -7.24
N PRO A 748 -45.43 3.41 -8.02
CA PRO A 748 -46.80 3.40 -7.52
C PRO A 748 -46.99 2.31 -6.44
N LEU A 749 -47.94 2.52 -5.52
CA LEU A 749 -48.28 1.51 -4.51
C LEU A 749 -48.69 0.18 -5.20
N PRO A 750 -48.10 -0.97 -4.82
CA PRO A 750 -48.37 -2.23 -5.49
C PRO A 750 -49.84 -2.68 -5.29
N LYS A 751 -50.57 -2.89 -6.40
CA LYS A 751 -52.01 -3.22 -6.36
C LYS A 751 -52.35 -4.59 -5.76
N LYS A 752 -51.38 -5.53 -5.74
CA LYS A 752 -51.56 -6.93 -5.30
C LYS A 752 -50.48 -7.38 -4.31
N SER A 753 -50.10 -6.52 -3.36
CA SER A 753 -49.16 -6.92 -2.30
C SER A 753 -49.88 -7.54 -1.11
N LYS A 754 -49.30 -8.60 -0.54
CA LYS A 754 -49.71 -9.15 0.77
C LYS A 754 -49.11 -8.38 1.94
N ILE A 755 -48.14 -7.51 1.68
CA ILE A 755 -47.49 -6.68 2.69
C ILE A 755 -48.44 -5.51 3.01
N PRO A 756 -48.75 -5.26 4.30
CA PRO A 756 -49.61 -4.14 4.68
C PRO A 756 -49.06 -2.81 4.17
N GLN A 757 -49.94 -1.93 3.65
CA GLN A 757 -49.56 -0.62 3.12
C GLN A 757 -48.70 0.19 4.10
N LYS A 758 -49.08 0.22 5.39
CA LYS A 758 -48.32 0.92 6.43
C LYS A 758 -46.87 0.41 6.56
N THR A 759 -46.65 -0.88 6.34
CA THR A 759 -45.31 -1.48 6.38
C THR A 759 -44.51 -1.09 5.15
N LEU A 760 -45.12 -1.08 3.97
CA LEU A 760 -44.49 -0.59 2.73
C LEU A 760 -44.09 0.88 2.85
N GLU A 761 -45.00 1.73 3.36
CA GLU A 761 -44.72 3.14 3.63
C GLU A 761 -43.60 3.32 4.65
N LYS A 762 -43.51 2.46 5.68
CA LYS A 762 -42.39 2.47 6.62
C LYS A 762 -41.07 2.12 5.92
N MET A 763 -41.04 1.10 5.06
CA MET A 763 -39.84 0.72 4.30
C MET A 763 -39.38 1.87 3.38
N GLN A 764 -40.31 2.48 2.65
CA GLN A 764 -40.02 3.64 1.80
C GLN A 764 -39.50 4.82 2.63
N LYS A 765 -40.14 5.13 3.77
CA LYS A 765 -39.71 6.21 4.68
C LYS A 765 -38.28 5.99 5.18
N GLU A 766 -37.94 4.77 5.60
CA GLU A 766 -36.59 4.42 6.04
C GLU A 766 -35.56 4.68 4.93
N PHE A 767 -35.82 4.19 3.72
CA PHE A 767 -34.94 4.45 2.58
C PHE A 767 -34.80 5.94 2.29
N ARG A 768 -35.92 6.66 2.14
CA ARG A 768 -35.93 8.07 1.76
C ARG A 768 -35.32 9.00 2.81
N PHE A 769 -35.33 8.61 4.08
CA PHE A 769 -34.62 9.37 5.12
C PHE A 769 -33.11 9.10 5.10
N TRP A 770 -32.70 7.82 5.00
CA TRP A 770 -31.29 7.46 5.13
C TRP A 770 -30.48 7.62 3.86
N TYR A 771 -31.10 7.55 2.68
CA TYR A 771 -30.43 7.68 1.38
C TYR A 771 -30.46 9.14 0.86
N PRO A 772 -29.47 9.58 0.06
CA PRO A 772 -28.28 8.87 -0.44
C PRO A 772 -27.28 8.51 0.66
N MET A 773 -26.43 7.51 0.48
CA MET A 773 -25.32 7.27 1.41
C MET A 773 -24.37 8.49 1.46
N ASP A 774 -24.08 9.00 2.66
CA ASP A 774 -23.25 10.20 2.83
C ASP A 774 -21.75 9.88 2.73
N LEU A 775 -21.31 8.74 3.27
CA LEU A 775 -19.91 8.34 3.29
C LEU A 775 -19.71 6.84 3.05
N ARG A 776 -18.79 6.50 2.16
CA ARG A 776 -18.26 5.14 1.98
C ARG A 776 -16.77 5.11 2.31
N VAL A 777 -16.36 4.22 3.21
CA VAL A 777 -14.95 4.07 3.60
C VAL A 777 -14.39 2.75 3.10
N SER A 778 -13.21 2.75 2.48
CA SER A 778 -12.61 1.53 1.92
C SER A 778 -11.08 1.58 1.85
N GLY A 779 -10.45 0.43 1.62
CA GLY A 779 -9.08 0.37 1.09
C GLY A 779 -9.02 0.82 -0.38
N LYS A 780 -7.84 1.31 -0.79
CA LYS A 780 -7.59 1.82 -2.16
C LYS A 780 -7.70 0.77 -3.27
N ASP A 781 -7.60 -0.51 -2.92
CA ASP A 781 -7.72 -1.66 -3.80
C ASP A 781 -9.10 -1.80 -4.43
N LEU A 782 -10.14 -1.24 -3.80
CA LEU A 782 -11.50 -1.30 -4.30
C LEU A 782 -11.88 -0.14 -5.24
N ILE A 783 -11.00 0.86 -5.42
CA ILE A 783 -11.28 2.01 -6.31
C ILE A 783 -11.46 1.54 -7.76
N GLN A 784 -10.53 0.73 -8.27
CA GLN A 784 -10.53 0.26 -9.66
C GLN A 784 -11.67 -0.70 -10.02
N ASN A 785 -12.45 -1.15 -9.04
CA ASN A 785 -13.50 -2.14 -9.21
C ASN A 785 -14.77 -1.74 -8.43
N HIS A 786 -15.04 -2.37 -7.29
CA HIS A 786 -16.25 -2.28 -6.47
C HIS A 786 -16.76 -0.84 -6.25
N LEU A 787 -15.90 0.12 -5.91
CA LEU A 787 -16.36 1.50 -5.64
C LEU A 787 -16.80 2.21 -6.92
N THR A 788 -16.05 2.03 -8.01
CA THR A 788 -16.42 2.56 -9.33
C THR A 788 -17.69 1.88 -9.85
N MET A 789 -17.78 0.55 -9.73
CA MET A 789 -18.97 -0.23 -10.10
C MET A 789 -20.20 0.18 -9.30
N ALA A 790 -20.04 0.53 -8.01
CA ALA A 790 -21.12 1.08 -7.21
C ALA A 790 -21.66 2.38 -7.82
N LEU A 791 -20.79 3.33 -8.22
CA LEU A 791 -21.22 4.56 -8.89
C LEU A 791 -22.05 4.27 -10.15
N TYR A 792 -21.55 3.42 -11.03
CA TYR A 792 -22.26 3.00 -12.25
C TYR A 792 -23.65 2.44 -11.93
N ASN A 793 -23.74 1.45 -11.04
CA ASN A 793 -25.01 0.82 -10.71
C ASN A 793 -26.00 1.79 -10.04
N HIS A 794 -25.53 2.73 -9.21
CA HIS A 794 -26.39 3.77 -8.65
C HIS A 794 -26.98 4.67 -9.74
N ALA A 795 -26.16 5.10 -10.70
CA ALA A 795 -26.63 5.92 -11.81
C ALA A 795 -27.64 5.19 -12.70
N CYS A 796 -27.51 3.87 -12.86
CA CYS A 796 -28.48 3.09 -13.62
C CYS A 796 -29.81 2.88 -12.87
N VAL A 797 -29.75 2.60 -11.56
CA VAL A 797 -30.96 2.28 -10.78
C VAL A 797 -31.75 3.54 -10.43
N TRP A 798 -31.07 4.62 -10.05
CA TRP A 798 -31.67 5.93 -9.74
C TRP A 798 -31.36 6.96 -10.82
N GLU A 799 -31.57 6.60 -12.09
CA GLU A 799 -31.29 7.46 -13.25
C GLU A 799 -32.03 8.81 -13.17
N LYS A 800 -33.25 8.82 -12.63
CA LYS A 800 -34.11 10.01 -12.51
C LYS A 800 -33.93 10.79 -11.20
N GLU A 801 -33.16 10.25 -10.26
CA GLU A 801 -32.98 10.77 -8.90
C GLU A 801 -31.48 10.84 -8.58
N SER A 802 -30.73 11.73 -9.26
CA SER A 802 -29.27 11.85 -9.08
C SER A 802 -28.86 12.30 -7.67
N ASP A 803 -29.79 12.84 -6.89
CA ASP A 803 -29.66 13.11 -5.47
C ASP A 803 -29.61 11.83 -4.62
N MET A 804 -29.99 10.66 -5.16
CA MET A 804 -29.84 9.35 -4.51
C MET A 804 -28.46 8.71 -4.74
N TRP A 805 -27.58 9.35 -5.52
CA TRP A 805 -26.24 8.82 -5.81
C TRP A 805 -25.28 9.00 -4.61
N PRO A 806 -24.23 8.16 -4.49
CA PRO A 806 -23.27 8.26 -3.38
C PRO A 806 -22.62 9.65 -3.31
N LYS A 807 -22.62 10.25 -2.11
CA LYS A 807 -22.08 11.61 -1.91
C LYS A 807 -20.57 11.68 -1.70
N SER A 808 -19.97 10.70 -1.02
CA SER A 808 -18.53 10.75 -0.75
C SER A 808 -17.90 9.39 -0.54
N PHE A 809 -16.61 9.32 -0.88
CA PHE A 809 -15.75 8.16 -0.65
C PHE A 809 -14.46 8.58 0.05
N PHE A 810 -14.09 7.85 1.09
CA PHE A 810 -12.78 7.94 1.73
C PHE A 810 -12.02 6.62 1.52
N CYS A 811 -10.80 6.72 0.99
CA CYS A 811 -9.96 5.55 0.70
C CYS A 811 -8.63 5.63 1.43
N ASN A 812 -8.22 4.54 2.07
CA ASN A 812 -6.95 4.43 2.78
C ASN A 812 -5.97 3.45 2.10
N GLY A 813 -4.68 3.61 2.37
CA GLY A 813 -3.65 2.64 1.97
C GLY A 813 -3.68 1.35 2.79
N TRP A 814 -2.85 0.38 2.38
CA TRP A 814 -2.71 -0.89 3.09
C TRP A 814 -2.15 -0.70 4.50
N LEU A 815 -2.56 -1.55 5.44
CA LEU A 815 -2.00 -1.56 6.79
C LEU A 815 -0.72 -2.40 6.85
N LEU A 816 0.34 -1.82 7.40
CA LEU A 816 1.55 -2.49 7.85
C LEU A 816 1.49 -2.68 9.37
N VAL A 817 2.24 -3.64 9.90
CA VAL A 817 2.43 -3.83 11.34
C VAL A 817 3.90 -3.70 11.64
N ASN A 818 4.26 -2.73 12.49
CA ASN A 818 5.65 -2.41 12.84
C ASN A 818 6.55 -2.25 11.59
N ASN A 819 6.05 -1.52 10.58
CA ASN A 819 6.67 -1.27 9.27
C ASN A 819 6.85 -2.51 8.36
N GLU A 820 6.22 -3.62 8.69
CA GLU A 820 6.26 -4.83 7.88
C GLU A 820 4.90 -5.18 7.28
N LYS A 821 4.91 -5.77 6.07
CA LYS A 821 3.71 -6.36 5.48
C LYS A 821 3.21 -7.48 6.40
N MET A 822 1.91 -7.44 6.72
CA MET A 822 1.26 -8.49 7.51
C MET A 822 1.38 -9.83 6.80
N SER A 823 1.90 -10.84 7.49
CA SER A 823 1.98 -12.22 7.03
C SER A 823 1.90 -13.18 8.20
N LYS A 824 1.08 -14.23 8.07
CA LYS A 824 1.02 -15.32 9.06
C LYS A 824 2.40 -15.96 9.28
N SER A 825 3.19 -16.12 8.22
CA SER A 825 4.53 -16.72 8.30
C SER A 825 5.56 -15.90 9.09
N LYS A 826 5.33 -14.60 9.24
CA LYS A 826 6.19 -13.69 10.00
C LYS A 826 5.74 -13.51 11.46
N GLY A 827 4.59 -14.08 11.83
CA GLY A 827 4.00 -13.89 13.16
C GLY A 827 3.49 -12.47 13.44
N ASN A 828 3.38 -11.60 12.43
CA ASN A 828 2.91 -10.22 12.55
C ASN A 828 1.48 -10.03 12.00
N PHE A 829 0.67 -11.10 12.05
CA PHE A 829 -0.74 -11.10 11.64
C PHE A 829 -1.61 -11.28 12.88
N PHE A 830 -2.59 -10.41 13.05
CA PHE A 830 -3.49 -10.43 14.20
C PHE A 830 -4.95 -10.39 13.74
N THR A 831 -5.78 -11.23 14.34
CA THR A 831 -7.24 -11.05 14.28
C THR A 831 -7.67 -9.85 15.12
N VAL A 832 -8.89 -9.35 14.91
CA VAL A 832 -9.47 -8.27 15.72
C VAL A 832 -9.59 -8.70 17.19
N GLU A 833 -10.08 -9.92 17.43
CA GLU A 833 -10.16 -10.50 18.77
C GLU A 833 -8.79 -10.59 19.45
N GLU A 834 -7.78 -11.13 18.77
CA GLU A 834 -6.43 -11.29 19.32
C GLU A 834 -5.82 -9.96 19.73
N ILE A 835 -5.90 -8.93 18.87
CA ILE A 835 -5.26 -7.65 19.17
C ILE A 835 -5.95 -6.92 20.34
N ILE A 836 -7.29 -7.03 20.45
CA ILE A 836 -8.04 -6.46 21.57
C ILE A 836 -7.67 -7.17 22.88
N ASN A 837 -7.54 -8.50 22.86
CA ASN A 837 -7.10 -9.28 24.02
C ASN A 837 -5.68 -8.91 24.47
N ASN A 838 -4.77 -8.64 23.52
CA ASN A 838 -3.40 -8.26 23.82
C ASN A 838 -3.30 -6.87 24.45
N TYR A 839 -4.18 -5.96 24.06
CA TYR A 839 -4.24 -4.58 24.55
C TYR A 839 -5.64 -4.26 25.07
N SER A 840 -6.40 -3.40 24.41
CA SER A 840 -7.80 -3.10 24.71
C SER A 840 -8.44 -2.53 23.45
N ALA A 841 -9.77 -2.51 23.34
CA ALA A 841 -10.46 -1.93 22.19
C ALA A 841 -10.09 -0.45 21.97
N ASP A 842 -10.05 0.36 23.03
CA ASP A 842 -9.75 1.79 22.93
C ASP A 842 -8.29 2.06 22.55
N THR A 843 -7.35 1.29 23.10
CA THR A 843 -5.92 1.46 22.77
C THR A 843 -5.61 1.03 21.34
N VAL A 844 -6.27 -0.01 20.84
CA VAL A 844 -6.20 -0.43 19.43
C VAL A 844 -6.78 0.65 18.52
N ARG A 845 -7.95 1.22 18.85
CA ARG A 845 -8.57 2.30 18.07
C ARG A 845 -7.70 3.56 18.05
N LEU A 846 -7.11 3.93 19.18
CA LEU A 846 -6.16 5.04 19.27
C LEU A 846 -4.94 4.81 18.36
N ALA A 847 -4.36 3.62 18.38
CA ALA A 847 -3.27 3.28 17.48
C ALA A 847 -3.71 3.33 16.01
N MET A 848 -4.92 2.86 15.66
CA MET A 848 -5.47 2.94 14.30
C MET A 848 -5.69 4.39 13.82
N ALA A 849 -6.14 5.28 14.70
CA ALA A 849 -6.21 6.71 14.40
C ALA A 849 -4.81 7.27 14.10
N ASN A 850 -3.78 6.82 14.83
CA ASN A 850 -2.40 7.25 14.64
C ASN A 850 -1.69 6.63 13.42
N SER A 851 -2.18 5.52 12.87
CA SER A 851 -1.50 4.74 11.82
C SER A 851 -1.35 5.47 10.47
N GLY A 852 -2.29 6.35 10.12
CA GLY A 852 -2.29 7.11 8.85
C GLY A 852 -3.68 7.30 8.23
N ASP A 853 -3.82 8.32 7.38
CA ASP A 853 -5.10 8.77 6.79
C ASP A 853 -5.02 9.00 5.27
N THR A 854 -3.97 8.51 4.61
CA THR A 854 -3.75 8.72 3.16
C THR A 854 -3.81 7.40 2.38
N LEU A 855 -3.65 7.48 1.05
CA LEU A 855 -3.53 6.31 0.16
C LEU A 855 -2.17 5.58 0.29
N GLU A 856 -1.21 6.18 0.98
CA GLU A 856 0.06 5.53 1.30
C GLU A 856 -0.12 4.45 2.36
N PRO A 857 0.74 3.42 2.41
CA PRO A 857 0.65 2.40 3.44
C PRO A 857 0.67 3.02 4.84
N ALA A 858 -0.35 2.69 5.63
CA ALA A 858 -0.44 3.08 7.04
C ALA A 858 0.33 2.10 7.91
N ASN A 859 0.79 2.53 9.08
CA ASN A 859 1.56 1.66 9.98
C ASN A 859 0.92 1.54 11.36
N PHE A 860 0.47 0.34 11.69
CA PHE A 860 0.06 -0.02 13.05
C PHE A 860 1.30 -0.31 13.89
N ASP A 861 1.62 0.63 14.77
CA ASP A 861 2.75 0.52 15.71
C ASP A 861 2.25 0.05 17.09
N GLN A 862 2.65 -1.17 17.46
CA GLN A 862 2.27 -1.75 18.75
C GLN A 862 2.82 -0.98 19.96
N THR A 863 3.90 -0.20 19.79
CA THR A 863 4.44 0.64 20.86
C THR A 863 3.48 1.77 21.24
N VAL A 864 2.63 2.22 20.31
CA VAL A 864 1.57 3.20 20.58
C VAL A 864 0.50 2.58 21.47
N CYS A 865 0.11 1.32 21.24
CA CYS A 865 -0.82 0.61 22.12
C CYS A 865 -0.26 0.50 23.55
N ASN A 866 1.01 0.10 23.69
CA ASN A 866 1.67 -0.01 25.00
C ASN A 866 1.67 1.34 25.75
N LYS A 867 2.01 2.43 25.07
CA LYS A 867 1.98 3.78 25.66
C LYS A 867 0.56 4.23 26.00
N ALA A 868 -0.43 3.89 25.16
CA ALA A 868 -1.83 4.23 25.39
C ALA A 868 -2.41 3.54 26.63
N VAL A 869 -2.11 2.24 26.84
CA VAL A 869 -2.52 1.50 28.06
C VAL A 869 -2.05 2.24 29.32
N LEU A 870 -0.79 2.69 29.32
CA LEU A 870 -0.22 3.43 30.44
C LEU A 870 -0.90 4.80 30.63
N THR A 871 -0.92 5.60 29.57
CA THR A 871 -1.34 7.01 29.62
C THR A 871 -2.83 7.16 29.93
N LEU A 872 -3.71 6.31 29.37
CA LEU A 872 -5.14 6.34 29.67
C LEU A 872 -5.42 5.97 31.13
N ALA A 873 -4.78 4.93 31.67
CA ALA A 873 -4.96 4.56 33.07
C ALA A 873 -4.52 5.67 34.03
N VAL A 874 -3.36 6.28 33.78
CA VAL A 874 -2.85 7.42 34.57
C VAL A 874 -3.77 8.64 34.45
N PHE A 875 -4.34 8.87 33.27
CA PHE A 875 -5.31 9.94 33.08
C PHE A 875 -6.56 9.75 33.93
N LEU A 876 -7.12 8.53 34.01
CA LEU A 876 -8.27 8.24 34.88
C LEU A 876 -7.95 8.45 36.37
N GLU A 877 -6.77 8.04 36.82
CA GLU A 877 -6.30 8.27 38.19
C GLU A 877 -6.20 9.76 38.49
N THR A 878 -5.59 10.53 37.58
CA THR A 878 -5.45 11.99 37.69
C THR A 878 -6.83 12.67 37.72
N MET A 879 -7.73 12.27 36.82
CA MET A 879 -9.09 12.79 36.78
C MET A 879 -9.86 12.52 38.08
N LYS A 880 -9.73 11.31 38.65
CA LYS A 880 -10.32 10.96 39.95
C LYS A 880 -9.74 11.82 41.08
N ALA A 881 -8.43 12.08 41.09
CA ALA A 881 -7.79 12.93 42.09
C ALA A 881 -8.30 14.38 42.04
N LEU A 882 -8.43 14.95 40.84
CA LEU A 882 -8.94 16.31 40.62
C LEU A 882 -10.43 16.43 41.00
N VAL A 883 -11.26 15.46 40.61
CA VAL A 883 -12.71 15.49 40.89
C VAL A 883 -13.02 15.24 42.36
N SER A 884 -12.31 14.31 43.01
CA SER A 884 -12.46 14.05 44.45
C SER A 884 -11.93 15.17 45.35
N GLY A 885 -11.16 16.11 44.79
CA GLY A 885 -10.49 17.17 45.53
C GLY A 885 -9.23 16.71 46.28
N SER A 886 -8.71 15.52 45.96
CA SER A 886 -7.43 15.04 46.50
C SER A 886 -6.25 15.86 45.96
N GLU A 887 -6.38 16.41 44.76
CA GLU A 887 -5.49 17.45 44.22
C GLU A 887 -6.19 18.83 44.34
N PRO A 888 -5.57 19.82 45.00
CA PRO A 888 -6.22 21.10 45.29
C PRO A 888 -6.39 21.95 44.02
N LEU A 889 -7.50 22.68 43.94
CA LEU A 889 -7.85 23.57 42.84
C LEU A 889 -8.31 24.94 43.37
N ASP A 890 -7.90 26.01 42.71
CA ASP A 890 -8.26 27.38 43.09
C ASP A 890 -9.70 27.70 42.68
N ALA A 891 -10.44 28.37 43.57
CA ALA A 891 -11.73 28.97 43.26
C ALA A 891 -11.52 30.39 42.70
N GLY A 892 -12.24 30.76 41.64
CA GLY A 892 -12.14 32.10 41.06
C GLY A 892 -12.61 32.18 39.61
N ASP A 893 -12.69 33.40 39.07
CA ASP A 893 -13.01 33.67 37.66
C ASP A 893 -11.78 33.38 36.75
N GLU A 894 -12.02 32.65 35.66
CA GLU A 894 -11.04 32.32 34.61
C GLU A 894 -10.46 33.55 33.90
N LYS A 895 -11.05 34.72 34.11
CA LYS A 895 -10.59 36.02 33.59
C LYS A 895 -9.71 36.81 34.54
N THR A 896 -9.30 36.24 35.66
CA THR A 896 -8.43 36.96 36.61
C THR A 896 -6.97 36.88 36.17
N ARG A 897 -6.38 35.68 36.21
CA ARG A 897 -4.96 35.44 35.88
C ARG A 897 -4.73 35.31 34.38
N PHE A 898 -3.62 35.83 33.89
CA PHE A 898 -3.18 35.68 32.51
C PHE A 898 -3.08 34.19 32.11
N VAL A 899 -2.50 33.36 32.97
CA VAL A 899 -2.33 31.92 32.71
C VAL A 899 -3.67 31.20 32.49
N ASP A 900 -4.73 31.61 33.20
CA ASP A 900 -6.09 31.06 33.05
C ASP A 900 -6.72 31.49 31.73
N LYS A 901 -6.61 32.78 31.37
CA LYS A 901 -7.08 33.33 30.08
C LYS A 901 -6.39 32.66 28.90
N TRP A 902 -5.07 32.51 29.00
CA TRP A 902 -4.26 31.86 27.97
C TRP A 902 -4.67 30.40 27.81
N PHE A 903 -4.77 29.63 28.90
CA PHE A 903 -5.20 28.24 28.82
C PHE A 903 -6.61 28.12 28.24
N ALA A 904 -7.58 28.91 28.70
CA ALA A 904 -8.93 28.93 28.14
C ALA A 904 -8.97 29.20 26.62
N ASN A 905 -8.10 30.11 26.15
CA ASN A 905 -7.94 30.39 24.73
C ASN A 905 -7.34 29.21 23.96
N GLU A 906 -6.32 28.54 24.50
CA GLU A 906 -5.73 27.34 23.91
C GLU A 906 -6.74 26.17 23.85
N MET A 907 -7.58 26.01 24.87
CA MET A 907 -8.68 25.04 24.84
C MET A 907 -9.63 25.32 23.66
N ASN A 908 -10.04 26.59 23.47
CA ASN A 908 -10.91 26.98 22.35
C ASN A 908 -10.25 26.68 20.99
N ARG A 909 -8.95 26.99 20.86
CA ARG A 909 -8.16 26.71 19.64
C ARG A 909 -8.13 25.22 19.33
N LEU A 910 -7.73 24.39 20.30
CA LEU A 910 -7.57 22.95 20.09
C LEU A 910 -8.90 22.24 19.77
N VAL A 911 -10.01 22.65 20.38
CA VAL A 911 -11.34 22.11 20.06
C VAL A 911 -11.74 22.43 18.61
N LEU A 912 -11.48 23.64 18.14
CA LEU A 912 -11.78 24.06 16.76
C LEU A 912 -10.87 23.34 15.75
N GLU A 913 -9.57 23.23 16.02
CA GLU A 913 -8.64 22.50 15.16
C GLU A 913 -9.00 21.00 15.09
N SER A 914 -9.28 20.38 16.23
CA SER A 914 -9.72 18.98 16.30
C SER A 914 -10.97 18.75 15.47
N LYS A 915 -11.94 19.68 15.53
CA LYS A 915 -13.19 19.61 14.76
C LYS A 915 -12.90 19.60 13.26
N LYS A 916 -12.05 20.50 12.79
CA LYS A 916 -11.64 20.58 11.38
C LYS A 916 -11.00 19.28 10.91
N PHE A 917 -10.13 18.66 11.71
CA PHE A 917 -9.49 17.39 11.35
C PHE A 917 -10.45 16.22 11.34
N TYR A 918 -11.44 16.17 12.26
CA TYR A 918 -12.51 15.18 12.19
C TYR A 918 -13.40 15.36 10.94
N GLU A 919 -13.77 16.59 10.60
CA GLU A 919 -14.58 16.90 9.40
C GLU A 919 -13.87 16.50 8.10
N THR A 920 -12.55 16.64 8.06
CA THR A 920 -11.70 16.28 6.91
C THR A 920 -11.16 14.85 6.98
N MET A 921 -11.55 14.06 7.98
CA MET A 921 -11.15 12.66 8.18
C MET A 921 -9.63 12.43 8.35
N TYR A 922 -8.88 13.45 8.79
CA TYR A 922 -7.47 13.32 9.19
C TYR A 922 -7.37 12.93 10.67
N TYR A 923 -7.69 11.68 10.99
CA TYR A 923 -7.81 11.21 12.36
C TYR A 923 -6.49 11.19 13.15
N ARG A 924 -5.34 11.09 12.48
CA ARG A 924 -4.03 11.24 13.12
C ARG A 924 -3.84 12.66 13.66
N GLU A 925 -4.23 13.66 12.87
CA GLU A 925 -4.17 15.06 13.26
C GLU A 925 -5.26 15.43 14.27
N ALA A 926 -6.46 14.83 14.14
CA ALA A 926 -7.50 14.93 15.14
C ALA A 926 -7.01 14.37 16.49
N LEU A 927 -6.36 13.20 16.51
CA LEU A 927 -5.79 12.61 17.73
C LEU A 927 -4.64 13.45 18.30
N ARG A 928 -3.77 14.01 17.44
CA ARG A 928 -2.72 14.95 17.85
C ARG A 928 -3.31 16.11 18.63
N THR A 929 -4.31 16.77 18.07
CA THR A 929 -4.89 17.99 18.66
C THR A 929 -5.83 17.70 19.82
N CYS A 930 -6.69 16.68 19.71
CA CYS A 930 -7.74 16.41 20.70
C CYS A 930 -7.23 15.67 21.95
N TYR A 931 -6.09 14.98 21.86
CA TYR A 931 -5.56 14.18 22.96
C TYR A 931 -4.13 14.57 23.32
N PHE A 932 -3.17 14.42 22.40
CA PHE A 932 -1.75 14.61 22.74
C PHE A 932 -1.44 16.06 23.11
N GLU A 933 -1.83 17.02 22.26
CA GLU A 933 -1.62 18.44 22.52
C GLU A 933 -2.56 18.95 23.61
N PHE A 934 -3.80 18.47 23.66
CA PHE A 934 -4.74 18.91 24.68
C PHE A 934 -4.30 18.51 26.09
N THR A 935 -3.80 17.28 26.25
CA THR A 935 -3.19 16.80 27.51
C THR A 935 -1.91 17.58 27.81
N SER A 936 -1.02 17.76 26.83
CA SER A 936 0.22 18.52 27.00
C SER A 936 -0.03 19.97 27.43
N MET A 937 -1.06 20.63 26.88
CA MET A 937 -1.45 21.99 27.28
C MET A 937 -2.00 22.04 28.69
N PHE A 938 -2.77 21.04 29.12
CA PHE A 938 -3.25 20.98 30.49
C PHE A 938 -2.11 20.70 31.49
N ASP A 939 -1.17 19.81 31.15
CA ASP A 939 0.01 19.55 31.97
C ASP A 939 0.91 20.79 32.05
N GLN A 940 1.12 21.50 30.93
CA GLN A 940 1.85 22.77 30.92
C GLN A 940 1.15 23.81 31.81
N TYR A 941 -0.17 23.93 31.72
CA TYR A 941 -0.95 24.82 32.57
C TYR A 941 -0.77 24.50 34.07
N ARG A 942 -0.83 23.21 34.44
CA ARG A 942 -0.59 22.75 35.82
C ARG A 942 0.82 23.06 36.30
N ASP A 943 1.83 22.80 35.46
CA ASP A 943 3.23 23.07 35.77
C ASP A 943 3.50 24.57 35.96
N ILE A 944 2.90 25.42 35.13
CA ILE A 944 2.99 26.88 35.26
C ILE A 944 2.34 27.32 36.57
N CYS A 945 1.11 26.85 36.87
CA CYS A 945 0.42 27.19 38.12
C CYS A 945 1.27 26.83 39.34
N LYS A 946 1.76 25.58 39.37
CA LYS A 946 2.62 25.07 40.44
C LYS A 946 3.89 25.91 40.59
N ALA A 947 4.55 26.28 39.47
CA ALA A 947 5.74 27.12 39.51
C ALA A 947 5.45 28.57 39.92
N ALA A 948 4.26 29.08 39.62
CA ALA A 948 3.78 30.38 40.08
C ALA A 948 3.25 30.37 41.53
N SER A 949 3.39 29.25 42.25
CA SER A 949 2.87 29.07 43.62
C SER A 949 1.34 29.27 43.73
N CYS A 950 0.60 28.86 42.71
CA CYS A 950 -0.86 28.85 42.69
C CYS A 950 -1.40 27.50 42.20
N GLN A 951 -2.71 27.27 42.27
CA GLN A 951 -3.33 26.04 41.79
C GLN A 951 -4.10 26.29 40.48
N PRO A 952 -4.32 25.23 39.67
CA PRO A 952 -5.20 25.31 38.52
C PRO A 952 -6.61 25.77 38.91
N ASN A 953 -7.24 26.58 38.06
CA ASN A 953 -8.60 27.07 38.28
C ASN A 953 -9.60 25.89 38.19
N LYS A 954 -10.48 25.76 39.19
CA LYS A 954 -11.44 24.66 39.28
C LYS A 954 -12.40 24.59 38.10
N VAL A 955 -12.94 25.73 37.64
CA VAL A 955 -13.92 25.79 36.54
C VAL A 955 -13.26 25.39 35.23
N LEU A 956 -12.08 25.93 34.94
CA LEU A 956 -11.32 25.57 33.73
C LEU A 956 -10.89 24.11 33.73
N THR A 957 -10.45 23.59 34.87
CA THR A 957 -10.04 22.19 35.01
C THR A 957 -11.19 21.23 34.74
N LEU A 958 -12.37 21.48 35.34
CA LEU A 958 -13.55 20.64 35.09
C LEU A 958 -14.03 20.76 33.64
N ARG A 959 -13.97 21.95 33.03
CA ARG A 959 -14.26 22.16 31.62
C ARG A 959 -13.30 21.38 30.72
N TYR A 960 -12.00 21.38 31.04
CA TYR A 960 -10.99 20.61 30.31
C TYR A 960 -11.31 19.11 30.35
N LEU A 961 -11.57 18.56 31.54
CA LEU A 961 -11.90 17.14 31.70
C LEU A 961 -13.16 16.77 30.89
N GLU A 962 -14.20 17.60 30.97
CA GLU A 962 -15.43 17.41 30.20
C GLU A 962 -15.17 17.45 28.69
N TRP A 963 -14.46 18.47 28.20
CA TRP A 963 -14.15 18.62 26.78
C TRP A 963 -13.25 17.49 26.27
N GLN A 964 -12.27 17.05 27.06
CA GLN A 964 -11.40 15.93 26.73
C GLN A 964 -12.18 14.62 26.56
N MET A 965 -13.18 14.35 27.42
CA MET A 965 -14.04 13.17 27.25
C MET A 965 -14.86 13.26 25.97
N ILE A 966 -15.42 14.43 25.65
CA ILE A 966 -16.22 14.61 24.43
C ILE A 966 -15.35 14.50 23.17
N THR A 967 -14.24 15.23 23.07
CA THR A 967 -13.43 15.28 21.84
C THR A 967 -12.67 13.98 21.54
N LEU A 968 -12.34 13.19 22.57
CA LEU A 968 -11.70 11.89 22.42
C LEU A 968 -12.72 10.75 22.21
N SER A 969 -13.99 10.94 22.58
CA SER A 969 -15.03 9.90 22.47
C SER A 969 -15.19 9.27 21.08
N PRO A 970 -14.96 9.94 19.94
CA PRO A 970 -15.01 9.25 18.65
C PRO A 970 -13.97 8.13 18.52
N ILE A 971 -12.81 8.29 19.14
CA ILE A 971 -11.68 7.36 19.03
C ILE A 971 -11.69 6.34 20.19
N CYS A 972 -11.83 6.79 21.44
CA CYS A 972 -11.82 5.94 22.64
C CYS A 972 -13.16 6.02 23.40
N PRO A 973 -14.27 5.50 22.83
CA PRO A 973 -15.59 5.77 23.36
C PRO A 973 -15.85 5.10 24.72
N HIS A 974 -15.25 3.96 25.03
CA HIS A 974 -15.51 3.25 26.30
C HIS A 974 -14.86 3.97 27.49
N PHE A 975 -13.60 4.33 27.32
CA PHE A 975 -12.83 5.16 28.23
C PHE A 975 -13.55 6.48 28.52
N CYS A 976 -14.01 7.16 27.47
CA CYS A 976 -14.72 8.42 27.61
C CYS A 976 -16.09 8.25 28.27
N GLU A 977 -16.84 7.18 27.98
CA GLU A 977 -18.12 6.89 28.62
C GLU A 977 -17.97 6.64 30.13
N HIS A 978 -16.92 5.90 30.53
CA HIS A 978 -16.60 5.70 31.94
C HIS A 978 -16.17 6.99 32.61
N GLY A 979 -15.29 7.76 31.96
CA GLY A 979 -14.86 9.06 32.47
C GLY A 979 -16.03 10.04 32.65
N TRP A 980 -16.94 10.07 31.68
CA TRP A 980 -18.15 10.89 31.70
C TRP A 980 -19.12 10.51 32.81
N SER A 981 -19.54 9.24 32.85
CA SER A 981 -20.62 8.79 33.72
C SER A 981 -20.17 8.44 35.13
N VAL A 982 -19.01 7.79 35.29
CA VAL A 982 -18.54 7.27 36.58
C VAL A 982 -17.67 8.30 37.30
N VAL A 983 -16.72 8.92 36.60
CA VAL A 983 -15.76 9.83 37.24
C VAL A 983 -16.29 11.25 37.35
N LEU A 984 -16.82 11.82 36.26
CA LEU A 984 -17.41 13.17 36.26
C LEU A 984 -18.86 13.19 36.81
N GLY A 985 -19.51 12.03 36.95
CA GLY A 985 -20.88 11.93 37.46
C GLY A 985 -21.93 12.58 36.54
N LYS A 986 -21.64 12.73 35.24
CA LYS A 986 -22.56 13.32 34.27
C LYS A 986 -23.70 12.35 33.97
N LYS A 987 -24.92 12.89 33.80
CA LYS A 987 -26.09 12.10 33.40
C LYS A 987 -26.04 11.78 31.90
N GLY A 988 -26.67 10.67 31.52
CA GLY A 988 -26.72 10.22 30.13
C GLY A 988 -25.43 9.56 29.64
N SER A 989 -25.32 9.38 28.32
CA SER A 989 -24.15 8.83 27.63
C SER A 989 -23.31 9.96 27.03
N VAL A 990 -21.99 9.78 26.98
CA VAL A 990 -21.09 10.72 26.25
C VAL A 990 -21.42 10.74 24.76
N LEU A 991 -22.02 9.66 24.24
CA LEU A 991 -22.43 9.53 22.84
C LEU A 991 -23.57 10.48 22.43
N ASP A 992 -24.27 11.05 23.42
CA ASP A 992 -25.36 12.01 23.21
C ASP A 992 -24.93 13.46 23.54
N ALA A 993 -23.68 13.65 23.97
CA ALA A 993 -23.12 14.97 24.18
C ALA A 993 -23.00 15.75 22.86
N ARG A 994 -23.00 17.08 22.96
CA ARG A 994 -22.70 17.96 21.82
C ARG A 994 -21.21 18.25 21.76
N TYR A 995 -20.67 18.28 20.55
CA TYR A 995 -19.28 18.68 20.33
C TYR A 995 -19.04 20.07 20.96
N PRO A 996 -17.94 20.29 21.71
CA PRO A 996 -17.79 21.53 22.47
C PRO A 996 -17.73 22.75 21.54
N ALA A 997 -18.44 23.80 21.92
CA ALA A 997 -18.34 25.10 21.26
C ALA A 997 -17.30 25.96 21.99
N PRO A 998 -16.46 26.73 21.27
CA PRO A 998 -15.52 27.63 21.90
C PRO A 998 -16.28 28.67 22.74
N THR A 999 -15.76 28.97 23.92
CA THR A 999 -16.37 29.92 24.86
C THR A 999 -16.20 31.38 24.45
N ALA A 1000 -15.20 31.65 23.62
CA ALA A 1000 -14.93 32.93 22.97
C ALA A 1000 -14.19 32.68 21.64
N PRO A 1001 -14.19 33.65 20.70
CA PRO A 1001 -13.31 33.59 19.54
C PRO A 1001 -11.85 33.40 19.96
N VAL A 1002 -11.10 32.62 19.20
CA VAL A 1002 -9.67 32.38 19.47
C VAL A 1002 -8.89 33.67 19.27
N ASP A 1003 -8.22 34.11 20.31
CA ASP A 1003 -7.34 35.26 20.31
C ASP A 1003 -5.90 34.81 20.03
N THR A 1004 -5.44 35.07 18.81
CA THR A 1004 -4.07 34.74 18.38
C THR A 1004 -3.01 35.57 19.10
N SER A 1005 -3.36 36.73 19.66
CA SER A 1005 -2.48 37.55 20.49
C SER A 1005 -2.21 36.85 21.81
N LEU A 1006 -3.26 36.34 22.50
CA LEU A 1006 -3.10 35.61 23.75
C LEU A 1006 -2.24 34.34 23.57
N SER A 1007 -2.46 33.57 22.50
CA SER A 1007 -1.62 32.40 22.20
C SER A 1007 -0.14 32.75 22.08
N LYS A 1008 0.17 33.86 21.39
CA LYS A 1008 1.57 34.31 21.22
C LYS A 1008 2.15 34.94 22.46
N GLN A 1009 1.35 35.62 23.29
CA GLN A 1009 1.77 36.09 24.61
C GLN A 1009 2.13 34.91 25.52
N GLY A 1010 1.34 33.83 25.48
CA GLY A 1010 1.66 32.60 26.22
C GLY A 1010 2.93 31.91 25.71
N ASP A 1011 3.10 31.76 24.39
CA ASP A 1011 4.35 31.23 23.82
C ASP A 1011 5.57 32.10 24.19
N TYR A 1012 5.40 33.42 24.14
CA TYR A 1012 6.40 34.37 24.57
C TYR A 1012 6.77 34.20 26.05
N MET A 1013 5.78 34.23 26.95
CA MET A 1013 5.97 34.22 28.40
C MET A 1013 6.41 32.85 28.95
N PHE A 1014 5.86 31.75 28.43
CA PHE A 1014 6.07 30.42 29.01
C PHE A 1014 7.11 29.58 28.26
N ASN A 1015 7.42 29.90 27.00
CA ASN A 1015 8.43 29.19 26.21
C ASN A 1015 9.67 30.05 25.91
N LYS A 1016 9.50 31.20 25.23
CA LYS A 1016 10.65 31.98 24.72
C LYS A 1016 11.46 32.68 25.81
N VAL A 1017 10.79 33.47 26.66
CA VAL A 1017 11.45 34.25 27.72
C VAL A 1017 12.20 33.34 28.71
N PRO A 1018 11.60 32.26 29.26
CA PRO A 1018 12.31 31.38 30.18
C PRO A 1018 13.50 30.68 29.52
N HIS A 1019 13.36 30.24 28.26
CA HIS A 1019 14.46 29.59 27.52
C HIS A 1019 15.65 30.52 27.32
N ASP A 1020 15.40 31.76 26.92
CA ASP A 1020 16.46 32.76 26.73
C ASP A 1020 17.11 33.15 28.06
N PHE A 1021 16.32 33.30 29.13
CA PHE A 1021 16.85 33.62 30.46
C PHE A 1021 17.66 32.47 31.06
N ILE A 1022 17.25 31.21 30.88
CA ILE A 1022 18.01 30.03 31.33
C ILE A 1022 19.38 29.99 30.62
N LYS A 1023 19.42 30.21 29.30
CA LYS A 1023 20.69 30.28 28.56
C LYS A 1023 21.61 31.42 29.03
N LEU A 1024 21.03 32.55 29.40
CA LEU A 1024 21.80 33.68 29.93
C LEU A 1024 22.29 33.41 31.35
N LEU A 1025 21.48 32.73 32.17
CA LEU A 1025 21.85 32.27 33.50
C LEU A 1025 23.03 31.29 33.43
N GLU A 1026 22.96 30.28 32.56
CA GLU A 1026 24.05 29.31 32.32
C GLU A 1026 25.38 29.99 31.91
N LYS A 1027 25.31 31.12 31.21
CA LYS A 1027 26.50 31.90 30.88
C LYS A 1027 27.02 32.70 32.07
N ALA A 1028 26.12 33.32 32.85
CA ALA A 1028 26.46 34.12 34.01
C ALA A 1028 27.05 33.27 35.16
N THR A 1029 26.55 32.04 35.36
CA THR A 1029 26.97 31.16 36.45
C THR A 1029 28.29 30.41 36.19
N LYS A 1030 28.93 30.59 35.03
CA LYS A 1030 30.29 30.07 34.78
C LYS A 1030 31.35 30.63 35.73
N ASN A 1031 31.10 31.81 36.31
CA ASN A 1031 32.07 32.55 37.13
C ASN A 1031 31.62 32.73 38.60
N GLY A 1032 30.53 32.10 39.04
CA GLY A 1032 30.01 32.18 40.41
C GLY A 1032 28.53 31.77 40.53
N THR A 1033 27.93 31.96 41.71
CA THR A 1033 26.52 31.64 41.95
C THR A 1033 25.66 32.89 41.82
N ALA A 1034 24.61 32.83 40.98
CA ALA A 1034 23.65 33.93 40.82
C ALA A 1034 22.64 33.93 41.98
N LYS A 1035 22.38 35.10 42.59
CA LYS A 1035 21.42 35.25 43.70
C LYS A 1035 20.14 35.99 43.27
N SER A 1036 20.29 36.98 42.42
CA SER A 1036 19.21 37.85 41.94
C SER A 1036 19.34 38.10 40.44
N ALA A 1037 18.22 38.45 39.81
CA ALA A 1037 18.16 38.88 38.44
C ALA A 1037 17.22 40.09 38.29
N VAL A 1038 17.62 41.06 37.46
CA VAL A 1038 16.79 42.21 37.10
C VAL A 1038 16.48 42.15 35.60
N VAL A 1039 15.19 42.01 35.28
CA VAL A 1039 14.64 41.98 33.93
C VAL A 1039 14.29 43.40 33.49
N TYR A 1040 14.75 43.79 32.32
CA TYR A 1040 14.49 45.08 31.70
C TYR A 1040 13.58 44.95 30.50
N VAL A 1041 12.48 45.71 30.51
CA VAL A 1041 11.51 45.79 29.41
C VAL A 1041 11.62 47.17 28.77
N ALA A 1042 11.84 47.20 27.46
CA ALA A 1042 11.90 48.43 26.69
C ALA A 1042 10.48 48.83 26.25
N LYS A 1043 10.07 50.07 26.50
CA LYS A 1043 8.73 50.57 26.11
C LYS A 1043 8.60 50.83 24.62
N GLU A 1044 9.69 51.22 23.97
CA GLU A 1044 9.70 51.59 22.55
C GLU A 1044 10.89 50.97 21.83
N PHE A 1045 10.75 50.74 20.53
CA PHE A 1045 11.89 50.34 19.71
C PHE A 1045 12.95 51.47 19.62
N PRO A 1046 14.24 51.16 19.45
CA PRO A 1046 15.27 52.15 19.12
C PRO A 1046 14.88 53.03 17.91
N ASP A 1047 15.34 54.29 17.88
CA ASP A 1047 14.87 55.30 16.90
C ASP A 1047 15.01 54.85 15.44
N TRP A 1048 16.09 54.15 15.08
CA TRP A 1048 16.27 53.63 13.72
C TRP A 1048 15.21 52.58 13.34
N LYS A 1049 14.71 51.78 14.29
CA LYS A 1049 13.62 50.84 14.08
C LYS A 1049 12.27 51.53 13.99
N LYS A 1050 12.06 52.60 14.77
CA LYS A 1050 10.86 53.46 14.62
C LYS A 1050 10.79 54.08 13.24
N THR A 1051 11.92 54.55 12.70
CA THR A 1051 12.00 55.08 11.32
C THR A 1051 11.67 54.02 10.28
N VAL A 1052 12.15 52.78 10.44
CA VAL A 1052 11.77 51.65 9.56
C VAL A 1052 10.27 51.35 9.66
N LEU A 1053 9.73 51.26 10.88
CA LEU A 1053 8.31 51.00 11.12
C LEU A 1053 7.41 52.08 10.53
N ALA A 1054 7.77 53.35 10.69
CA ALA A 1054 7.05 54.49 10.12
C ALA A 1054 7.00 54.44 8.58
N LYS A 1055 8.11 54.07 7.94
CA LYS A 1055 8.17 53.89 6.48
C LYS A 1055 7.34 52.69 6.01
N LEU A 1056 7.38 51.58 6.73
CA LEU A 1056 6.52 50.43 6.43
C LEU A 1056 5.04 50.78 6.61
N ARG A 1057 4.69 51.54 7.67
CA ARG A 1057 3.34 52.04 7.93
C ARG A 1057 2.84 52.94 6.81
N ALA A 1058 3.66 53.91 6.37
CA ALA A 1058 3.31 54.78 5.24
C ALA A 1058 3.04 54.00 3.95
N ARG A 1059 3.80 52.93 3.69
CA ARG A 1059 3.57 52.03 2.55
C ARG A 1059 2.33 51.16 2.73
N GLN A 1060 2.03 50.74 3.96
CA GLN A 1060 0.81 50.01 4.30
C GLN A 1060 -0.44 50.87 4.12
N ASP A 1061 -0.42 52.12 4.60
CA ASP A 1061 -1.54 53.07 4.46
C ASP A 1061 -1.81 53.41 3.00
N ALA A 1062 -0.75 53.44 2.17
CA ALA A 1062 -0.84 53.56 0.71
C ALA A 1062 -1.25 52.24 0.00
N LYS A 1063 -1.49 51.14 0.74
CA LYS A 1063 -1.74 49.78 0.24
C LYS A 1063 -0.67 49.24 -0.72
N LYS A 1064 0.57 49.69 -0.53
CA LYS A 1064 1.76 49.31 -1.34
C LYS A 1064 2.76 48.44 -0.56
N LEU A 1065 2.44 48.05 0.67
CA LEU A 1065 3.20 47.06 1.42
C LEU A 1065 2.65 45.66 1.12
N PRO A 1066 3.43 44.75 0.52
CA PRO A 1066 2.97 43.41 0.22
C PRO A 1066 2.82 42.60 1.53
N LEU A 1067 1.59 42.44 2.01
CA LEU A 1067 1.24 41.63 3.18
C LEU A 1067 1.00 40.16 2.82
N VAL A 1068 2.00 39.55 2.20
CA VAL A 1068 1.95 38.14 1.79
C VAL A 1068 3.09 37.38 2.46
N SER A 1069 2.93 36.07 2.61
CA SER A 1069 3.97 35.21 3.18
C SER A 1069 5.26 35.29 2.35
N GLN A 1070 6.41 34.95 2.94
CA GLN A 1070 7.69 35.02 2.24
C GLN A 1070 7.79 34.05 1.04
N GLU A 1071 6.95 33.01 1.01
CA GLU A 1071 6.81 32.06 -0.10
C GLU A 1071 5.98 32.65 -1.24
N GLU A 1072 4.84 33.26 -0.92
CA GLU A 1072 4.01 34.01 -1.87
C GLU A 1072 4.73 35.23 -2.44
N LEU A 1073 5.56 35.92 -1.65
CA LEU A 1073 6.39 37.03 -2.09
C LEU A 1073 7.44 36.62 -3.14
N LYS A 1074 7.85 35.34 -3.14
CA LYS A 1074 8.74 34.78 -4.17
C LYS A 1074 7.98 34.31 -5.40
N ALA A 1075 6.75 33.81 -5.23
CA ALA A 1075 5.89 33.34 -6.32
C ALA A 1075 5.22 34.50 -7.08
N ASN A 1076 4.97 35.64 -6.41
CA ASN A 1076 4.32 36.81 -6.99
C ASN A 1076 5.34 37.88 -7.37
N ALA A 1077 5.54 38.07 -8.68
CA ALA A 1077 6.51 39.01 -9.23
C ALA A 1077 6.23 40.48 -8.83
N GLU A 1078 4.97 40.87 -8.71
CA GLU A 1078 4.55 42.23 -8.35
C GLU A 1078 4.82 42.53 -6.87
N ALA A 1079 4.46 41.61 -5.97
CA ALA A 1079 4.77 41.71 -4.55
C ALA A 1079 6.30 41.73 -4.30
N SER A 1080 7.06 40.95 -5.07
CA SER A 1080 8.53 40.95 -5.01
C SER A 1080 9.15 42.28 -5.43
N ALA A 1081 8.61 42.91 -6.49
CA ALA A 1081 9.06 44.21 -6.98
C ALA A 1081 8.77 45.33 -5.97
N GLN A 1082 7.55 45.37 -5.42
CA GLN A 1082 7.17 46.32 -4.36
C GLN A 1082 8.07 46.19 -3.13
N TRP A 1083 8.37 44.95 -2.71
CA TRP A 1083 9.28 44.72 -1.59
C TRP A 1083 10.72 45.20 -1.86
N LYS A 1084 11.23 45.00 -3.08
CA LYS A 1084 12.55 45.52 -3.49
C LYS A 1084 12.61 47.04 -3.48
N GLU A 1085 11.53 47.71 -3.90
CA GLU A 1085 11.43 49.18 -3.86
C GLU A 1085 11.50 49.70 -2.41
N ILE A 1086 10.70 49.12 -1.51
CA ILE A 1086 10.68 49.47 -0.08
C ILE A 1086 12.06 49.25 0.56
N MET A 1087 12.70 48.13 0.26
CA MET A 1087 14.04 47.82 0.77
C MET A 1087 15.11 48.78 0.23
N THR A 1088 14.99 49.21 -1.02
CA THR A 1088 15.90 50.20 -1.62
C THR A 1088 15.74 51.56 -0.96
N GLU A 1089 14.49 51.98 -0.70
CA GLU A 1089 14.19 53.23 0.03
C GLU A 1089 14.77 53.22 1.45
N LEU A 1090 14.60 52.12 2.19
CA LEU A 1090 15.15 51.96 3.54
C LEU A 1090 16.68 52.02 3.56
N MET A 1091 17.35 51.50 2.52
CA MET A 1091 18.81 51.49 2.39
C MET A 1091 19.39 52.85 1.96
N GLN A 1092 18.60 53.69 1.31
CA GLN A 1092 19.00 55.03 0.87
C GLN A 1092 18.82 56.11 1.95
N ASP A 1093 18.09 55.82 3.03
CA ASP A 1093 17.90 56.75 4.14
C ASP A 1093 19.21 56.94 4.94
N ALA A 1094 19.69 58.19 4.99
CA ALA A 1094 20.94 58.55 5.65
C ALA A 1094 20.94 58.23 7.17
N SER A 1095 19.76 58.28 7.83
CA SER A 1095 19.61 57.95 9.26
C SER A 1095 19.69 56.45 9.55
N LEU A 1096 19.44 55.61 8.54
CA LEU A 1096 19.43 54.15 8.65
C LEU A 1096 20.74 53.50 8.18
N LYS A 1097 21.58 54.26 7.45
CA LYS A 1097 22.87 53.81 6.90
C LYS A 1097 23.81 53.12 7.90
N PRO A 1098 23.94 53.56 9.17
CA PRO A 1098 24.75 52.84 10.18
C PRO A 1098 24.25 51.42 10.50
N PHE A 1099 22.98 51.13 10.22
CA PHE A 1099 22.29 49.88 10.58
C PHE A 1099 22.01 48.98 9.37
N GLY A 1100 22.65 49.22 8.21
CA GLY A 1100 22.37 48.56 6.94
C GLY A 1100 22.25 47.02 7.00
N LYS A 1101 23.11 46.36 7.78
CA LYS A 1101 23.09 44.89 7.96
C LYS A 1101 21.87 44.37 8.73
N HIS A 1102 21.19 45.22 9.49
CA HIS A 1102 20.06 44.88 10.36
C HIS A 1102 18.70 45.35 9.80
N LEU A 1103 18.70 46.22 8.79
CA LEU A 1103 17.48 46.76 8.17
C LEU A 1103 16.62 45.69 7.50
N GLY A 1104 17.21 44.90 6.60
CA GLY A 1104 16.49 43.86 5.84
C GLY A 1104 15.81 42.82 6.72
N PRO A 1105 16.53 42.18 7.67
CA PRO A 1105 15.92 41.22 8.59
C PRO A 1105 14.80 41.82 9.43
N PHE A 1106 14.96 43.05 9.94
CA PHE A 1106 13.95 43.68 10.79
C PHE A 1106 12.70 44.11 10.00
N ALA A 1107 12.88 44.69 8.80
CA ALA A 1107 11.77 45.08 7.95
C ALA A 1107 10.97 43.87 7.46
N ALA A 1108 11.66 42.78 7.04
CA ALA A 1108 11.01 41.55 6.63
C ALA A 1108 10.19 40.94 7.78
N PHE A 1109 10.78 40.86 8.97
CA PHE A 1109 10.10 40.39 10.18
C PHE A 1109 8.82 41.20 10.45
N LYS A 1110 8.88 42.53 10.39
CA LYS A 1110 7.71 43.39 10.66
C LYS A 1110 6.63 43.35 9.59
N ARG A 1111 7.00 43.17 8.32
CA ARG A 1111 6.05 42.87 7.24
C ARG A 1111 5.32 41.56 7.52
N ASP A 1112 6.05 40.52 7.89
CA ASP A 1112 5.47 39.19 8.15
C ASP A 1112 4.55 39.21 9.38
N GLU A 1113 4.90 39.98 10.41
CA GLU A 1113 3.99 40.26 11.52
C GLU A 1113 2.75 41.04 11.05
N ALA A 1114 2.91 42.10 10.26
CA ALA A 1114 1.77 42.87 9.74
C ALA A 1114 0.84 42.04 8.85
N ALA A 1115 1.36 41.07 8.09
CA ALA A 1115 0.56 40.14 7.31
C ALA A 1115 -0.25 39.21 8.22
N ALA A 1116 0.30 38.83 9.38
CA ALA A 1116 -0.35 37.91 10.31
C ALA A 1116 -1.35 38.60 11.27
N PHE A 1117 -1.14 39.86 11.62
CA PHE A 1117 -1.88 40.56 12.69
C PHE A 1117 -2.58 41.85 12.24
N GLY A 1118 -2.40 42.25 10.99
CA GLY A 1118 -2.87 43.53 10.48
C GLY A 1118 -1.92 44.69 10.80
N PRO A 1119 -2.31 45.93 10.45
CA PRO A 1119 -1.43 47.09 10.45
C PRO A 1119 -0.80 47.43 11.80
N SER A 1120 -1.46 47.11 12.92
CA SER A 1120 -1.00 47.40 14.29
C SER A 1120 0.31 46.71 14.66
N ALA A 1121 0.72 45.64 13.99
CA ALA A 1121 2.06 45.05 14.19
C ALA A 1121 3.21 45.98 13.77
N LEU A 1122 2.91 47.01 12.97
CA LEU A 1122 3.84 48.06 12.57
C LEU A 1122 3.90 49.22 13.59
N ASP A 1123 3.17 49.14 14.71
CA ASP A 1123 3.24 50.15 15.77
C ASP A 1123 4.62 50.13 16.46
N ALA A 1124 5.02 51.29 17.01
CA ALA A 1124 6.31 51.47 17.69
C ALA A 1124 6.39 50.78 19.07
N SER A 1125 5.28 50.20 19.52
CA SER A 1125 5.12 49.42 20.76
C SER A 1125 4.55 48.04 20.44
N LEU A 1126 4.66 47.09 21.38
CA LEU A 1126 3.94 45.82 21.26
C LEU A 1126 2.42 46.03 21.35
N PRO A 1127 1.61 45.11 20.78
CA PRO A 1127 0.15 45.16 20.87
C PRO A 1127 -0.38 44.78 22.26
N PHE A 1128 0.49 44.48 23.21
CA PHE A 1128 0.18 44.16 24.61
C PHE A 1128 1.21 44.79 25.55
N ASP A 1129 0.83 44.98 26.81
CA ASP A 1129 1.71 45.52 27.85
C ASP A 1129 2.70 44.44 28.32
N GLU A 1130 3.90 44.43 27.73
CA GLU A 1130 4.97 43.49 28.03
C GLU A 1130 5.46 43.61 29.49
N LEU A 1131 5.47 44.83 30.03
CA LEU A 1131 5.90 45.05 31.41
C LEU A 1131 4.89 44.44 32.39
N ALA A 1132 3.60 44.69 32.18
CA ALA A 1132 2.54 44.10 32.99
C ALA A 1132 2.51 42.57 32.89
N LEU A 1133 2.68 42.02 31.68
CA LEU A 1133 2.68 40.57 31.45
C LEU A 1133 3.82 39.85 32.19
N ILE A 1134 5.05 40.37 32.09
CA ILE A 1134 6.20 39.78 32.80
C ILE A 1134 6.06 40.00 34.30
N ALA A 1135 5.60 41.19 34.73
CA ALA A 1135 5.39 41.51 36.14
C ALA A 1135 4.40 40.54 36.82
N GLU A 1136 3.28 40.23 36.16
CA GLU A 1136 2.30 39.26 36.66
C GLU A 1136 2.90 37.84 36.81
N ASN A 1137 3.84 37.47 35.95
CA ASN A 1137 4.44 36.13 35.89
C ASN A 1137 5.83 36.04 36.55
N VAL A 1138 6.23 37.02 37.37
CA VAL A 1138 7.49 36.98 38.13
C VAL A 1138 7.62 35.74 39.01
N PRO A 1139 6.59 35.29 39.77
CA PRO A 1139 6.72 34.09 40.59
C PRO A 1139 7.11 32.84 39.78
N TYR A 1140 6.53 32.68 38.59
CA TYR A 1140 6.89 31.61 37.65
C TYR A 1140 8.36 31.69 37.21
N LEU A 1141 8.82 32.88 36.83
CA LEU A 1141 10.22 33.09 36.42
C LEU A 1141 11.21 32.85 37.57
N GLN A 1142 10.88 33.28 38.79
CA GLN A 1142 11.69 33.04 39.99
C GLN A 1142 11.90 31.56 40.23
N GLN A 1143 10.83 30.77 40.14
CA GLN A 1143 10.90 29.32 40.32
C GLN A 1143 11.71 28.64 39.21
N LYS A 1144 11.52 29.05 37.94
CA LYS A 1144 12.24 28.47 36.80
C LYS A 1144 13.73 28.79 36.79
N LEU A 1145 14.10 30.01 37.18
CA LEU A 1145 15.50 30.45 37.22
C LEU A 1145 16.19 30.16 38.56
N GLN A 1146 15.43 29.80 39.61
CA GLN A 1146 15.92 29.60 40.98
C GLN A 1146 16.67 30.81 41.55
N VAL A 1147 16.30 32.02 41.14
CA VAL A 1147 16.87 33.30 41.61
C VAL A 1147 15.75 34.30 41.89
N LYS A 1148 16.04 35.29 42.74
CA LYS A 1148 15.08 36.39 42.96
C LYS A 1148 15.01 37.27 41.70
N VAL A 1149 13.85 37.37 41.08
CA VAL A 1149 13.62 38.16 39.86
C VAL A 1149 12.88 39.44 40.19
N GLU A 1150 13.36 40.56 39.65
CA GLU A 1150 12.71 41.87 39.66
C GLU A 1150 12.53 42.37 38.21
N VAL A 1151 11.45 43.08 37.90
CA VAL A 1151 11.16 43.59 36.56
C VAL A 1151 11.11 45.11 36.58
N ARG A 1152 11.82 45.76 35.66
CA ARG A 1152 11.95 47.22 35.57
C ARG A 1152 11.78 47.71 34.12
N SER A 1153 11.34 48.96 33.95
CA SER A 1153 11.44 49.66 32.66
C SER A 1153 12.91 50.00 32.38
N THR A 1154 13.31 49.99 31.10
CA THR A 1154 14.64 50.48 30.69
C THR A 1154 14.94 51.90 31.17
N ASP A 1155 13.91 52.74 31.35
CA ASP A 1155 14.02 54.12 31.85
C ASP A 1155 14.54 54.21 33.30
N SER A 1156 14.47 53.09 34.04
CA SER A 1156 14.86 52.96 35.45
C SER A 1156 16.12 52.11 35.65
N ALA A 1157 16.96 51.99 34.62
CA ALA A 1157 18.17 51.19 34.66
C ALA A 1157 19.28 51.80 35.54
N SER A 1158 19.88 50.97 36.39
CA SER A 1158 21.09 51.33 37.15
C SER A 1158 22.29 51.46 36.20
N PRO A 1159 23.28 52.33 36.47
CA PRO A 1159 24.52 52.40 35.69
C PRO A 1159 25.23 51.05 35.49
N ASP A 1160 25.10 50.15 36.47
CA ASP A 1160 25.72 48.82 36.46
C ASP A 1160 24.99 47.81 35.55
N HIS A 1161 23.76 48.12 35.13
CA HIS A 1161 22.92 47.26 34.28
C HIS A 1161 22.82 47.78 32.83
N LYS A 1162 23.70 48.72 32.44
CA LYS A 1162 23.68 49.39 31.13
C LYS A 1162 23.62 48.43 29.94
N ASP A 1163 24.33 47.30 30.01
CA ASP A 1163 24.33 46.32 28.92
C ASP A 1163 23.01 45.56 28.83
N ALA A 1164 22.39 45.20 29.96
CA ALA A 1164 21.10 44.51 29.95
C ALA A 1164 19.97 45.44 29.47
N ALA A 1165 19.94 46.68 29.98
CA ALA A 1165 18.97 47.68 29.57
C ALA A 1165 19.18 48.13 28.11
N GLY A 1166 20.42 48.35 27.68
CA GLY A 1166 20.75 48.79 26.32
C GLY A 1166 20.52 47.73 25.25
N ASN A 1167 20.56 46.44 25.62
CA ASN A 1167 20.25 45.33 24.71
C ASN A 1167 18.76 44.91 24.75
N SER A 1168 17.95 45.53 25.62
CA SER A 1168 16.51 45.27 25.71
C SER A 1168 15.78 45.94 24.55
N GLN A 1169 14.80 45.26 23.98
CA GLN A 1169 13.89 45.82 22.97
C GLN A 1169 12.50 45.20 23.15
N PRO A 1170 11.42 45.85 22.69
CA PRO A 1170 10.09 45.27 22.80
C PRO A 1170 10.04 43.86 22.20
N GLY A 1171 9.55 42.88 22.98
CA GLY A 1171 9.48 41.46 22.63
C GLY A 1171 10.79 40.68 22.82
N LYS A 1172 11.83 41.31 23.38
CA LYS A 1172 13.09 40.69 23.77
C LYS A 1172 13.67 41.41 25.00
N PRO A 1173 13.19 41.04 26.20
CA PRO A 1173 13.59 41.69 27.44
C PRO A 1173 15.05 41.34 27.75
N GLY A 1174 15.78 42.31 28.29
CA GLY A 1174 17.13 42.09 28.81
C GLY A 1174 17.07 41.55 30.23
N ILE A 1175 18.09 40.82 30.65
CA ILE A 1175 18.22 40.34 32.04
C ILE A 1175 19.66 40.51 32.50
N HIS A 1176 19.83 41.05 33.70
CA HIS A 1176 21.11 41.13 34.40
C HIS A 1176 21.09 40.19 35.60
N PHE A 1177 22.14 39.40 35.82
CA PHE A 1177 22.28 38.51 36.96
C PHE A 1177 23.34 39.04 37.93
N GLU A 1178 22.98 39.12 39.21
CA GLU A 1178 23.92 39.45 40.29
C GLU A 1178 24.61 38.17 40.76
N VAL A 1179 25.92 38.08 40.52
CA VAL A 1179 26.75 36.88 40.78
C VAL A 1179 27.76 37.15 41.88
N GLU A 1180 27.77 36.33 42.93
CA GLU A 1180 28.83 36.38 43.95
C GLU A 1180 30.03 35.54 43.55
N SER A 1181 31.22 36.15 43.57
CA SER A 1181 32.49 35.46 43.29
C SER A 1181 32.99 34.71 44.52
N SER A 1182 33.31 33.42 44.37
CA SER A 1182 33.85 32.58 45.43
C SER A 1182 35.36 32.82 45.64
N LYS A 1183 35.78 33.96 46.21
CA LYS A 1183 37.13 34.14 46.79
C LYS A 1183 37.13 35.13 47.97
N GLY A 1184 37.23 34.61 49.19
CA GLY A 1184 37.93 35.25 50.31
C GLY A 1184 38.96 34.22 50.81
N GLY A 1185 40.17 34.52 51.28
CA GLY A 1185 40.86 35.73 51.70
C GLY A 1185 41.88 35.27 52.76
N GLY A 1186 43.16 35.64 52.67
CA GLY A 1186 44.16 35.32 53.69
C GLY A 1186 45.61 35.34 53.18
N GLY A 1187 46.33 36.43 53.50
CA GLY A 1187 47.74 36.61 53.16
C GLY A 1187 48.72 36.03 54.18
N GLY A 1188 50.00 35.99 53.80
CA GLY A 1188 51.13 35.68 54.67
C GLY A 1188 52.31 35.09 53.89
N GLY A 1189 53.32 35.90 53.55
CA GLY A 1189 54.39 35.53 52.62
C GLY A 1189 55.65 34.93 53.24
N LYS A 1190 56.57 34.48 52.39
CA LYS A 1190 58.00 34.89 52.34
C LYS A 1190 58.75 34.21 51.20
N ALA A 1191 59.88 34.83 50.88
CA ALA A 1191 60.65 34.73 49.66
C ALA A 1191 61.58 33.50 49.54
N LYS A 1192 61.82 33.16 48.26
CA LYS A 1192 62.91 32.45 47.57
C LYS A 1192 64.14 31.96 48.35
N ALA A 1193 64.52 30.69 48.10
CA ALA A 1193 65.85 30.27 47.62
C ALA A 1193 65.74 28.97 46.80
N ALA A 1194 66.60 28.86 45.78
CA ALA A 1194 66.60 27.89 44.65
C ALA A 1194 67.42 26.60 44.97
N PRO A 1195 67.86 25.76 43.99
CA PRO A 1195 67.21 25.11 42.83
C PRO A 1195 67.50 23.58 42.78
N ALA A 1196 66.80 22.80 41.94
CA ALA A 1196 67.37 21.60 41.31
C ALA A 1196 66.54 21.17 40.09
N GLU A 1197 67.20 21.19 38.93
CA GLU A 1197 66.70 20.82 37.61
C GLU A 1197 66.46 19.32 37.45
N LYS A 1198 65.37 18.94 36.78
CA LYS A 1198 65.14 17.69 36.03
C LYS A 1198 63.81 17.80 35.24
N PRO A 1199 63.62 17.03 34.16
CA PRO A 1199 63.80 17.53 32.81
C PRO A 1199 62.49 17.89 32.08
N ALA A 1200 62.67 18.63 30.99
CA ALA A 1200 61.66 19.31 30.18
C ALA A 1200 60.63 18.38 29.50
N SER A 1201 59.35 18.73 29.65
CA SER A 1201 58.26 18.35 28.73
C SER A 1201 57.65 19.63 28.13
N ASN A 1202 57.86 19.80 26.83
CA ASN A 1202 57.57 20.98 26.03
C ASN A 1202 56.07 21.23 25.76
N GLY A 1203 55.70 22.52 25.76
CA GLY A 1203 54.92 23.12 24.67
C GLY A 1203 53.39 23.00 24.72
N LYS A 1204 52.74 23.81 25.56
CA LYS A 1204 51.34 24.22 25.32
C LYS A 1204 51.30 25.26 24.19
N ALA A 1205 50.68 24.89 23.08
CA ALA A 1205 50.23 25.81 22.04
C ALA A 1205 48.73 26.15 22.24
N ALA A 1206 48.38 27.38 21.87
CA ALA A 1206 47.08 28.05 21.96
C ALA A 1206 45.85 27.19 21.57
N PRO A 1207 44.63 27.53 22.05
CA PRO A 1207 43.41 26.98 21.47
C PRO A 1207 43.29 27.49 20.03
N LYS A 1208 43.69 26.63 19.08
CA LYS A 1208 43.48 26.82 17.64
C LYS A 1208 41.97 26.86 17.35
N ALA A 1209 41.62 27.62 16.31
CA ALA A 1209 40.32 27.63 15.66
C ALA A 1209 39.71 26.22 15.53
N ALA A 1210 38.38 26.15 15.66
CA ALA A 1210 37.60 24.92 15.45
C ALA A 1210 38.14 24.12 14.27
N SER A 1211 38.62 22.90 14.54
CA SER A 1211 39.06 21.97 13.51
C SER A 1211 37.91 21.71 12.55
N LYS A 1212 38.11 21.93 11.24
CA LYS A 1212 37.27 21.34 10.20
C LYS A 1212 37.14 19.84 10.52
N ALA A 1213 35.92 19.36 10.76
CA ALA A 1213 35.67 17.92 10.82
C ALA A 1213 36.11 17.32 9.47
N GLU A 1214 37.01 16.35 9.50
CA GLU A 1214 37.39 15.61 8.29
C GLU A 1214 36.18 14.84 7.78
N THR A 1215 35.88 15.01 6.50
CA THR A 1215 34.76 14.32 5.86
C THR A 1215 35.17 12.88 5.51
N ILE A 1216 34.38 11.89 5.94
CA ILE A 1216 34.54 10.47 5.60
C ILE A 1216 34.22 10.30 4.11
N SER A 1217 35.24 10.06 3.29
CA SER A 1217 35.10 9.87 1.83
C SER A 1217 34.70 8.45 1.43
N ASP A 1218 34.89 7.46 2.31
CA ASP A 1218 34.49 6.07 2.11
C ASP A 1218 33.02 5.87 2.48
N LEU A 1219 32.17 5.64 1.47
CA LEU A 1219 30.72 5.46 1.62
C LEU A 1219 30.34 4.28 2.54
N LYS A 1220 31.16 3.23 2.62
CA LYS A 1220 30.86 2.08 3.48
C LYS A 1220 31.08 2.44 4.95
N LYS A 1221 32.18 3.12 5.25
CA LYS A 1221 32.47 3.64 6.60
C LYS A 1221 31.48 4.72 7.02
N LEU A 1222 31.09 5.59 6.10
CA LEU A 1222 30.07 6.61 6.35
C LEU A 1222 28.71 5.97 6.64
N ASN A 1223 28.34 4.92 5.90
CA ASN A 1223 27.08 4.20 6.12
C ASN A 1223 27.03 3.50 7.49
N GLU A 1224 28.14 2.89 7.92
CA GLU A 1224 28.27 2.35 9.29
C GLU A 1224 28.19 3.47 10.34
N HIS A 1225 28.90 4.58 10.13
CA HIS A 1225 28.88 5.72 11.06
C HIS A 1225 27.47 6.31 11.24
N LEU A 1226 26.68 6.35 10.18
CA LEU A 1226 25.32 6.90 10.18
C LEU A 1226 24.23 5.89 10.57
N SER A 1227 24.59 4.61 10.76
CA SER A 1227 23.66 3.54 11.12
C SER A 1227 23.14 3.65 12.57
N THR A 1228 24.01 4.11 13.47
CA THR A 1228 23.73 4.21 14.92
C THR A 1228 23.13 5.55 15.34
N ARG A 1229 22.96 6.48 14.39
CA ARG A 1229 22.39 7.81 14.63
C ARG A 1229 20.93 7.87 14.16
N SER A 1230 20.04 8.41 14.99
CA SER A 1230 18.60 8.56 14.74
C SER A 1230 18.10 9.90 15.30
N TYR A 1231 17.18 10.55 14.58
CA TYR A 1231 16.55 11.82 14.97
C TYR A 1231 15.07 11.69 15.36
N VAL A 1232 14.59 10.45 15.49
CA VAL A 1232 13.15 10.16 15.64
C VAL A 1232 12.66 10.31 17.10
N ASP A 1233 13.56 10.36 18.08
CA ASP A 1233 13.23 10.43 19.51
C ASP A 1233 13.81 11.68 20.20
N GLY A 1234 13.51 12.88 19.69
CA GLY A 1234 13.82 14.15 20.37
C GLY A 1234 15.31 14.47 20.61
N GLY A 1235 16.24 13.70 20.03
CA GLY A 1235 17.69 13.84 20.24
C GLY A 1235 18.44 14.38 19.01
N CYS A 1236 19.00 15.58 19.17
CA CYS A 1236 19.89 16.38 18.31
C CYS A 1236 19.38 16.78 16.91
N LYS A 1237 19.56 18.06 16.55
CA LYS A 1237 19.45 18.55 15.18
C LYS A 1237 20.75 18.20 14.43
N PRO A 1238 20.77 18.05 13.10
CA PRO A 1238 22.01 17.84 12.35
C PRO A 1238 23.04 18.92 12.70
N SER A 1239 24.24 18.51 13.08
CA SER A 1239 25.32 19.47 13.34
C SER A 1239 25.85 20.04 12.02
N GLN A 1240 26.50 21.20 12.07
CA GLN A 1240 27.17 21.78 10.92
C GLN A 1240 28.22 20.83 10.30
N ALA A 1241 28.81 19.94 11.11
CA ALA A 1241 29.72 18.89 10.66
C ALA A 1241 28.99 17.76 9.90
N ASP A 1242 27.79 17.37 10.33
CA ASP A 1242 26.98 16.35 9.62
C ASP A 1242 26.46 16.89 8.27
N ALA A 1243 26.11 18.18 8.21
CA ALA A 1243 25.72 18.85 6.97
C ALA A 1243 26.91 18.97 5.99
N ALA A 1244 28.11 19.31 6.48
CA ALA A 1244 29.32 19.36 5.66
C ALA A 1244 29.76 17.97 5.17
N GLN A 1245 29.62 16.93 6.00
CA GLN A 1245 29.88 15.54 5.65
C GLN A 1245 28.99 15.06 4.49
N LEU A 1246 27.70 15.38 4.54
CA LEU A 1246 26.75 14.97 3.51
C LEU A 1246 26.86 15.82 2.24
N ALA A 1247 27.17 17.12 2.36
CA ALA A 1247 27.44 17.97 1.20
C ALA A 1247 28.72 17.58 0.42
N ALA A 1248 29.68 16.93 1.10
CA ALA A 1248 30.88 16.37 0.48
C ALA A 1248 30.66 14.95 -0.09
N THR A 1249 29.49 14.34 0.13
CA THR A 1249 29.13 13.01 -0.35
C THR A 1249 28.21 13.15 -1.57
N SER A 1250 28.45 12.39 -2.65
CA SER A 1250 27.67 12.49 -3.89
C SER A 1250 26.18 12.25 -3.66
N ASP A 1251 25.30 13.08 -4.23
CA ASP A 1251 23.83 12.97 -4.11
C ASP A 1251 23.23 11.68 -4.72
N THR A 1252 24.03 10.91 -5.47
CA THR A 1252 23.65 9.68 -6.17
C THR A 1252 24.10 8.40 -5.45
N VAL A 1253 23.85 8.31 -4.13
CA VAL A 1253 24.16 7.08 -3.36
C VAL A 1253 23.06 6.04 -3.53
N SER A 1254 23.41 4.82 -3.97
CA SER A 1254 22.48 3.69 -4.07
C SER A 1254 21.89 3.33 -2.68
N SER A 1255 20.57 3.48 -2.55
CA SER A 1255 19.84 3.13 -1.33
C SER A 1255 19.91 1.65 -0.97
N ASP A 1256 20.22 0.80 -1.95
CA ASP A 1256 20.30 -0.65 -1.77
C ASP A 1256 21.66 -1.08 -1.21
N GLN A 1257 22.73 -0.30 -1.47
CA GLN A 1257 24.07 -0.58 -0.96
C GLN A 1257 24.43 0.20 0.31
N PHE A 1258 23.98 1.46 0.44
CA PHE A 1258 24.28 2.32 1.59
C PHE A 1258 23.01 2.97 2.16
N PRO A 1259 22.13 2.16 2.78
CA PRO A 1259 20.78 2.57 3.17
C PRO A 1259 20.77 3.70 4.20
N HIS A 1260 21.76 3.79 5.09
CA HIS A 1260 21.84 4.85 6.08
C HIS A 1260 22.29 6.16 5.43
N VAL A 1261 23.30 6.15 4.56
CA VAL A 1261 23.69 7.38 3.82
C VAL A 1261 22.52 7.92 2.99
N ALA A 1262 21.79 7.04 2.28
CA ALA A 1262 20.62 7.43 1.50
C ALA A 1262 19.44 7.89 2.37
N ARG A 1263 19.26 7.31 3.56
CA ARG A 1263 18.28 7.78 4.57
C ARG A 1263 18.65 9.18 5.05
N TRP A 1264 19.93 9.44 5.30
CA TRP A 1264 20.43 10.73 5.77
C TRP A 1264 20.35 11.83 4.71
N HIS A 1265 20.67 11.54 3.43
CA HIS A 1265 20.39 12.47 2.32
C HIS A 1265 18.91 12.82 2.24
N ARG A 1266 18.02 11.82 2.21
CA ARG A 1266 16.57 12.06 2.17
C ARG A 1266 16.06 12.84 3.38
N HIS A 1267 16.58 12.54 4.56
CA HIS A 1267 16.21 13.25 5.77
C HIS A 1267 16.65 14.71 5.70
N ILE A 1268 17.91 15.03 5.39
CA ILE A 1268 18.37 16.43 5.26
C ILE A 1268 17.69 17.15 4.10
N SER A 1269 17.44 16.47 2.97
CA SER A 1269 16.70 17.00 1.82
C SER A 1269 15.24 17.32 2.15
N SER A 1270 14.63 16.60 3.10
CA SER A 1270 13.23 16.83 3.52
C SER A 1270 13.01 18.13 4.29
N PHE A 1271 14.08 18.74 4.82
CA PHE A 1271 13.99 20.05 5.46
C PHE A 1271 13.98 21.17 4.42
N THR A 1272 13.29 22.26 4.69
CA THR A 1272 13.28 23.42 3.79
C THR A 1272 14.68 24.07 3.75
N PRO A 1273 15.03 24.83 2.69
CA PRO A 1273 16.27 25.61 2.66
C PRO A 1273 16.46 26.50 3.90
N THR A 1274 15.36 27.02 4.45
CA THR A 1274 15.35 27.83 5.68
C THR A 1274 15.68 27.01 6.92
N GLN A 1275 15.17 25.78 7.03
CA GLN A 1275 15.48 24.87 8.13
C GLN A 1275 16.93 24.38 8.07
N ARG A 1276 17.46 24.08 6.88
CA ARG A 1276 18.87 23.74 6.68
C ARG A 1276 19.83 24.89 6.96
N ALA A 1277 19.42 26.13 6.65
CA ALA A 1277 20.22 27.33 6.92
C ALA A 1277 20.19 27.77 8.40
N ALA A 1278 19.25 27.25 9.19
CA ALA A 1278 19.13 27.50 10.62
C ALA A 1278 20.01 26.56 11.47
N TRP A 1279 20.64 25.56 10.86
CA TRP A 1279 21.62 24.65 11.45
C TRP A 1279 23.04 25.11 11.14
#